data_AF-A0A928TBG3-F1
#
_entry.id   AF-A0A928TBG3-F1
#
_cell.length_a   1.000
_cell.length_b   1.000
_cell.length_c   1.000
_cell.angle_alpha   90.00
_cell.angle_beta   90.00
_cell.angle_gamma   90.00
#
_symmetry.space_group_name_H-M   'P 1'
#
loop_
_entity.id
_entity.type
_entity.pdbx_description
1 polymer ?
#
loop_
_entity_poly.entity_id
_entity_poly.type
_entity_poly.pdbx_seq_one_letter_code
_entity_poly.pdbx_strand_id
1 'polypeptide(L)'
;MKIRFFGKKIHGQENLSELSSSNFLAPKFSCQLFAILGLSAGHLSAAPTPQQLDFFESRIRPILAQECYECHSTATKQKGGLVLDSRPGWQAGGDSGDTIKPGDPQNSLLLQTLKHEHEDLKMPKNGAKLDAKALADFEQWIREGAPDPRDAPPSKEQIEKETAWSATLARRKNEWWAFQPIKAQNSKLKTIDDFIDAELKKQNIPAAPPADAATLARRISYILTGLPPSDLSDKSDPSDQINALLDSPAYGEKWARHFMDWVRYAESYGSEGDPAIPYAYRYRDYLIRAFNDDVPYPQLIKEAIAGDLLPKPRLKNGLNESAIGIAQLRMVLHGFSPVDSLDEMVTFTDNQIDTVTKAFQALTVSCARCHNHKFDAISQTDFYALYGIFTSTHPAVIDANAPGTGDAIRAELQKLKTEIKTTLITAWLSKLPQTTAPSKTENREPRTANFVFHGLPHSKPGEFTLHDNTLRIHPSGYLSNTLTQKDRAVLFTDRFENPGGTLWFRVAGNGGVKAKYVVQNYPRTGTIHKAIELKDAKDEKLSWRSLDLEFWKGDEIFLQLTTAADMPAEYKADSPSWFILNDAVITKDATPPPAPTPSKASPRQLITAWQSNTLTDADAEALDALIQSKQLSLDSITPLLQRYRDLEAKLPLPTRVPGVIEADAKDAPLFVRGDHKQPAELVSRRFLEALDPTPFSTKQSGRLEFAERMADMRNNPLTARVIVNRLWHHVFGRGIVASVDNFGKLGDLPTHPELLDFLAQRFIDSGGSIKSLLRDMLMSKTFQRASGNNATDPENKLLSHWSTRRLEAEAIRDSIVTLSGRLDPTLYGESVGSGDERRSIYVKVIRNSLPPFLTTFDAPVPFATRGKRDSTNVPAQSLTLLNDPNVIDWARSWALRTINDDKDRPDDLRIRQMFREAFSREATDDEIQQSQAYLTSLQAESAEQAQKLSQQENQLAALNRQISAILEPARQKLLQARPSVTSVSSVPSPLAEWTFDDLNDTHGKLPLKLTGNARLENGALVVDGQSMAESGSLPKTLTAKTLEAWVQLDDLKQQGGGVITVQHKDGGLFDSLVFAEKTPAHWVAGSNFFERSELFEGPAETEAATRPVHVAVVYQADGTIRGYRDGQPYGRTYRKAPGATFEPDQSQVLLGCRHAKPTGNHGLRGRLYRARLYDRALTPEEIAKTATIEANTLRESDILTALTEPQRQQLYALQSQRDTLNQTLEAARTATSTDSPKVQAWTSLAQSLINLKEFIYLR
;
A
#
# COMPACT_ATOMS: atom_id res chain seq x y z
N MET A 1 -17.97 -18.66 23.70
CA MET A 1 -19.15 -18.76 24.57
C MET A 1 -20.00 -19.94 24.09
N LYS A 2 -20.24 -20.96 24.94
CA LYS A 2 -21.01 -22.20 24.65
C LYS A 2 -22.43 -22.09 25.26
N ILE A 3 -23.32 -23.02 24.85
CA ILE A 3 -24.61 -23.49 25.47
C ILE A 3 -25.86 -23.01 24.67
N ARG A 4 -26.63 -23.84 23.92
CA ARG A 4 -27.54 -25.01 24.16
C ARG A 4 -28.87 -24.67 24.89
N PHE A 5 -30.02 -25.12 24.35
CA PHE A 5 -31.14 -25.93 24.93
C PHE A 5 -32.39 -25.86 23.98
N PHE A 6 -32.89 -26.97 23.37
CA PHE A 6 -34.03 -27.89 23.73
C PHE A 6 -35.42 -27.20 23.78
N GLY A 7 -36.58 -27.73 23.36
CA GLY A 7 -37.17 -29.04 22.99
C GLY A 7 -38.70 -28.92 23.27
N LYS A 8 -39.68 -29.49 22.53
CA LYS A 8 -40.29 -30.82 22.74
C LYS A 8 -41.55 -31.01 21.86
N LYS A 9 -41.77 -32.27 21.44
CA LYS A 9 -43.01 -32.91 20.91
C LYS A 9 -43.88 -33.50 22.05
N ILE A 10 -45.09 -34.00 21.69
CA ILE A 10 -45.90 -35.17 22.18
C ILE A 10 -47.41 -34.81 21.98
N HIS A 11 -48.43 -35.66 21.72
CA HIS A 11 -48.69 -36.95 21.04
C HIS A 11 -50.23 -37.17 21.07
N GLY A 12 -50.78 -38.08 20.25
CA GLY A 12 -52.13 -38.64 20.42
C GLY A 12 -52.56 -39.61 19.30
N GLN A 13 -52.27 -40.90 19.48
CA GLN A 13 -52.74 -42.10 18.76
C GLN A 13 -54.20 -42.45 19.13
N GLU A 14 -55.00 -43.35 18.54
CA GLU A 14 -54.87 -44.58 17.72
C GLU A 14 -56.31 -44.90 17.17
N ASN A 15 -56.51 -45.21 15.87
CA ASN A 15 -56.66 -46.54 15.20
C ASN A 15 -57.87 -47.40 15.62
N LEU A 16 -58.50 -48.29 14.84
CA LEU A 16 -58.59 -48.79 13.45
C LEU A 16 -59.77 -49.82 13.52
N SER A 17 -60.51 -50.27 12.49
CA SER A 17 -60.11 -51.15 11.37
C SER A 17 -61.42 -51.58 10.62
N GLU A 18 -61.48 -51.53 9.28
CA GLU A 18 -61.54 -52.68 8.31
C GLU A 18 -62.89 -53.42 8.17
N LEU A 19 -63.36 -54.00 7.05
CA LEU A 19 -62.76 -54.54 5.82
C LEU A 19 -63.81 -54.74 4.68
N SER A 20 -63.31 -54.62 3.44
CA SER A 20 -63.65 -55.23 2.13
C SER A 20 -65.07 -55.36 1.52
N SER A 21 -65.19 -54.66 0.38
CA SER A 21 -65.55 -55.11 -1.00
C SER A 21 -67.00 -55.34 -1.47
N SER A 22 -67.37 -54.43 -2.38
CA SER A 22 -67.90 -54.62 -3.74
C SER A 22 -69.42 -54.49 -4.01
N ASN A 23 -69.67 -53.74 -5.09
CA ASN A 23 -70.81 -53.79 -6.03
C ASN A 23 -72.10 -52.97 -5.77
N PHE A 24 -72.32 -52.09 -6.76
CA PHE A 24 -73.58 -51.73 -7.43
C PHE A 24 -74.63 -50.81 -6.76
N LEU A 25 -75.16 -49.97 -7.67
CA LEU A 25 -76.50 -49.37 -7.76
C LEU A 25 -76.77 -47.99 -7.14
N ALA A 26 -77.08 -47.08 -8.06
CA ALA A 26 -77.90 -45.87 -7.87
C ALA A 26 -79.27 -46.18 -7.23
N PRO A 27 -80.01 -45.13 -6.81
CA PRO A 27 -81.22 -44.82 -7.58
C PRO A 27 -81.53 -43.31 -7.77
N LYS A 28 -82.54 -43.10 -8.60
CA LYS A 28 -82.96 -41.93 -9.38
C LYS A 28 -83.95 -40.99 -8.68
N PHE A 29 -84.15 -39.84 -9.37
CA PHE A 29 -85.30 -38.91 -9.50
C PHE A 29 -84.95 -37.50 -8.97
N SER A 30 -85.26 -36.37 -9.63
CA SER A 30 -85.84 -36.03 -10.94
C SER A 30 -85.78 -34.50 -11.11
N CYS A 31 -85.65 -33.98 -12.34
CA CYS A 31 -86.31 -32.77 -12.89
C CYS A 31 -86.05 -31.36 -12.26
N GLN A 32 -85.84 -30.23 -12.96
CA GLN A 32 -86.20 -29.76 -14.32
C GLN A 32 -85.38 -28.50 -14.75
N LEU A 33 -85.18 -28.40 -16.06
CA LEU A 33 -85.21 -27.25 -17.00
C LEU A 33 -84.30 -25.99 -16.89
N PHE A 34 -83.53 -25.84 -17.99
CA PHE A 34 -83.25 -24.67 -18.86
C PHE A 34 -82.73 -23.33 -18.29
N ALA A 35 -81.54 -22.93 -18.77
CA ALA A 35 -81.33 -21.64 -19.45
C ALA A 35 -79.96 -21.53 -20.18
N ILE A 36 -80.04 -21.26 -21.49
CA ILE A 36 -79.24 -20.31 -22.30
C ILE A 36 -77.78 -20.68 -22.70
N LEU A 37 -77.71 -21.21 -23.93
CA LEU A 37 -76.80 -20.90 -25.05
C LEU A 37 -75.46 -20.16 -24.79
N GLY A 38 -74.38 -20.87 -25.10
CA GLY A 38 -73.08 -20.35 -25.54
C GLY A 38 -72.26 -21.47 -26.14
N LEU A 39 -72.30 -21.63 -27.47
CA LEU A 39 -71.49 -22.62 -28.22
C LEU A 39 -70.00 -22.29 -28.07
N SER A 40 -69.32 -22.97 -27.15
CA SER A 40 -67.86 -23.04 -27.12
C SER A 40 -67.39 -24.03 -28.18
N ALA A 41 -66.85 -23.51 -29.28
CA ALA A 41 -65.98 -24.27 -30.16
C ALA A 41 -64.72 -24.65 -29.38
N GLY A 42 -64.51 -25.94 -29.14
CA GLY A 42 -63.25 -26.45 -28.61
C GLY A 42 -62.14 -26.20 -29.63
N HIS A 43 -61.09 -25.47 -29.24
CA HIS A 43 -59.83 -25.51 -29.95
C HIS A 43 -59.22 -26.90 -29.75
N LEU A 44 -59.32 -27.75 -30.76
CA LEU A 44 -58.36 -28.84 -30.94
C LEU A 44 -56.96 -28.21 -31.00
N SER A 45 -56.10 -28.56 -30.05
CA SER A 45 -54.67 -28.23 -30.13
C SER A 45 -54.10 -28.94 -31.36
N ALA A 46 -53.69 -28.16 -32.36
CA ALA A 46 -53.01 -28.68 -33.53
C ALA A 46 -51.64 -29.27 -33.11
N ALA A 47 -51.20 -30.33 -33.77
CA ALA A 47 -49.85 -30.86 -33.57
C ALA A 47 -48.80 -29.75 -33.83
N PRO A 48 -47.73 -29.66 -33.03
CA PRO A 48 -46.73 -28.61 -33.17
C PRO A 48 -46.05 -28.67 -34.54
N THR A 49 -45.89 -27.50 -35.17
CA THR A 49 -45.24 -27.38 -36.48
C THR A 49 -43.73 -27.61 -36.38
N PRO A 50 -43.05 -28.02 -37.48
CA PRO A 50 -41.59 -28.17 -37.47
C PRO A 50 -40.84 -26.91 -37.01
N GLN A 51 -41.32 -25.71 -37.38
CA GLN A 51 -40.74 -24.44 -36.97
C GLN A 51 -40.84 -24.20 -35.45
N GLN A 52 -41.95 -24.60 -34.83
CA GLN A 52 -42.14 -24.51 -33.38
C GLN A 52 -41.22 -25.46 -32.61
N LEU A 53 -41.00 -26.67 -33.16
CA LEU A 53 -40.08 -27.64 -32.58
C LEU A 53 -38.62 -27.17 -32.73
N ASP A 54 -38.23 -26.65 -33.89
CA ASP A 54 -36.92 -26.04 -34.10
C ASP A 54 -36.68 -24.86 -33.16
N PHE A 55 -37.71 -24.02 -32.93
CA PHE A 55 -37.64 -22.92 -31.98
C PHE A 55 -37.39 -23.43 -30.56
N PHE A 56 -38.12 -24.45 -30.12
CA PHE A 56 -37.91 -25.07 -28.81
C PHE A 56 -36.47 -25.62 -28.67
N GLU A 57 -36.01 -26.41 -29.63
CA GLU A 57 -34.70 -27.05 -29.61
C GLU A 57 -33.54 -26.05 -29.63
N SER A 58 -33.68 -24.96 -30.39
CA SER A 58 -32.62 -23.95 -30.54
C SER A 58 -32.65 -22.83 -29.51
N ARG A 59 -33.81 -22.55 -28.88
CA ARG A 59 -33.99 -21.36 -28.03
C ARG A 59 -34.40 -21.67 -26.59
N ILE A 60 -35.12 -22.76 -26.35
CA ILE A 60 -35.71 -23.05 -25.02
C ILE A 60 -34.95 -24.17 -24.31
N ARG A 61 -34.81 -25.33 -24.96
CA ARG A 61 -34.13 -26.50 -24.40
C ARG A 61 -32.74 -26.20 -23.86
N PRO A 62 -31.87 -25.41 -24.55
CA PRO A 62 -30.53 -25.12 -24.05
C PRO A 62 -30.55 -24.38 -22.71
N ILE A 63 -31.54 -23.49 -22.51
CA ILE A 63 -31.68 -22.70 -21.29
C ILE A 63 -32.25 -23.55 -20.16
N LEU A 64 -33.26 -24.38 -20.44
CA LEU A 64 -33.77 -25.35 -19.47
C LEU A 64 -32.66 -26.29 -19.00
N ALA A 65 -31.85 -26.79 -19.94
CA ALA A 65 -30.72 -27.67 -19.63
C ALA A 65 -29.66 -27.00 -18.77
N GLN A 66 -29.33 -25.74 -19.08
CA GLN A 66 -28.28 -25.01 -18.38
C GLN A 66 -28.72 -24.48 -17.01
N GLU A 67 -29.90 -23.90 -16.92
CA GLU A 67 -30.32 -23.09 -15.76
C GLU A 67 -31.33 -23.81 -14.86
N CYS A 68 -31.99 -24.86 -15.38
CA CYS A 68 -33.09 -25.52 -14.67
C CYS A 68 -32.79 -26.98 -14.31
N TYR A 69 -32.12 -27.75 -15.17
CA TYR A 69 -31.98 -29.20 -14.96
C TYR A 69 -31.14 -29.58 -13.75
N GLU A 70 -30.24 -28.72 -13.23
CA GLU A 70 -29.51 -29.04 -11.98
C GLU A 70 -30.47 -29.26 -10.79
N CYS A 71 -31.65 -28.63 -10.82
CA CYS A 71 -32.63 -28.65 -9.74
C CYS A 71 -34.03 -29.19 -10.12
N HIS A 72 -34.36 -29.27 -11.42
CA HIS A 72 -35.68 -29.61 -11.94
C HIS A 72 -35.59 -30.61 -13.11
N SER A 73 -34.87 -31.72 -12.92
CA SER A 73 -34.81 -32.80 -13.92
C SER A 73 -34.98 -34.16 -13.26
N THR A 74 -35.36 -35.15 -14.05
CA THR A 74 -35.47 -36.55 -13.61
C THR A 74 -34.12 -37.14 -13.22
N ALA A 75 -33.02 -36.68 -13.82
CA ALA A 75 -31.68 -37.23 -13.61
C ALA A 75 -30.92 -36.60 -12.41
N THR A 76 -31.37 -35.46 -11.88
CA THR A 76 -30.68 -34.78 -10.76
C THR A 76 -31.59 -34.66 -9.53
N LYS A 77 -32.22 -33.49 -9.31
CA LYS A 77 -33.13 -33.16 -8.22
C LYS A 77 -34.47 -32.73 -8.82
N GLN A 78 -35.53 -32.91 -8.06
CA GLN A 78 -36.89 -32.48 -8.41
C GLN A 78 -37.39 -31.52 -7.33
N LYS A 79 -36.76 -30.35 -7.23
CA LYS A 79 -37.11 -29.37 -6.18
C LYS A 79 -38.53 -28.86 -6.40
N GLY A 80 -39.31 -28.84 -5.32
CA GLY A 80 -40.71 -28.41 -5.38
C GLY A 80 -41.58 -29.28 -6.30
N GLY A 81 -41.26 -30.57 -6.44
CA GLY A 81 -41.99 -31.53 -7.28
C GLY A 81 -41.87 -31.29 -8.80
N LEU A 82 -41.18 -30.22 -9.23
CA LEU A 82 -41.15 -29.77 -10.62
C LEU A 82 -40.06 -30.47 -11.44
N VAL A 83 -40.43 -30.93 -12.64
CA VAL A 83 -39.57 -31.55 -13.65
C VAL A 83 -39.71 -30.79 -14.97
N LEU A 84 -38.59 -30.36 -15.56
CA LEU A 84 -38.56 -29.49 -16.76
C LEU A 84 -37.84 -30.14 -17.97
N ASP A 85 -37.31 -31.34 -17.82
CA ASP A 85 -36.54 -32.07 -18.83
C ASP A 85 -37.40 -32.87 -19.82
N SER A 86 -38.72 -32.93 -19.62
CA SER A 86 -39.66 -33.58 -20.53
C SER A 86 -41.02 -32.89 -20.54
N ARG A 87 -41.77 -33.08 -21.64
CA ARG A 87 -43.12 -32.55 -21.82
C ARG A 87 -44.10 -33.06 -20.75
N PRO A 88 -44.23 -34.37 -20.50
CA PRO A 88 -45.08 -34.86 -19.42
C PRO A 88 -44.65 -34.34 -18.04
N GLY A 89 -43.34 -34.13 -17.84
CA GLY A 89 -42.79 -33.62 -16.59
C GLY A 89 -43.29 -32.23 -16.21
N TRP A 90 -43.16 -31.25 -17.12
CA TRP A 90 -43.61 -29.89 -16.80
C TRP A 90 -45.13 -29.75 -16.84
N GLN A 91 -45.82 -30.61 -17.61
CA GLN A 91 -47.28 -30.68 -17.64
C GLN A 91 -47.88 -31.20 -16.32
N ALA A 92 -47.16 -32.06 -15.58
CA ALA A 92 -47.59 -32.51 -14.26
C ALA A 92 -47.56 -31.38 -13.21
N GLY A 93 -46.85 -30.29 -13.48
CA GLY A 93 -46.67 -29.17 -12.55
C GLY A 93 -45.68 -29.49 -11.43
N GLY A 94 -45.70 -28.65 -10.39
CA GLY A 94 -44.94 -28.88 -9.16
C GLY A 94 -45.83 -28.73 -7.92
N ASP A 95 -45.23 -28.70 -6.73
CA ASP A 95 -45.92 -28.54 -5.44
C ASP A 95 -46.71 -27.22 -5.36
N SER A 96 -46.39 -26.24 -6.22
CA SER A 96 -47.08 -24.96 -6.36
C SER A 96 -48.14 -24.93 -7.48
N GLY A 97 -48.46 -26.09 -8.07
CA GLY A 97 -49.44 -26.25 -9.15
C GLY A 97 -48.86 -26.14 -10.56
N ASP A 98 -49.72 -25.79 -11.52
CA ASP A 98 -49.38 -25.68 -12.94
C ASP A 98 -48.23 -24.70 -13.16
N THR A 99 -47.09 -25.21 -13.61
CA THR A 99 -45.89 -24.39 -13.78
C THR A 99 -45.89 -23.65 -15.11
N ILE A 100 -46.42 -24.27 -16.18
CA ILE A 100 -46.55 -23.67 -17.50
C ILE A 100 -48.01 -23.78 -17.92
N LYS A 101 -48.62 -22.67 -18.34
CA LYS A 101 -49.96 -22.62 -18.93
C LYS A 101 -49.85 -22.35 -20.44
N PRO A 102 -49.92 -23.40 -21.29
CA PRO A 102 -49.85 -23.25 -22.73
C PRO A 102 -50.84 -22.21 -23.26
N GLY A 103 -50.36 -21.29 -24.10
CA GLY A 103 -51.14 -20.20 -24.68
C GLY A 103 -51.31 -18.98 -23.77
N ASP A 104 -50.94 -19.07 -22.48
CA ASP A 104 -51.11 -17.99 -21.50
C ASP A 104 -49.79 -17.70 -20.74
N PRO A 105 -48.91 -16.88 -21.33
CA PRO A 105 -47.66 -16.50 -20.67
C PRO A 105 -47.86 -15.70 -19.39
N GLN A 106 -48.92 -14.89 -19.30
CA GLN A 106 -49.15 -13.99 -18.15
C GLN A 106 -49.46 -14.78 -16.88
N ASN A 107 -50.19 -15.88 -17.00
CA ASN A 107 -50.55 -16.74 -15.87
C ASN A 107 -49.66 -17.98 -15.71
N SER A 108 -48.55 -18.06 -16.45
CA SER A 108 -47.58 -19.15 -16.33
C SER A 108 -46.57 -18.87 -15.22
N LEU A 109 -46.60 -19.68 -14.16
CA LEU A 109 -45.73 -19.52 -12.98
C LEU A 109 -44.23 -19.56 -13.35
N LEU A 110 -43.84 -20.38 -14.31
CA LEU A 110 -42.46 -20.43 -14.81
C LEU A 110 -42.02 -19.05 -15.33
N LEU A 111 -42.83 -18.38 -16.14
CA LEU A 111 -42.45 -17.09 -16.70
C LEU A 111 -42.41 -16.00 -15.62
N GLN A 112 -43.36 -15.98 -14.69
CA GLN A 112 -43.39 -15.04 -13.56
C GLN A 112 -42.16 -15.20 -12.66
N THR A 113 -41.77 -16.45 -12.38
CA THR A 113 -40.60 -16.77 -11.54
C THR A 113 -39.29 -16.48 -12.26
N LEU A 114 -39.20 -16.71 -13.57
CA LEU A 114 -38.04 -16.33 -14.41
C LEU A 114 -37.93 -14.81 -14.61
N LYS A 115 -39.06 -14.10 -14.69
CA LYS A 115 -39.10 -12.61 -14.73
C LYS A 115 -38.84 -11.96 -13.38
N HIS A 116 -38.76 -12.75 -12.30
CA HIS A 116 -38.64 -12.29 -10.90
C HIS A 116 -39.81 -11.39 -10.46
N GLU A 117 -40.99 -11.59 -11.05
CA GLU A 117 -42.22 -10.84 -10.77
C GLU A 117 -43.04 -11.49 -9.64
N HIS A 118 -42.80 -12.76 -9.33
CA HIS A 118 -43.43 -13.45 -8.20
C HIS A 118 -42.74 -13.06 -6.88
N GLU A 119 -43.53 -12.78 -5.83
CA GLU A 119 -43.04 -12.24 -4.56
C GLU A 119 -42.07 -13.20 -3.84
N ASP A 120 -42.45 -14.47 -3.69
CA ASP A 120 -41.70 -15.47 -2.91
C ASP A 120 -40.84 -16.45 -3.74
N LEU A 121 -40.97 -16.45 -5.06
CA LEU A 121 -40.37 -17.46 -5.96
C LEU A 121 -39.63 -16.78 -7.11
N LYS A 122 -38.31 -16.65 -6.98
CA LYS A 122 -37.44 -16.09 -8.03
C LYS A 122 -36.46 -17.16 -8.49
N MET A 123 -36.45 -17.45 -9.79
CA MET A 123 -35.58 -18.48 -10.37
C MET A 123 -34.66 -17.89 -11.44
N PRO A 124 -33.38 -18.30 -11.49
CA PRO A 124 -32.70 -19.22 -10.58
C PRO A 124 -32.49 -18.64 -9.15
N LYS A 125 -32.74 -19.44 -8.09
CA LYS A 125 -32.83 -19.00 -6.67
C LYS A 125 -31.60 -18.27 -6.11
N ASN A 126 -30.43 -18.41 -6.76
CA ASN A 126 -29.18 -17.72 -6.46
C ASN A 126 -28.46 -17.29 -7.77
N GLY A 127 -29.22 -16.89 -8.80
CA GLY A 127 -28.71 -16.52 -10.12
C GLY A 127 -29.25 -15.17 -10.59
N ALA A 128 -28.58 -14.58 -11.58
CA ALA A 128 -29.10 -13.43 -12.27
C ALA A 128 -30.41 -13.78 -12.99
N LYS A 129 -31.30 -12.79 -13.12
CA LYS A 129 -32.48 -12.88 -13.98
C LYS A 129 -32.04 -13.25 -15.41
N LEU A 130 -32.78 -14.12 -16.08
CA LEU A 130 -32.51 -14.45 -17.48
C LEU A 130 -32.57 -13.18 -18.34
N ASP A 131 -31.77 -13.14 -19.41
CA ASP A 131 -31.75 -11.94 -20.27
C ASP A 131 -33.09 -11.73 -21.00
N ALA A 132 -33.33 -10.50 -21.44
CA ALA A 132 -34.61 -10.10 -22.03
C ALA A 132 -34.96 -10.92 -23.28
N LYS A 133 -33.95 -11.41 -24.02
CA LYS A 133 -34.16 -12.24 -25.21
C LYS A 133 -34.60 -13.64 -24.80
N ALA A 134 -33.94 -14.27 -23.83
CA ALA A 134 -34.36 -15.54 -23.26
C ALA A 134 -35.79 -15.46 -22.69
N LEU A 135 -36.10 -14.41 -21.94
CA LEU A 135 -37.45 -14.19 -21.40
C LEU A 135 -38.49 -14.00 -22.50
N ALA A 136 -38.15 -13.25 -23.57
CA ALA A 136 -39.01 -13.11 -24.74
C ALA A 136 -39.19 -14.43 -25.49
N ASP A 137 -38.15 -15.26 -25.58
CA ASP A 137 -38.21 -16.59 -26.17
C ASP A 137 -39.11 -17.51 -25.35
N PHE A 138 -38.99 -17.54 -24.02
CA PHE A 138 -39.92 -18.27 -23.14
C PHE A 138 -41.35 -17.76 -23.25
N GLU A 139 -41.54 -16.44 -23.31
CA GLU A 139 -42.86 -15.84 -23.47
C GLU A 139 -43.49 -16.22 -24.82
N GLN A 140 -42.71 -16.17 -25.90
CA GLN A 140 -43.14 -16.61 -27.23
C GLN A 140 -43.47 -18.10 -27.24
N TRP A 141 -42.58 -18.94 -26.71
CA TRP A 141 -42.78 -20.38 -26.65
C TRP A 141 -44.05 -20.76 -25.90
N ILE A 142 -44.29 -20.14 -24.73
CA ILE A 142 -45.51 -20.37 -23.97
C ILE A 142 -46.74 -19.90 -24.74
N ARG A 143 -46.67 -18.71 -25.38
CA ARG A 143 -47.76 -18.15 -26.19
C ARG A 143 -48.14 -19.08 -27.35
N GLU A 144 -47.16 -19.75 -27.94
CA GLU A 144 -47.32 -20.71 -29.03
C GLU A 144 -47.82 -22.10 -28.56
N GLY A 145 -48.17 -22.24 -27.27
CA GLY A 145 -48.70 -23.48 -26.70
C GLY A 145 -47.65 -24.36 -26.03
N ALA A 146 -46.48 -23.80 -25.70
CA ALA A 146 -45.31 -24.52 -25.19
C ALA A 146 -44.95 -25.81 -25.98
N PRO A 147 -44.78 -25.76 -27.32
CA PRO A 147 -44.38 -26.92 -28.12
C PRO A 147 -43.09 -27.57 -27.61
N ASP A 148 -43.14 -28.85 -27.30
CA ASP A 148 -42.01 -29.58 -26.71
C ASP A 148 -41.98 -31.02 -27.27
N PRO A 149 -40.95 -31.41 -28.04
CA PRO A 149 -40.86 -32.74 -28.64
C PRO A 149 -40.42 -33.84 -27.65
N ARG A 150 -40.12 -33.50 -26.39
CA ARG A 150 -39.55 -34.45 -25.41
C ARG A 150 -40.65 -35.25 -24.70
N ASP A 151 -41.13 -36.28 -25.38
CA ASP A 151 -42.24 -37.13 -24.89
C ASP A 151 -41.82 -38.10 -23.78
N ALA A 152 -40.51 -38.27 -23.60
CA ALA A 152 -39.91 -38.98 -22.48
C ALA A 152 -38.75 -38.15 -21.92
N PRO A 153 -38.41 -38.32 -20.63
CA PRO A 153 -37.20 -37.75 -20.07
C PRO A 153 -35.96 -38.22 -20.87
N PRO A 154 -35.03 -37.31 -21.21
CA PRO A 154 -33.81 -37.69 -21.90
C PRO A 154 -33.00 -38.68 -21.07
N SER A 155 -32.26 -39.57 -21.73
CA SER A 155 -31.37 -40.50 -21.01
C SER A 155 -30.33 -39.72 -20.23
N LYS A 156 -29.77 -40.35 -19.19
CA LYS A 156 -28.69 -39.75 -18.41
C LYS A 156 -27.52 -39.33 -19.31
N GLU A 157 -27.17 -40.13 -20.33
CA GLU A 157 -26.11 -39.77 -21.28
C GLU A 157 -26.47 -38.58 -22.18
N GLN A 158 -27.74 -38.43 -22.57
CA GLN A 158 -28.21 -37.29 -23.37
C GLN A 158 -28.16 -35.98 -22.57
N ILE A 159 -28.61 -36.01 -21.30
CA ILE A 159 -28.48 -34.88 -20.38
C ILE A 159 -27.01 -34.55 -20.15
N GLU A 160 -26.17 -35.55 -19.88
CA GLU A 160 -24.72 -35.36 -19.69
C GLU A 160 -24.06 -34.74 -20.93
N LYS A 161 -24.47 -35.11 -22.15
CA LYS A 161 -23.96 -34.52 -23.39
C LYS A 161 -24.41 -33.08 -23.61
N GLU A 162 -25.66 -32.76 -23.27
CA GLU A 162 -26.22 -31.39 -23.39
C GLU A 162 -25.72 -30.44 -22.30
N THR A 163 -25.43 -30.98 -21.12
CA THR A 163 -24.88 -30.25 -19.97
C THR A 163 -23.36 -30.32 -19.88
N ALA A 164 -22.71 -31.09 -20.77
CA ALA A 164 -21.27 -31.19 -20.86
C ALA A 164 -20.64 -29.80 -20.99
N TRP A 165 -19.51 -29.62 -20.31
CA TRP A 165 -18.79 -28.35 -20.36
C TRP A 165 -18.41 -27.96 -21.79
N SER A 166 -17.99 -28.89 -22.63
CA SER A 166 -17.61 -28.62 -24.03
C SER A 166 -18.76 -28.02 -24.85
N ALA A 167 -19.99 -28.53 -24.69
CA ALA A 167 -21.19 -27.98 -25.33
C ALA A 167 -21.54 -26.59 -24.76
N THR A 168 -21.46 -26.43 -23.44
CA THR A 168 -21.71 -25.16 -22.74
C THR A 168 -20.70 -24.08 -23.17
N LEU A 169 -19.42 -24.42 -23.23
CA LEU A 169 -18.33 -23.56 -23.68
C LEU A 169 -18.56 -23.11 -25.12
N ALA A 170 -18.84 -24.05 -26.04
CA ALA A 170 -19.08 -23.74 -27.44
C ALA A 170 -20.27 -22.77 -27.60
N ARG A 171 -21.38 -23.01 -26.89
CA ARG A 171 -22.54 -22.11 -26.89
C ARG A 171 -22.17 -20.71 -26.39
N ARG A 172 -21.58 -20.60 -25.20
CA ARG A 172 -21.23 -19.31 -24.58
C ARG A 172 -20.22 -18.52 -25.41
N LYS A 173 -19.20 -19.19 -25.95
CA LYS A 173 -18.22 -18.60 -26.86
C LYS A 173 -18.88 -18.05 -28.13
N ASN A 174 -19.80 -18.81 -28.74
CA ASN A 174 -20.39 -18.44 -30.03
C ASN A 174 -21.53 -17.40 -29.92
N GLU A 175 -22.15 -17.27 -28.75
CA GLU A 175 -23.28 -16.34 -28.55
C GLU A 175 -22.87 -15.00 -27.94
N TRP A 176 -21.86 -14.98 -27.06
CA TRP A 176 -21.55 -13.78 -26.30
C TRP A 176 -20.72 -12.78 -27.10
N TRP A 177 -21.17 -11.52 -27.11
CA TRP A 177 -20.65 -10.45 -27.98
C TRP A 177 -19.14 -10.21 -27.82
N ALA A 178 -18.63 -10.26 -26.58
CA ALA A 178 -17.25 -9.91 -26.27
C ALA A 178 -16.23 -10.92 -26.85
N PHE A 179 -16.65 -12.18 -27.02
CA PHE A 179 -15.83 -13.25 -27.62
C PHE A 179 -15.96 -13.33 -29.15
N GLN A 180 -16.89 -12.57 -29.75
CA GLN A 180 -17.00 -12.53 -31.21
C GLN A 180 -15.84 -11.75 -31.83
N PRO A 181 -15.38 -12.11 -33.04
CA PRO A 181 -14.44 -11.27 -33.79
C PRO A 181 -14.93 -9.82 -33.90
N ILE A 182 -13.99 -8.87 -33.93
CA ILE A 182 -14.30 -7.46 -34.17
C ILE A 182 -14.86 -7.32 -35.58
N LYS A 183 -16.06 -6.73 -35.73
CA LYS A 183 -16.71 -6.60 -37.05
C LYS A 183 -16.10 -5.46 -37.85
N ALA A 184 -15.87 -5.71 -39.15
CA ALA A 184 -15.39 -4.69 -40.09
C ALA A 184 -16.43 -3.57 -40.29
N GLN A 185 -15.93 -2.37 -40.59
CA GLN A 185 -16.67 -1.09 -40.65
C GLN A 185 -18.06 -1.17 -41.32
N ASN A 186 -19.03 -0.51 -40.69
CA ASN A 186 -20.25 -0.07 -41.35
C ASN A 186 -19.88 1.00 -42.40
N SER A 187 -20.03 0.68 -43.70
CA SER A 187 -19.62 1.57 -44.81
C SER A 187 -20.23 2.98 -44.78
N LYS A 188 -21.29 3.20 -44.02
CA LYS A 188 -22.00 4.48 -43.90
C LYS A 188 -21.55 5.36 -42.73
N LEU A 189 -20.95 4.80 -41.69
CA LEU A 189 -20.57 5.52 -40.46
C LEU A 189 -19.04 5.54 -40.35
N LYS A 190 -18.43 6.74 -40.40
CA LYS A 190 -16.97 6.90 -40.56
C LYS A 190 -16.30 7.63 -39.39
N THR A 191 -17.07 8.32 -38.57
CA THR A 191 -16.60 9.11 -37.43
C THR A 191 -17.36 8.77 -36.16
N ILE A 192 -16.80 9.10 -34.98
CA ILE A 192 -17.50 8.94 -33.69
C ILE A 192 -18.87 9.61 -33.74
N ASP A 193 -18.93 10.82 -34.30
CA ASP A 193 -20.15 11.62 -34.37
C ASP A 193 -21.23 10.97 -35.25
N ASP A 194 -20.86 10.30 -36.34
CA ASP A 194 -21.83 9.59 -37.19
C ASP A 194 -22.59 8.51 -36.40
N PHE A 195 -21.90 7.76 -35.54
CA PHE A 195 -22.53 6.71 -34.72
C PHE A 195 -23.43 7.30 -33.64
N ILE A 196 -22.98 8.35 -32.95
CA ILE A 196 -23.75 8.99 -31.89
C ILE A 196 -24.98 9.71 -32.45
N ASP A 197 -24.82 10.48 -33.53
CA ASP A 197 -25.91 11.24 -34.15
C ASP A 197 -26.96 10.31 -34.77
N ALA A 198 -26.55 9.15 -35.29
CA ALA A 198 -27.48 8.13 -35.79
C ALA A 198 -28.39 7.60 -34.68
N GLU A 199 -27.86 7.29 -33.49
CA GLU A 199 -28.68 6.79 -32.38
C GLU A 199 -29.52 7.92 -31.74
N LEU A 200 -28.97 9.12 -31.59
CA LEU A 200 -29.75 10.29 -31.13
C LEU A 200 -30.95 10.58 -32.03
N LYS A 201 -30.74 10.54 -33.36
CA LYS A 201 -31.82 10.74 -34.34
C LYS A 201 -32.87 9.64 -34.26
N LYS A 202 -32.46 8.39 -34.07
CA LYS A 202 -33.38 7.25 -33.91
C LYS A 202 -34.26 7.39 -32.66
N GLN A 203 -33.73 7.98 -31.59
CA GLN A 203 -34.44 8.20 -30.33
C GLN A 203 -35.11 9.59 -30.24
N ASN A 204 -35.02 10.41 -31.29
CA ASN A 204 -35.52 11.80 -31.33
C ASN A 204 -34.98 12.69 -30.21
N ILE A 205 -33.72 12.49 -29.81
CA ILE A 205 -33.05 13.30 -28.78
C ILE A 205 -32.15 14.35 -29.44
N PRO A 206 -32.36 15.65 -29.19
CA PRO A 206 -31.48 16.68 -29.72
C PRO A 206 -30.11 16.67 -29.01
N ALA A 207 -29.05 16.88 -29.78
CA ALA A 207 -27.71 17.12 -29.23
C ALA A 207 -27.60 18.55 -28.67
N ALA A 208 -26.86 18.69 -27.56
CA ALA A 208 -26.49 19.98 -26.99
C ALA A 208 -25.57 20.77 -27.95
N PRO A 209 -25.60 22.11 -27.88
CA PRO A 209 -24.67 22.95 -28.63
C PRO A 209 -23.21 22.72 -28.16
N PRO A 210 -22.20 23.18 -28.93
CA PRO A 210 -20.81 23.16 -28.47
C PRO A 210 -20.61 23.96 -27.17
N ALA A 211 -19.67 23.51 -26.33
CA ALA A 211 -19.23 24.23 -25.15
C ALA A 211 -18.46 25.51 -25.54
N ASP A 212 -18.43 26.50 -24.66
CA ASP A 212 -17.57 27.66 -24.84
C ASP A 212 -16.08 27.27 -24.75
N ALA A 213 -15.21 28.11 -25.31
CA ALA A 213 -13.78 27.83 -25.43
C ALA A 213 -13.09 27.63 -24.07
N ALA A 214 -13.49 28.38 -23.03
CA ALA A 214 -12.90 28.29 -21.70
C ALA A 214 -13.26 26.96 -21.01
N THR A 215 -14.54 26.57 -21.09
CA THR A 215 -15.01 25.26 -20.62
C THR A 215 -14.28 24.13 -21.33
N LEU A 216 -14.14 24.20 -22.67
CA LEU A 216 -13.47 23.18 -23.46
C LEU A 216 -11.98 23.08 -23.13
N ALA A 217 -11.28 24.22 -23.00
CA ALA A 217 -9.86 24.26 -22.65
C ALA A 217 -9.59 23.65 -21.26
N ARG A 218 -10.41 24.00 -20.27
CA ARG A 218 -10.35 23.39 -18.93
C ARG A 218 -10.56 21.88 -19.00
N ARG A 219 -11.57 21.44 -19.76
CA ARG A 219 -11.91 20.02 -19.93
C ARG A 219 -10.77 19.23 -20.55
N ILE A 220 -10.18 19.71 -21.65
CA ILE A 220 -9.05 19.07 -22.33
C ILE A 220 -7.84 19.00 -21.40
N SER A 221 -7.51 20.09 -20.70
CA SER A 221 -6.36 20.15 -19.78
C SER A 221 -6.46 19.10 -18.66
N TYR A 222 -7.59 19.03 -17.95
CA TYR A 222 -7.76 18.08 -16.87
C TYR A 222 -7.81 16.62 -17.33
N ILE A 223 -8.36 16.36 -18.52
CA ILE A 223 -8.41 14.99 -19.07
C ILE A 223 -7.00 14.53 -19.45
N LEU A 224 -6.22 15.37 -20.10
CA LEU A 224 -4.90 14.97 -20.59
C LEU A 224 -3.83 15.01 -19.50
N THR A 225 -3.87 15.99 -18.58
CA THR A 225 -2.75 16.25 -17.64
C THR A 225 -3.16 16.17 -16.16
N GLY A 226 -4.45 16.23 -15.86
CA GLY A 226 -4.97 16.36 -14.50
C GLY A 226 -4.67 17.71 -13.84
N LEU A 227 -4.21 18.70 -14.59
CA LEU A 227 -3.88 20.04 -14.14
C LEU A 227 -4.80 21.08 -14.79
N PRO A 228 -5.02 22.24 -14.16
CA PRO A 228 -5.66 23.37 -14.81
C PRO A 228 -4.83 23.86 -16.01
N PRO A 229 -5.46 24.49 -17.01
CA PRO A 229 -4.75 25.06 -18.16
C PRO A 229 -3.77 26.16 -17.72
N SER A 230 -2.56 26.17 -18.28
CA SER A 230 -1.50 27.13 -17.95
C SER A 230 -1.69 28.51 -18.59
N ASP A 231 -2.43 28.60 -19.69
CA ASP A 231 -2.78 29.85 -20.38
C ASP A 231 -4.26 29.83 -20.78
N LEU A 232 -4.98 30.90 -20.46
CA LEU A 232 -6.39 31.12 -20.80
C LEU A 232 -6.57 32.15 -21.93
N SER A 233 -5.48 32.84 -22.30
CA SER A 233 -5.46 33.84 -23.36
C SER A 233 -5.40 33.19 -24.74
N ASP A 234 -4.89 31.95 -24.81
CA ASP A 234 -4.80 31.22 -26.07
C ASP A 234 -6.15 30.63 -26.48
N LYS A 235 -6.79 31.31 -27.44
CA LYS A 235 -8.00 30.85 -28.13
C LYS A 235 -7.65 29.95 -29.33
N SER A 236 -6.51 29.26 -29.27
CA SER A 236 -6.04 28.34 -30.31
C SER A 236 -7.09 27.26 -30.63
N ASP A 237 -7.06 26.76 -31.87
CA ASP A 237 -7.79 25.57 -32.29
C ASP A 237 -7.64 24.44 -31.25
N PRO A 238 -8.72 23.80 -30.77
CA PRO A 238 -8.64 22.64 -29.86
C PRO A 238 -7.62 21.59 -30.30
N SER A 239 -7.42 21.43 -31.62
CA SER A 239 -6.41 20.55 -32.19
C SER A 239 -4.99 20.84 -31.68
N ASP A 240 -4.59 22.11 -31.65
CA ASP A 240 -3.25 22.55 -31.27
C ASP A 240 -3.04 22.38 -29.76
N GLN A 241 -4.05 22.76 -28.97
CA GLN A 241 -4.06 22.56 -27.53
C GLN A 241 -3.92 21.06 -27.17
N ILE A 242 -4.68 20.18 -27.83
CA ILE A 242 -4.62 18.73 -27.61
C ILE A 242 -3.21 18.21 -27.90
N ASN A 243 -2.60 18.61 -29.02
CA ASN A 243 -1.24 18.16 -29.36
C ASN A 243 -0.21 18.61 -28.32
N ALA A 244 -0.24 19.89 -27.94
CA ALA A 244 0.68 20.44 -26.94
C ALA A 244 0.58 19.70 -25.59
N LEU A 245 -0.64 19.36 -25.16
CA LEU A 245 -0.87 18.65 -23.90
C LEU A 245 -0.53 17.16 -23.98
N LEU A 246 -0.73 16.51 -25.14
CA LEU A 246 -0.30 15.13 -25.37
C LEU A 246 1.23 14.99 -25.36
N ASP A 247 1.95 16.04 -25.74
CA ASP A 247 3.42 16.09 -25.74
C ASP A 247 4.01 16.56 -24.39
N SER A 248 3.18 17.08 -23.49
CA SER A 248 3.59 17.49 -22.14
C SER A 248 3.95 16.28 -21.26
N PRO A 249 5.01 16.35 -20.42
CA PRO A 249 5.32 15.29 -19.47
C PRO A 249 4.18 14.96 -18.48
N ALA A 250 3.32 15.94 -18.20
CA ALA A 250 2.17 15.79 -17.32
C ALA A 250 1.11 14.82 -17.90
N TYR A 251 1.13 14.55 -19.21
CA TYR A 251 0.34 13.50 -19.84
C TYR A 251 0.67 12.13 -19.26
N GLY A 252 1.95 11.75 -19.26
CA GLY A 252 2.40 10.46 -18.73
C GLY A 252 2.07 10.30 -17.24
N GLU A 253 2.19 11.37 -16.45
CA GLU A 253 1.81 11.38 -15.03
C GLU A 253 0.31 11.19 -14.81
N LYS A 254 -0.53 11.70 -15.71
CA LYS A 254 -1.98 11.51 -15.63
C LYS A 254 -2.38 10.10 -16.03
N TRP A 255 -1.86 9.58 -17.15
CA TRP A 255 -2.31 8.31 -17.70
C TRP A 255 -1.66 7.09 -17.05
N ALA A 256 -0.44 7.21 -16.53
CA ALA A 256 0.20 6.16 -15.71
C ALA A 256 -0.63 5.81 -14.48
N ARG A 257 -1.27 6.80 -13.84
CA ARG A 257 -2.16 6.61 -12.68
C ARG A 257 -3.33 5.67 -12.98
N HIS A 258 -4.01 5.86 -14.10
CA HIS A 258 -5.11 4.97 -14.48
C HIS A 258 -4.63 3.53 -14.66
N PHE A 259 -3.46 3.36 -15.27
CA PHE A 259 -2.85 2.05 -15.42
C PHE A 259 -2.47 1.43 -14.05
N MET A 260 -1.94 2.23 -13.13
CA MET A 260 -1.62 1.84 -11.76
C MET A 260 -2.86 1.36 -10.99
N ASP A 261 -4.04 1.97 -11.19
CA ASP A 261 -5.31 1.52 -10.61
C ASP A 261 -5.71 0.12 -11.11
N TRP A 262 -5.43 -0.19 -12.38
CA TRP A 262 -5.77 -1.49 -12.97
C TRP A 262 -4.90 -2.61 -12.39
N VAL A 263 -3.62 -2.33 -12.14
CA VAL A 263 -2.63 -3.31 -11.68
C VAL A 263 -2.34 -3.23 -10.18
N ARG A 264 -3.17 -2.51 -9.41
CA ARG A 264 -3.12 -2.47 -7.95
C ARG A 264 -1.79 -1.97 -7.40
N TYR A 265 -1.26 -0.91 -8.02
CA TYR A 265 0.00 -0.34 -7.60
C TYR A 265 0.03 -0.03 -6.09
N ALA A 266 1.06 -0.54 -5.43
CA ALA A 266 1.37 -0.25 -4.05
C ALA A 266 2.87 -0.39 -3.82
N GLU A 267 3.35 0.25 -2.77
CA GLU A 267 4.74 0.15 -2.33
C GLU A 267 4.89 -0.71 -1.07
N SER A 268 3.82 -1.40 -0.68
CA SER A 268 3.76 -2.32 0.46
C SER A 268 2.82 -3.50 0.21
N TYR A 269 2.97 -4.58 0.99
CA TYR A 269 2.27 -5.86 0.82
C TYR A 269 0.91 -5.97 1.55
N GLY A 270 0.57 -5.08 2.47
CA GLY A 270 -0.78 -4.93 3.05
C GLY A 270 -1.21 -5.91 4.15
N SER A 271 -0.32 -6.72 4.72
CA SER A 271 -0.63 -7.62 5.84
C SER A 271 -0.28 -7.06 7.22
N GLU A 272 -0.40 -7.88 8.26
CA GLU A 272 0.26 -7.66 9.55
C GLU A 272 1.75 -7.30 9.33
N GLY A 273 2.15 -6.13 9.83
CA GLY A 273 3.48 -5.53 9.66
C GLY A 273 3.72 -4.73 8.37
N ASP A 274 2.82 -4.82 7.38
CA ASP A 274 2.82 -4.11 6.08
C ASP A 274 4.22 -3.83 5.47
N PRO A 275 5.02 -4.87 5.17
CA PRO A 275 6.38 -4.67 4.68
C PRO A 275 6.41 -3.99 3.31
N ALA A 276 7.46 -3.21 3.07
CA ALA A 276 7.67 -2.53 1.80
C ALA A 276 7.98 -3.50 0.64
N ILE A 277 7.53 -3.13 -0.57
CA ILE A 277 7.94 -3.74 -1.84
C ILE A 277 9.19 -3.01 -2.32
N PRO A 278 10.37 -3.66 -2.37
CA PRO A 278 11.63 -3.00 -2.72
C PRO A 278 11.57 -2.33 -4.09
N TYR A 279 11.97 -1.05 -4.18
CA TYR A 279 12.12 -0.31 -5.43
C TYR A 279 10.84 -0.15 -6.30
N ALA A 280 9.65 -0.32 -5.71
CA ALA A 280 8.37 -0.28 -6.44
C ALA A 280 8.12 1.01 -7.24
N TYR A 281 8.59 2.16 -6.76
CA TYR A 281 8.49 3.46 -7.46
C TYR A 281 9.05 3.44 -8.89
N ARG A 282 10.03 2.57 -9.20
CA ARG A 282 10.61 2.46 -10.54
C ARG A 282 9.60 1.98 -11.57
N TYR A 283 8.59 1.20 -11.15
CA TYR A 283 7.49 0.79 -12.01
C TYR A 283 6.57 1.97 -12.37
N ARG A 284 6.24 2.84 -11.40
CA ARG A 284 5.51 4.09 -11.68
C ARG A 284 6.28 4.94 -12.69
N ASP A 285 7.59 5.11 -12.49
CA ASP A 285 8.41 5.94 -13.37
C ASP A 285 8.50 5.35 -14.80
N TYR A 286 8.60 4.02 -14.90
CA TYR A 286 8.50 3.29 -16.18
C TYR A 286 7.18 3.57 -16.88
N LEU A 287 6.04 3.50 -16.17
CA LEU A 287 4.73 3.79 -16.76
C LEU A 287 4.67 5.24 -17.28
N ILE A 288 5.11 6.22 -16.48
CA ILE A 288 5.13 7.63 -16.90
C ILE A 288 5.93 7.80 -18.21
N ARG A 289 7.12 7.18 -18.30
CA ARG A 289 7.92 7.20 -19.53
C ARG A 289 7.21 6.50 -20.68
N ALA A 290 6.63 5.33 -20.44
CA ALA A 290 5.99 4.53 -21.48
C ALA A 290 4.76 5.23 -22.09
N PHE A 291 3.95 5.93 -21.28
CA PHE A 291 2.87 6.76 -21.77
C PHE A 291 3.38 7.99 -22.53
N ASN A 292 4.39 8.70 -22.00
CA ASN A 292 4.96 9.87 -22.70
C ASN A 292 5.54 9.52 -24.06
N ASP A 293 6.18 8.35 -24.18
CA ASP A 293 6.73 7.81 -25.42
C ASP A 293 5.67 7.21 -26.36
N ASP A 294 4.39 7.17 -25.95
CA ASP A 294 3.28 6.49 -26.64
C ASP A 294 3.63 5.04 -27.03
N VAL A 295 4.22 4.30 -26.08
CA VAL A 295 4.56 2.88 -26.28
C VAL A 295 3.28 2.13 -26.68
N PRO A 296 3.29 1.39 -27.81
CA PRO A 296 2.12 0.67 -28.27
C PRO A 296 1.51 -0.22 -27.19
N TYR A 297 0.18 -0.18 -27.02
CA TYR A 297 -0.48 -0.96 -25.97
C TYR A 297 -0.18 -2.47 -26.00
N PRO A 298 -0.11 -3.16 -27.16
CA PRO A 298 0.34 -4.56 -27.22
C PRO A 298 1.75 -4.77 -26.64
N GLN A 299 2.64 -3.78 -26.79
CA GLN A 299 3.96 -3.81 -26.17
C GLN A 299 3.86 -3.64 -24.65
N LEU A 300 3.02 -2.72 -24.15
CA LEU A 300 2.79 -2.57 -22.71
C LEU A 300 2.28 -3.86 -22.04
N ILE A 301 1.35 -4.58 -22.70
CA ILE A 301 0.86 -5.88 -22.21
C ILE A 301 2.00 -6.89 -22.11
N LYS A 302 2.81 -6.99 -23.17
CA LYS A 302 3.96 -7.90 -23.20
C LYS A 302 4.96 -7.57 -22.10
N GLU A 303 5.26 -6.28 -21.91
CA GLU A 303 6.14 -5.78 -20.84
C GLU A 303 5.57 -6.09 -19.45
N ALA A 304 4.25 -5.96 -19.25
CA ALA A 304 3.58 -6.20 -17.97
C ALA A 304 3.58 -7.67 -17.50
N ILE A 305 3.72 -8.62 -18.42
CA ILE A 305 3.62 -10.08 -18.15
C ILE A 305 4.99 -10.77 -18.29
N ALA A 306 5.75 -10.43 -19.34
CA ALA A 306 6.95 -11.15 -19.75
C ALA A 306 8.05 -10.21 -20.27
N GLY A 307 8.09 -8.96 -19.79
CA GLY A 307 9.02 -7.94 -20.26
C GLY A 307 10.51 -8.30 -20.12
N ASP A 308 10.84 -9.09 -19.11
CA ASP A 308 12.18 -9.65 -18.87
C ASP A 308 12.58 -10.75 -19.87
N LEU A 309 11.60 -11.38 -20.53
CA LEU A 309 11.79 -12.47 -21.48
C LEU A 309 11.73 -12.03 -22.94
N LEU A 310 11.50 -10.74 -23.21
CA LEU A 310 11.34 -10.27 -24.58
C LEU A 310 12.66 -10.42 -25.36
N PRO A 311 12.65 -11.07 -26.54
CA PRO A 311 13.84 -11.19 -27.38
C PRO A 311 14.40 -9.84 -27.84
N LYS A 312 13.53 -8.82 -27.94
CA LYS A 312 13.85 -7.45 -28.31
C LYS A 312 13.25 -6.50 -27.27
N PRO A 313 13.92 -6.29 -26.12
CA PRO A 313 13.42 -5.39 -25.10
C PRO A 313 13.54 -3.93 -25.53
N ARG A 314 12.67 -3.07 -24.97
CA ARG A 314 12.77 -1.62 -25.08
C ARG A 314 13.89 -1.12 -24.17
N LEU A 315 14.88 -0.45 -24.75
CA LEU A 315 16.00 0.13 -24.03
C LEU A 315 15.87 1.65 -23.98
N LYS A 316 16.08 2.25 -22.81
CA LYS A 316 16.09 3.71 -22.64
C LYS A 316 17.06 4.10 -21.53
N ASN A 317 17.92 5.09 -21.79
CA ASN A 317 18.87 5.64 -20.81
C ASN A 317 19.72 4.57 -20.10
N GLY A 318 20.15 3.54 -20.83
CA GLY A 318 20.94 2.43 -20.26
C GLY A 318 20.13 1.41 -19.45
N LEU A 319 18.80 1.49 -19.44
CA LEU A 319 17.90 0.56 -18.79
C LEU A 319 17.13 -0.30 -19.80
N ASN A 320 16.84 -1.53 -19.42
CA ASN A 320 15.82 -2.39 -20.01
C ASN A 320 14.46 -2.02 -19.42
N GLU A 321 13.75 -1.12 -20.07
CA GLU A 321 12.42 -0.67 -19.66
C GLU A 321 11.42 -1.82 -19.65
N SER A 322 11.51 -2.74 -20.63
CA SER A 322 10.62 -3.90 -20.70
C SER A 322 10.70 -4.74 -19.44
N ALA A 323 11.90 -5.00 -18.91
CA ALA A 323 12.08 -5.76 -17.68
C ALA A 323 11.46 -5.09 -16.44
N ILE A 324 11.29 -3.77 -16.43
CA ILE A 324 10.63 -3.07 -15.32
C ILE A 324 9.12 -3.37 -15.31
N GLY A 325 8.52 -3.61 -16.47
CA GLY A 325 7.07 -3.81 -16.64
C GLY A 325 6.49 -4.96 -15.82
N ILE A 326 7.27 -6.01 -15.52
CA ILE A 326 6.78 -7.16 -14.76
C ILE A 326 6.64 -6.92 -13.25
N ALA A 327 7.07 -5.76 -12.75
CA ALA A 327 7.05 -5.45 -11.32
C ALA A 327 5.65 -5.57 -10.68
N GLN A 328 4.58 -5.35 -11.45
CA GLN A 328 3.20 -5.52 -10.99
C GLN A 328 2.90 -6.94 -10.50
N LEU A 329 3.58 -7.97 -11.01
CA LEU A 329 3.44 -9.35 -10.53
C LEU A 329 3.87 -9.52 -9.07
N ARG A 330 4.58 -8.53 -8.50
CA ARG A 330 4.98 -8.48 -7.09
C ARG A 330 4.07 -7.63 -6.21
N MET A 331 3.05 -6.98 -6.76
CA MET A 331 2.10 -6.12 -6.03
C MET A 331 0.91 -6.91 -5.47
N VAL A 332 1.13 -8.17 -5.09
CA VAL A 332 0.17 -9.05 -4.42
C VAL A 332 0.18 -8.83 -2.92
N LEU A 333 -0.85 -9.30 -2.21
CA LEU A 333 -0.83 -9.28 -0.74
C LEU A 333 0.08 -10.39 -0.22
N HIS A 334 0.75 -10.20 0.93
CA HIS A 334 1.53 -11.25 1.60
C HIS A 334 1.17 -11.36 3.08
N GLY A 335 0.62 -12.46 3.55
CA GLY A 335 0.44 -12.79 4.96
C GLY A 335 1.72 -12.79 5.80
N PHE A 336 1.53 -12.76 7.12
CA PHE A 336 2.60 -12.73 8.11
C PHE A 336 2.86 -14.14 8.68
N SER A 337 3.99 -14.73 8.31
CA SER A 337 4.41 -16.08 8.75
C SER A 337 3.30 -17.15 8.61
N PRO A 338 2.78 -17.40 7.40
CA PRO A 338 1.71 -18.37 7.18
C PRO A 338 2.15 -19.77 7.55
N VAL A 339 1.26 -20.53 8.21
CA VAL A 339 1.45 -21.94 8.56
C VAL A 339 1.04 -22.90 7.44
N ASP A 340 0.25 -22.43 6.48
CA ASP A 340 -0.15 -23.15 5.26
C ASP A 340 0.37 -22.35 4.05
N SER A 341 1.65 -22.57 3.70
CA SER A 341 2.33 -21.80 2.65
C SER A 341 1.78 -22.10 1.25
N LEU A 342 1.14 -23.26 1.06
CA LEU A 342 0.49 -23.61 -0.19
C LEU A 342 -0.80 -22.79 -0.37
N ASP A 343 -1.64 -22.67 0.66
CA ASP A 343 -2.82 -21.78 0.61
C ASP A 343 -2.41 -20.32 0.31
N GLU A 344 -1.31 -19.89 0.91
CA GLU A 344 -0.73 -18.58 0.68
C GLU A 344 -0.30 -18.39 -0.79
N MET A 345 0.44 -19.35 -1.36
CA MET A 345 0.84 -19.33 -2.78
C MET A 345 -0.38 -19.34 -3.71
N VAL A 346 -1.42 -20.11 -3.37
CA VAL A 346 -2.67 -20.13 -4.12
C VAL A 346 -3.32 -18.75 -4.10
N THR A 347 -3.40 -18.11 -2.95
CA THR A 347 -3.95 -16.76 -2.81
C THR A 347 -3.14 -15.74 -3.60
N PHE A 348 -1.81 -15.78 -3.55
CA PHE A 348 -0.95 -14.85 -4.31
C PHE A 348 -1.16 -14.99 -5.81
N THR A 349 -1.20 -16.22 -6.29
CA THR A 349 -1.32 -16.52 -7.71
C THR A 349 -2.73 -16.21 -8.21
N ASP A 350 -3.76 -16.50 -7.43
CA ASP A 350 -5.14 -16.07 -7.70
C ASP A 350 -5.22 -14.55 -7.85
N ASN A 351 -4.53 -13.79 -6.98
CA ASN A 351 -4.43 -12.34 -7.10
C ASN A 351 -3.73 -11.89 -8.39
N GLN A 352 -2.67 -12.57 -8.83
CA GLN A 352 -2.01 -12.28 -10.11
C GLN A 352 -2.95 -12.53 -11.29
N ILE A 353 -3.62 -13.68 -11.29
CA ILE A 353 -4.59 -14.08 -12.33
C ILE A 353 -5.75 -13.07 -12.38
N ASP A 354 -6.35 -12.75 -11.23
CA ASP A 354 -7.45 -11.79 -11.13
C ASP A 354 -7.05 -10.42 -11.72
N THR A 355 -5.88 -9.92 -11.29
CA THR A 355 -5.39 -8.60 -11.69
C THR A 355 -5.11 -8.54 -13.18
N VAL A 356 -4.35 -9.51 -13.71
CA VAL A 356 -3.94 -9.54 -15.13
C VAL A 356 -5.15 -9.75 -16.04
N THR A 357 -6.07 -10.66 -15.70
CA THR A 357 -7.22 -10.98 -16.55
C THR A 357 -8.30 -9.89 -16.52
N LYS A 358 -8.54 -9.23 -15.37
CA LYS A 358 -9.43 -8.05 -15.31
C LYS A 358 -8.82 -6.84 -16.01
N ALA A 359 -7.54 -6.53 -15.77
CA ALA A 359 -6.89 -5.37 -16.34
C ALA A 359 -6.91 -5.39 -17.88
N PHE A 360 -6.53 -6.53 -18.48
CA PHE A 360 -6.30 -6.61 -19.93
C PHE A 360 -7.45 -7.26 -20.73
N GLN A 361 -8.33 -8.04 -20.10
CA GLN A 361 -9.46 -8.70 -20.78
C GLN A 361 -10.83 -8.40 -20.18
N ALA A 362 -10.90 -7.68 -19.04
CA ALA A 362 -12.14 -7.48 -18.29
C ALA A 362 -12.89 -8.79 -18.01
N LEU A 363 -12.14 -9.86 -17.69
CA LEU A 363 -12.69 -11.19 -17.37
C LEU A 363 -12.43 -11.56 -15.92
N THR A 364 -13.39 -12.26 -15.31
CA THR A 364 -13.31 -12.75 -13.93
C THR A 364 -12.82 -14.19 -13.87
N VAL A 365 -11.60 -14.46 -14.38
CA VAL A 365 -11.06 -15.84 -14.47
C VAL A 365 -10.90 -16.48 -13.08
N SER A 366 -10.55 -15.70 -12.06
CA SER A 366 -10.46 -16.17 -10.67
C SER A 366 -11.75 -16.77 -10.11
N CYS A 367 -12.93 -16.37 -10.62
CA CYS A 367 -14.19 -16.98 -10.25
C CYS A 367 -14.32 -18.44 -10.71
N ALA A 368 -13.48 -18.89 -11.66
CA ALA A 368 -13.44 -20.26 -12.13
C ALA A 368 -12.51 -21.18 -11.29
N ARG A 369 -11.85 -20.67 -10.24
CA ARG A 369 -10.96 -21.45 -9.36
C ARG A 369 -11.62 -22.72 -8.83
N CYS A 370 -12.87 -22.61 -8.35
CA CYS A 370 -13.54 -23.72 -7.68
C CYS A 370 -14.34 -24.62 -8.63
N HIS A 371 -14.82 -24.08 -9.75
CA HIS A 371 -15.59 -24.81 -10.75
C HIS A 371 -15.63 -24.00 -12.06
N ASN A 372 -16.02 -24.62 -13.17
CA ASN A 372 -16.23 -23.89 -14.43
C ASN A 372 -17.10 -22.65 -14.21
N HIS A 373 -16.73 -21.52 -14.79
CA HIS A 373 -17.40 -20.25 -14.52
C HIS A 373 -18.91 -20.37 -14.74
N LYS A 374 -19.72 -19.85 -13.80
CA LYS A 374 -21.17 -20.09 -13.82
C LYS A 374 -21.83 -19.58 -15.09
N PHE A 375 -21.36 -18.45 -15.65
CA PHE A 375 -22.02 -17.79 -16.78
C PHE A 375 -21.13 -17.57 -18.01
N ASP A 376 -19.81 -17.62 -17.85
CA ASP A 376 -18.88 -17.21 -18.90
C ASP A 376 -18.21 -18.42 -19.53
N ALA A 377 -17.62 -18.21 -20.71
CA ALA A 377 -16.85 -19.20 -21.44
C ALA A 377 -15.44 -19.37 -20.84
N ILE A 378 -15.38 -19.63 -19.53
CA ILE A 378 -14.13 -19.77 -18.77
C ILE A 378 -14.22 -21.07 -17.97
N SER A 379 -13.33 -22.00 -18.24
CA SER A 379 -13.30 -23.29 -17.57
C SER A 379 -12.49 -23.23 -16.27
N GLN A 380 -12.68 -24.20 -15.38
CA GLN A 380 -11.82 -24.34 -14.22
C GLN A 380 -10.37 -24.61 -14.66
N THR A 381 -10.19 -25.37 -15.74
CA THR A 381 -8.86 -25.63 -16.29
C THR A 381 -8.21 -24.36 -16.87
N ASP A 382 -8.96 -23.34 -17.29
CA ASP A 382 -8.37 -22.04 -17.64
C ASP A 382 -7.67 -21.39 -16.44
N PHE A 383 -8.30 -21.40 -15.26
CA PHE A 383 -7.67 -20.88 -14.04
C PHE A 383 -6.37 -21.64 -13.73
N TYR A 384 -6.41 -22.98 -13.76
CA TYR A 384 -5.23 -23.79 -13.43
C TYR A 384 -4.12 -23.77 -14.49
N ALA A 385 -4.47 -23.55 -15.77
CA ALA A 385 -3.49 -23.31 -16.81
C ALA A 385 -2.69 -22.02 -16.53
N LEU A 386 -3.36 -20.93 -16.14
CA LEU A 386 -2.70 -19.68 -15.73
C LEU A 386 -1.97 -19.83 -14.39
N TYR A 387 -2.53 -20.58 -13.45
CA TYR A 387 -1.89 -20.89 -12.18
C TYR A 387 -0.55 -21.60 -12.39
N GLY A 388 -0.47 -22.58 -13.29
CA GLY A 388 0.78 -23.23 -13.68
C GLY A 388 1.79 -22.26 -14.30
N ILE A 389 1.34 -21.28 -15.09
CA ILE A 389 2.23 -20.25 -15.68
C ILE A 389 2.86 -19.38 -14.58
N PHE A 390 2.05 -18.83 -13.68
CA PHE A 390 2.53 -17.87 -12.68
C PHE A 390 3.29 -18.54 -11.53
N THR A 391 2.93 -19.77 -11.14
CA THR A 391 3.70 -20.54 -10.14
C THR A 391 5.02 -21.09 -10.68
N SER A 392 5.22 -21.16 -11.99
CA SER A 392 6.50 -21.54 -12.63
C SER A 392 7.60 -20.47 -12.55
N THR A 393 7.48 -19.53 -11.61
CA THR A 393 8.46 -18.46 -11.36
C THR A 393 8.74 -18.32 -9.85
N HIS A 394 9.86 -17.69 -9.50
CA HIS A 394 10.16 -17.30 -8.13
C HIS A 394 10.10 -15.78 -7.94
N PRO A 395 9.57 -15.30 -6.81
CA PRO A 395 9.75 -13.92 -6.35
C PRO A 395 11.21 -13.44 -6.38
N ALA A 396 11.45 -12.28 -7.00
CA ALA A 396 12.80 -11.72 -7.10
C ALA A 396 12.85 -10.19 -7.05
N VAL A 397 14.04 -9.66 -6.78
CA VAL A 397 14.48 -8.36 -7.30
C VAL A 397 15.35 -8.67 -8.51
N ILE A 398 15.15 -8.00 -9.64
CA ILE A 398 15.91 -8.21 -10.89
C ILE A 398 16.75 -6.97 -11.24
N ASP A 399 17.74 -7.13 -12.11
CA ASP A 399 18.53 -6.03 -12.67
C ASP A 399 17.87 -5.53 -13.96
N ALA A 400 17.47 -4.26 -13.96
CA ALA A 400 16.89 -3.57 -15.11
C ALA A 400 17.93 -2.79 -15.94
N ASN A 401 19.23 -2.95 -15.71
CA ASN A 401 20.23 -2.42 -16.63
C ASN A 401 20.06 -3.03 -18.03
N ALA A 402 20.41 -2.26 -19.06
CA ALA A 402 20.37 -2.75 -20.44
C ALA A 402 21.26 -4.00 -20.59
N PRO A 403 20.86 -5.01 -21.37
CA PRO A 403 21.67 -6.20 -21.60
C PRO A 403 23.08 -5.82 -22.10
N GLY A 404 24.11 -6.46 -21.55
CA GLY A 404 25.51 -6.19 -21.88
C GLY A 404 26.16 -5.04 -21.11
N THR A 405 25.42 -4.36 -20.23
CA THR A 405 25.94 -3.26 -19.41
C THR A 405 27.08 -3.72 -18.50
N GLY A 406 28.28 -3.18 -18.73
CA GLY A 406 29.50 -3.49 -17.96
C GLY A 406 30.30 -4.70 -18.46
N ASP A 407 29.86 -5.43 -19.49
CA ASP A 407 30.50 -6.67 -19.94
C ASP A 407 31.97 -6.50 -20.36
N ALA A 408 32.29 -5.41 -21.07
CA ALA A 408 33.67 -5.13 -21.46
C ALA A 408 34.58 -4.93 -20.24
N ILE A 409 34.10 -4.22 -19.23
CA ILE A 409 34.82 -3.99 -17.97
C ILE A 409 34.98 -5.30 -17.20
N ARG A 410 33.94 -6.14 -17.15
CA ARG A 410 34.01 -7.48 -16.54
C ARG A 410 35.03 -8.37 -17.24
N ALA A 411 35.09 -8.35 -18.56
CA ALA A 411 36.06 -9.10 -19.34
C ALA A 411 37.50 -8.63 -19.07
N GLU A 412 37.71 -7.32 -18.91
CA GLU A 412 39.00 -6.77 -18.50
C GLU A 412 39.37 -7.14 -17.05
N LEU A 413 38.42 -7.09 -16.11
CA LEU A 413 38.64 -7.55 -14.73
C LEU A 413 39.04 -9.03 -14.70
N GLN A 414 38.40 -9.88 -15.51
CA GLN A 414 38.77 -11.30 -15.62
C GLN A 414 40.19 -11.50 -16.16
N LYS A 415 40.61 -10.72 -17.17
CA LYS A 415 41.99 -10.72 -17.67
C LYS A 415 42.96 -10.29 -16.56
N LEU A 416 42.63 -9.23 -15.83
CA LEU A 416 43.46 -8.71 -14.76
C LEU A 416 43.57 -9.69 -13.58
N LYS A 417 42.52 -10.45 -13.25
CA LYS A 417 42.60 -11.56 -12.28
C LYS A 417 43.63 -12.60 -12.72
N THR A 418 43.68 -12.92 -14.01
CA THR A 418 44.65 -13.88 -14.55
C THR A 418 46.08 -13.36 -14.44
N GLU A 419 46.29 -12.07 -14.71
CA GLU A 419 47.58 -11.38 -14.55
C GLU A 419 48.03 -11.33 -13.08
N ILE A 420 47.10 -10.98 -12.17
CA ILE A 420 47.32 -10.98 -10.72
C ILE A 420 47.75 -12.37 -10.23
N LYS A 421 47.00 -13.41 -10.61
CA LYS A 421 47.32 -14.80 -10.25
C LYS A 421 48.72 -15.19 -10.73
N THR A 422 49.04 -14.90 -11.99
CA THR A 422 50.36 -15.23 -12.59
C THR A 422 51.51 -14.51 -11.89
N THR A 423 51.32 -13.23 -11.55
CA THR A 423 52.31 -12.41 -10.87
C THR A 423 52.56 -12.90 -9.45
N LEU A 424 51.50 -13.22 -8.69
CA LEU A 424 51.61 -13.79 -7.34
C LEU A 424 52.35 -15.14 -7.34
N ILE A 425 51.95 -16.06 -8.23
CA ILE A 425 52.57 -17.38 -8.34
C ILE A 425 54.08 -17.25 -8.58
N THR A 426 54.48 -16.39 -9.52
CA THR A 426 55.89 -16.16 -9.86
C THR A 426 56.65 -15.60 -8.65
N ALA A 427 56.09 -14.59 -7.97
CA ALA A 427 56.69 -13.99 -6.80
C ALA A 427 56.84 -14.97 -5.64
N TRP A 428 55.81 -15.77 -5.34
CA TRP A 428 55.83 -16.73 -4.24
C TRP A 428 56.78 -17.91 -4.51
N LEU A 429 56.78 -18.49 -5.72
CA LEU A 429 57.66 -19.61 -6.07
C LEU A 429 59.14 -19.24 -6.05
N SER A 430 59.48 -17.96 -6.29
CA SER A 430 60.87 -17.46 -6.23
C SER A 430 61.46 -17.44 -4.81
N LYS A 431 60.60 -17.38 -3.79
CA LYS A 431 60.99 -17.27 -2.36
C LYS A 431 60.94 -18.60 -1.61
N LEU A 432 60.47 -19.68 -2.24
CA LEU A 432 60.25 -20.98 -1.61
C LEU A 432 61.29 -22.02 -2.07
N PRO A 433 61.88 -22.81 -1.15
CA PRO A 433 62.86 -23.84 -1.48
C PRO A 433 62.26 -24.93 -2.38
N GLN A 434 63.08 -25.55 -3.25
CA GLN A 434 62.64 -26.70 -4.02
C GLN A 434 62.42 -27.92 -3.10
N THR A 435 61.25 -28.55 -3.21
CA THR A 435 60.86 -29.73 -2.43
C THR A 435 60.66 -30.94 -3.36
N THR A 436 61.03 -32.15 -2.92
CA THR A 436 61.19 -33.34 -3.77
C THR A 436 60.18 -34.48 -3.55
N ALA A 437 59.11 -34.30 -2.75
CA ALA A 437 58.13 -35.37 -2.53
C ALA A 437 56.70 -34.90 -2.84
N PRO A 438 55.97 -35.53 -3.78
CA PRO A 438 54.55 -35.25 -4.02
C PRO A 438 53.68 -35.74 -2.86
N SER A 439 52.82 -34.87 -2.32
CA SER A 439 51.71 -35.26 -1.44
C SER A 439 50.46 -35.41 -2.31
N LYS A 440 49.85 -36.61 -2.33
CA LYS A 440 48.51 -36.80 -2.89
C LYS A 440 47.50 -36.44 -1.81
N THR A 441 46.85 -35.28 -1.94
CA THR A 441 45.62 -34.99 -1.19
C THR A 441 44.45 -35.56 -2.00
N GLU A 442 43.58 -36.35 -1.38
CA GLU A 442 42.41 -36.91 -2.07
C GLU A 442 41.43 -35.80 -2.45
N ASN A 443 40.94 -35.84 -3.70
CA ASN A 443 39.83 -35.01 -4.14
C ASN A 443 38.54 -35.57 -3.56
N ARG A 444 37.86 -34.79 -2.73
CA ARG A 444 36.48 -35.08 -2.31
C ARG A 444 35.53 -34.37 -3.27
N GLU A 445 34.49 -35.06 -3.72
CA GLU A 445 33.42 -34.42 -4.49
C GLU A 445 32.59 -33.47 -3.60
N PRO A 446 32.18 -32.30 -4.12
CA PRO A 446 31.31 -31.36 -3.40
C PRO A 446 29.98 -32.03 -3.05
N ARG A 447 29.52 -31.87 -1.80
CA ARG A 447 28.20 -32.31 -1.35
C ARG A 447 27.16 -31.26 -1.73
N THR A 448 27.05 -30.99 -3.02
CA THR A 448 26.00 -30.19 -3.66
C THR A 448 25.37 -30.93 -4.85
N ALA A 449 25.93 -32.08 -5.25
CA ALA A 449 25.56 -32.84 -6.43
C ALA A 449 24.09 -33.28 -6.51
N ASN A 450 23.37 -33.30 -5.37
CA ASN A 450 21.96 -33.69 -5.32
C ASN A 450 21.00 -32.52 -5.63
N PHE A 451 21.51 -31.30 -5.82
CA PHE A 451 20.72 -30.12 -6.12
C PHE A 451 21.15 -29.51 -7.45
N VAL A 452 20.16 -29.10 -8.25
CA VAL A 452 20.40 -28.27 -9.45
C VAL A 452 20.28 -26.82 -9.02
N PHE A 453 21.41 -26.11 -8.97
CA PHE A 453 21.45 -24.69 -8.62
C PHE A 453 21.49 -23.80 -9.86
N HIS A 454 20.86 -22.64 -9.75
CA HIS A 454 20.72 -21.62 -10.77
C HIS A 454 21.15 -20.24 -10.24
N GLY A 455 21.48 -19.33 -11.16
CA GLY A 455 21.74 -17.93 -10.87
C GLY A 455 23.21 -17.55 -10.68
N LEU A 456 24.06 -18.45 -10.16
CA LEU A 456 25.52 -18.26 -10.11
C LEU A 456 26.25 -19.48 -10.69
N PRO A 457 27.39 -19.29 -11.39
CA PRO A 457 28.18 -20.41 -11.88
C PRO A 457 28.90 -21.15 -10.74
N HIS A 458 29.01 -22.47 -10.86
CA HIS A 458 29.83 -23.27 -9.95
C HIS A 458 31.32 -23.09 -10.26
N SER A 459 32.08 -22.62 -9.28
CA SER A 459 33.52 -22.36 -9.39
C SER A 459 34.35 -23.59 -8.99
N LYS A 460 35.54 -23.69 -9.55
CA LYS A 460 36.52 -24.73 -9.21
C LYS A 460 37.32 -24.36 -7.96
N PRO A 461 37.96 -25.32 -7.27
CA PRO A 461 38.85 -25.00 -6.17
C PRO A 461 39.98 -24.08 -6.65
N GLY A 462 40.27 -23.03 -5.90
CA GLY A 462 41.28 -22.04 -6.26
C GLY A 462 40.74 -20.79 -6.95
N GLU A 463 39.44 -20.67 -7.21
CA GLU A 463 38.85 -19.38 -7.59
C GLU A 463 39.08 -18.39 -6.44
N PHE A 464 39.44 -17.14 -6.76
CA PHE A 464 39.79 -16.16 -5.73
C PHE A 464 38.96 -14.89 -5.87
N THR A 465 38.64 -14.26 -4.75
CA THR A 465 37.98 -12.94 -4.74
C THR A 465 38.94 -11.88 -4.23
N LEU A 466 38.71 -10.65 -4.68
CA LEU A 466 39.46 -9.48 -4.24
C LEU A 466 38.50 -8.53 -3.54
N HIS A 467 38.61 -8.41 -2.22
CA HIS A 467 37.85 -7.44 -1.42
C HIS A 467 38.80 -6.43 -0.80
N ASP A 468 38.66 -5.16 -1.16
CA ASP A 468 39.58 -4.09 -0.78
C ASP A 468 41.03 -4.45 -1.16
N ASN A 469 41.92 -4.56 -0.16
CA ASN A 469 43.30 -5.00 -0.33
C ASN A 469 43.52 -6.47 0.07
N THR A 470 42.44 -7.22 0.27
CA THR A 470 42.47 -8.61 0.71
C THR A 470 42.16 -9.55 -0.45
N LEU A 471 43.01 -10.54 -0.64
CA LEU A 471 42.78 -11.66 -1.54
C LEU A 471 42.33 -12.86 -0.73
N ARG A 472 41.25 -13.51 -1.16
CA ARG A 472 40.76 -14.77 -0.58
C ARG A 472 40.74 -15.85 -1.65
N ILE A 473 41.30 -17.01 -1.36
CA ILE A 473 41.23 -18.20 -2.23
C ILE A 473 40.16 -19.14 -1.69
N HIS A 474 39.32 -19.65 -2.57
CA HIS A 474 38.12 -20.38 -2.16
C HIS A 474 38.16 -21.84 -2.60
N PRO A 475 37.54 -22.75 -1.82
CA PRO A 475 37.21 -24.07 -2.32
C PRO A 475 36.18 -23.96 -3.45
N SER A 476 35.87 -25.10 -4.07
CA SER A 476 34.80 -25.15 -5.08
C SER A 476 33.44 -24.75 -4.49
N GLY A 477 32.52 -24.30 -5.34
CA GLY A 477 31.18 -23.94 -4.91
C GLY A 477 30.59 -22.75 -5.67
N TYR A 478 29.54 -22.16 -5.12
CA TYR A 478 28.87 -20.98 -5.66
C TYR A 478 29.30 -19.73 -4.90
N LEU A 479 29.94 -18.79 -5.60
CA LEU A 479 30.50 -17.59 -4.99
C LEU A 479 29.81 -16.37 -5.57
N SER A 480 29.36 -15.48 -4.69
CA SER A 480 29.07 -14.11 -5.11
C SER A 480 30.37 -13.34 -5.32
N ASN A 481 30.29 -12.24 -6.06
CA ASN A 481 31.35 -11.23 -6.14
C ASN A 481 32.70 -11.77 -6.65
N THR A 482 32.67 -12.75 -7.56
CA THR A 482 33.88 -13.31 -8.18
C THR A 482 34.69 -12.24 -8.93
N LEU A 483 34.01 -11.24 -9.51
CA LEU A 483 34.62 -10.09 -10.16
C LEU A 483 34.43 -8.79 -9.39
N THR A 484 33.25 -8.54 -8.83
CA THR A 484 32.98 -7.29 -8.12
C THR A 484 31.91 -7.45 -7.06
N GLN A 485 31.96 -6.62 -6.01
CA GLN A 485 30.89 -6.55 -5.02
C GLN A 485 29.64 -5.77 -5.47
N LYS A 486 29.71 -5.13 -6.63
CA LYS A 486 28.59 -4.38 -7.20
C LYS A 486 27.51 -5.28 -7.78
N ASP A 487 27.85 -6.51 -8.13
CA ASP A 487 26.93 -7.40 -8.83
C ASP A 487 25.79 -7.89 -7.96
N ARG A 488 24.63 -8.04 -8.60
CA ARG A 488 23.52 -8.79 -8.02
C ARG A 488 23.92 -10.25 -7.88
N ALA A 489 23.65 -10.84 -6.72
CA ALA A 489 23.91 -12.27 -6.48
C ALA A 489 22.68 -12.97 -5.86
N VAL A 490 22.10 -13.86 -6.66
CA VAL A 490 20.95 -14.70 -6.28
C VAL A 490 21.26 -16.12 -6.72
N LEU A 491 21.23 -17.05 -5.78
CA LEU A 491 21.43 -18.48 -5.98
C LEU A 491 20.19 -19.21 -5.48
N PHE A 492 19.65 -20.12 -6.29
CA PHE A 492 18.50 -20.91 -5.90
C PHE A 492 18.51 -22.29 -6.55
N THR A 493 17.73 -23.24 -6.04
CA THR A 493 17.55 -24.57 -6.65
C THR A 493 16.23 -24.69 -7.39
N ASP A 494 16.07 -25.73 -8.22
CA ASP A 494 14.73 -26.24 -8.55
C ASP A 494 13.96 -26.61 -7.27
N ARG A 495 12.62 -26.63 -7.33
CA ARG A 495 11.83 -27.11 -6.20
C ARG A 495 11.94 -28.63 -6.06
N PHE A 496 11.87 -29.10 -4.83
CA PHE A 496 11.82 -30.51 -4.48
C PHE A 496 10.94 -30.72 -3.25
N GLU A 497 10.42 -31.93 -3.10
CA GLU A 497 9.67 -32.33 -1.91
C GLU A 497 10.60 -32.39 -0.69
N ASN A 498 10.25 -31.70 0.38
CA ASN A 498 11.05 -31.65 1.60
C ASN A 498 11.02 -33.01 2.34
N PRO A 499 12.17 -33.72 2.45
CA PRO A 499 12.22 -35.03 3.10
C PRO A 499 12.19 -34.97 4.65
N GLY A 500 12.26 -33.79 5.25
CA GLY A 500 12.49 -33.58 6.69
C GLY A 500 13.97 -33.65 7.07
N GLY A 501 14.26 -33.69 8.37
CA GLY A 501 15.62 -33.72 8.93
C GLY A 501 16.26 -32.34 9.09
N THR A 502 17.57 -32.30 8.96
CA THR A 502 18.40 -31.08 9.10
C THR A 502 19.05 -30.75 7.77
N LEU A 503 18.83 -29.53 7.29
CA LEU A 503 19.54 -28.93 6.17
C LEU A 503 20.84 -28.29 6.66
N TRP A 504 21.97 -28.75 6.17
CA TRP A 504 23.29 -28.22 6.45
C TRP A 504 23.83 -27.43 5.26
N PHE A 505 24.20 -26.18 5.51
CA PHE A 505 24.92 -25.31 4.60
C PHE A 505 26.35 -25.13 5.09
N ARG A 506 27.36 -25.41 4.25
CA ARG A 506 28.73 -24.96 4.48
C ARG A 506 28.92 -23.62 3.76
N VAL A 507 28.75 -22.54 4.51
CA VAL A 507 28.63 -21.18 3.98
C VAL A 507 29.55 -20.19 4.69
N ALA A 508 29.90 -19.12 3.97
CA ALA A 508 30.56 -17.93 4.48
C ALA A 508 29.90 -16.70 3.87
N GLY A 509 29.96 -15.56 4.53
CA GLY A 509 29.46 -14.30 3.98
C GLY A 509 29.41 -13.16 4.98
N ASN A 510 29.00 -11.99 4.51
CA ASN A 510 28.83 -10.77 5.32
C ASN A 510 27.77 -9.84 4.70
N GLY A 511 27.35 -8.80 5.43
CA GLY A 511 26.50 -7.72 4.93
C GLY A 511 25.01 -8.02 4.99
N GLY A 512 24.60 -9.04 5.75
CA GLY A 512 23.20 -9.42 5.92
C GLY A 512 22.66 -10.34 4.82
N VAL A 513 23.51 -11.18 4.25
CA VAL A 513 23.08 -12.26 3.34
C VAL A 513 22.14 -13.19 4.10
N LYS A 514 21.09 -13.67 3.42
CA LYS A 514 20.24 -14.75 3.92
C LYS A 514 20.45 -16.03 3.13
N ALA A 515 20.76 -17.11 3.84
CA ALA A 515 20.72 -18.48 3.33
C ALA A 515 19.51 -19.22 3.95
N LYS A 516 18.60 -19.72 3.13
CA LYS A 516 17.33 -20.28 3.59
C LYS A 516 16.80 -21.37 2.68
N TYR A 517 15.80 -22.09 3.16
CA TYR A 517 14.81 -22.73 2.30
C TYR A 517 13.61 -21.80 2.14
N VAL A 518 12.94 -21.89 1.00
CA VAL A 518 11.70 -21.17 0.70
C VAL A 518 10.62 -22.21 0.47
N VAL A 519 9.54 -22.12 1.24
CA VAL A 519 8.40 -23.03 1.18
C VAL A 519 7.35 -22.44 0.26
N GLN A 520 6.95 -23.15 -0.80
CA GLN A 520 5.86 -22.74 -1.70
C GLN A 520 5.94 -21.25 -2.13
N ASN A 521 7.12 -20.79 -2.60
CA ASN A 521 7.37 -19.39 -3.00
C ASN A 521 7.22 -18.31 -1.91
N TYR A 522 6.97 -18.64 -0.65
CA TYR A 522 6.83 -17.63 0.40
C TYR A 522 8.16 -16.91 0.69
N PRO A 523 8.33 -15.62 0.35
CA PRO A 523 9.67 -15.03 0.26
C PRO A 523 10.20 -14.49 1.59
N ARG A 524 9.38 -14.43 2.65
CA ARG A 524 9.74 -13.79 3.91
C ARG A 524 10.35 -14.78 4.90
N THR A 525 11.01 -14.24 5.90
CA THR A 525 11.51 -14.98 7.05
C THR A 525 10.67 -14.72 8.29
N GLY A 526 10.68 -15.66 9.23
CA GLY A 526 9.90 -15.59 10.46
C GLY A 526 10.21 -16.77 11.40
N THR A 527 9.34 -16.99 12.39
CA THR A 527 9.54 -18.03 13.41
C THR A 527 9.62 -19.44 12.83
N ILE A 528 8.77 -19.72 11.84
CA ILE A 528 8.69 -21.02 11.15
C ILE A 528 9.33 -21.01 9.76
N HIS A 529 9.49 -19.83 9.16
CA HIS A 529 10.19 -19.60 7.90
C HIS A 529 11.63 -19.19 8.18
N LYS A 530 12.47 -20.17 8.54
CA LYS A 530 13.80 -19.91 9.11
C LYS A 530 14.82 -19.54 8.03
N ALA A 531 15.80 -18.73 8.41
CA ALA A 531 16.96 -18.39 7.60
C ALA A 531 18.21 -18.25 8.47
N ILE A 532 19.37 -18.50 7.86
CA ILE A 532 20.67 -18.13 8.40
C ILE A 532 21.00 -16.73 7.87
N GLU A 533 21.18 -15.76 8.76
CA GLU A 533 21.68 -14.42 8.42
C GLU A 533 23.20 -14.38 8.62
N LEU A 534 23.96 -14.06 7.57
CA LEU A 534 25.42 -13.91 7.60
C LEU A 534 25.76 -12.42 7.66
N LYS A 535 26.22 -11.94 8.82
CA LYS A 535 26.41 -10.51 9.07
C LYS A 535 27.58 -10.16 9.99
N ASP A 536 28.09 -11.12 10.74
CA ASP A 536 29.15 -10.87 11.73
C ASP A 536 30.50 -11.34 11.18
N ALA A 537 31.61 -10.83 11.73
CA ALA A 537 32.97 -11.25 11.34
C ALA A 537 33.22 -12.76 11.47
N LYS A 538 32.50 -13.45 12.36
CA LYS A 538 32.55 -14.91 12.50
C LYS A 538 31.96 -15.64 11.28
N ASP A 539 31.06 -15.00 10.53
CA ASP A 539 30.36 -15.56 9.37
C ASP A 539 31.21 -15.45 8.10
N GLU A 540 32.26 -14.63 8.10
CA GLU A 540 33.22 -14.53 6.98
C GLU A 540 34.07 -15.80 6.80
N LYS A 541 34.07 -16.69 7.79
CA LYS A 541 34.78 -17.98 7.74
C LYS A 541 33.81 -19.09 7.36
N LEU A 542 34.24 -19.91 6.40
CA LEU A 542 33.48 -21.05 5.93
C LEU A 542 33.19 -22.02 7.07
N SER A 543 31.91 -22.19 7.40
CA SER A 543 31.48 -23.02 8.52
C SER A 543 30.14 -23.69 8.22
N TRP A 544 29.88 -24.80 8.90
CA TRP A 544 28.59 -25.47 8.84
C TRP A 544 27.54 -24.69 9.63
N ARG A 545 26.41 -24.43 8.98
CA ARG A 545 25.21 -23.81 9.53
C ARG A 545 24.03 -24.72 9.21
N SER A 546 23.06 -24.82 10.11
CA SER A 546 21.92 -25.70 9.92
C SER A 546 20.58 -24.98 10.00
N LEU A 547 19.60 -25.55 9.31
CA LEU A 547 18.19 -25.24 9.42
C LEU A 547 17.41 -26.55 9.60
N ASP A 548 16.41 -26.51 10.47
CA ASP A 548 15.49 -27.62 10.68
C ASP A 548 14.40 -27.64 9.59
N LEU A 549 14.16 -28.82 9.03
CA LEU A 549 13.20 -29.09 7.96
C LEU A 549 11.99 -29.90 8.42
N GLU A 550 11.96 -30.43 9.66
CA GLU A 550 10.89 -31.33 10.10
C GLU A 550 9.50 -30.68 10.07
N PHE A 551 9.41 -29.39 10.38
CA PHE A 551 8.13 -28.67 10.38
C PHE A 551 7.43 -28.67 9.01
N TRP A 552 8.19 -28.60 7.92
CA TRP A 552 7.69 -28.48 6.54
C TRP A 552 7.79 -29.79 5.75
N LYS A 553 7.92 -30.93 6.43
CA LYS A 553 8.14 -32.22 5.76
C LYS A 553 6.97 -32.56 4.83
N GLY A 554 7.28 -32.89 3.58
CA GLY A 554 6.30 -33.17 2.53
C GLY A 554 5.89 -31.94 1.70
N ASP A 555 6.21 -30.71 2.13
CA ASP A 555 5.98 -29.51 1.33
C ASP A 555 7.05 -29.36 0.23
N GLU A 556 6.68 -28.70 -0.87
CA GLU A 556 7.65 -28.30 -1.88
C GLU A 556 8.46 -27.09 -1.40
N ILE A 557 9.78 -27.23 -1.42
CA ILE A 557 10.73 -26.20 -1.05
C ILE A 557 11.78 -26.02 -2.12
N PHE A 558 12.45 -24.86 -2.12
CA PHE A 558 13.71 -24.68 -2.82
C PHE A 558 14.72 -23.97 -1.92
N LEU A 559 16.02 -24.17 -2.15
CA LEU A 559 17.05 -23.47 -1.40
C LEU A 559 17.30 -22.11 -2.03
N GLN A 560 17.56 -21.08 -1.24
CA GLN A 560 17.83 -19.72 -1.73
C GLN A 560 18.90 -19.02 -0.89
N LEU A 561 19.91 -18.47 -1.57
CA LEU A 561 20.92 -17.56 -1.02
C LEU A 561 20.92 -16.26 -1.82
N THR A 562 20.86 -15.12 -1.13
CA THR A 562 20.77 -13.80 -1.76
C THR A 562 21.56 -12.75 -1.01
N THR A 563 22.22 -11.86 -1.75
CA THR A 563 22.77 -10.60 -1.22
C THR A 563 21.66 -9.70 -0.68
N ALA A 564 21.99 -8.84 0.28
CA ALA A 564 21.00 -8.13 1.09
C ALA A 564 20.15 -7.14 0.29
N ALA A 565 20.73 -6.52 -0.74
CA ALA A 565 20.02 -5.61 -1.64
C ALA A 565 19.13 -6.32 -2.67
N ASP A 566 19.35 -7.63 -2.89
CA ASP A 566 18.70 -8.45 -3.93
C ASP A 566 17.58 -9.35 -3.36
N MET A 567 17.27 -9.22 -2.07
CA MET A 567 16.20 -9.97 -1.43
C MET A 567 14.81 -9.53 -1.95
N PRO A 568 13.92 -10.46 -2.33
CA PRO A 568 12.57 -10.15 -2.79
C PRO A 568 11.63 -9.62 -1.70
N ALA A 569 12.04 -9.72 -0.43
CA ALA A 569 11.38 -9.16 0.75
C ALA A 569 12.44 -8.89 1.82
N GLU A 570 12.21 -7.92 2.70
CA GLU A 570 13.14 -7.57 3.80
C GLU A 570 14.54 -7.10 3.32
N TYR A 571 14.59 -6.49 2.13
CA TYR A 571 15.82 -5.96 1.53
C TYR A 571 16.50 -4.90 2.41
N LYS A 572 17.82 -4.78 2.27
CA LYS A 572 18.61 -3.68 2.82
C LYS A 572 19.34 -2.99 1.67
N ALA A 573 18.86 -1.81 1.29
CA ALA A 573 19.46 -0.99 0.23
C ALA A 573 20.94 -0.71 0.54
N ASP A 574 21.77 -0.67 -0.51
CA ASP A 574 23.18 -0.27 -0.46
C ASP A 574 24.07 -1.00 0.56
N SER A 575 23.64 -2.18 1.05
CA SER A 575 24.44 -3.01 1.94
C SER A 575 25.45 -3.84 1.13
N PRO A 576 26.76 -3.54 1.18
CA PRO A 576 27.77 -4.37 0.53
C PRO A 576 27.73 -5.75 1.20
N SER A 577 27.37 -6.76 0.43
CA SER A 577 27.17 -8.11 0.94
C SER A 577 27.74 -9.12 -0.04
N TRP A 578 28.18 -10.25 0.51
CA TRP A 578 28.78 -11.32 -0.26
C TRP A 578 28.59 -12.66 0.43
N PHE A 579 28.56 -13.74 -0.34
CA PHE A 579 28.47 -15.08 0.19
C PHE A 579 29.18 -16.12 -0.66
N ILE A 580 29.45 -17.26 -0.02
CA ILE A 580 29.94 -18.47 -0.64
C ILE A 580 29.14 -19.64 -0.10
N LEU A 581 28.73 -20.52 -1.00
CA LEU A 581 28.17 -21.84 -0.68
C LEU A 581 29.12 -22.91 -1.23
N ASN A 582 29.78 -23.65 -0.32
CA ASN A 582 30.64 -24.77 -0.69
C ASN A 582 29.87 -26.09 -0.71
N ASP A 583 29.10 -26.39 0.35
CA ASP A 583 28.31 -27.62 0.46
C ASP A 583 26.86 -27.31 0.91
N ALA A 584 25.90 -28.11 0.44
CA ALA A 584 24.51 -28.10 0.90
C ALA A 584 24.00 -29.55 0.96
N VAL A 585 23.60 -30.04 2.14
CA VAL A 585 23.16 -31.43 2.31
C VAL A 585 22.03 -31.54 3.32
N ILE A 586 21.08 -32.44 3.07
CA ILE A 586 20.02 -32.79 4.02
C ILE A 586 20.38 -34.12 4.69
N THR A 587 20.39 -34.15 6.02
CA THR A 587 20.69 -35.34 6.81
C THR A 587 19.66 -35.54 7.91
N LYS A 588 19.43 -36.79 8.33
CA LYS A 588 18.66 -37.07 9.57
C LYS A 588 19.50 -36.91 10.83
N ASP A 589 20.82 -36.89 10.68
CA ASP A 589 21.77 -36.62 11.75
C ASP A 589 21.80 -35.12 12.07
N ALA A 590 21.70 -34.79 13.36
CA ALA A 590 21.78 -33.43 13.88
C ALA A 590 23.22 -32.94 14.08
N THR A 591 24.22 -33.77 13.77
CA THR A 591 25.63 -33.37 13.76
C THR A 591 26.06 -32.88 12.37
N PRO A 592 26.95 -31.86 12.31
CA PRO A 592 27.42 -31.34 11.04
C PRO A 592 28.20 -32.43 10.28
N PRO A 593 28.07 -32.49 8.94
CA PRO A 593 28.85 -33.41 8.15
C PRO A 593 30.36 -33.15 8.33
N PRO A 594 31.23 -34.18 8.23
CA PRO A 594 32.66 -34.00 8.47
C PRO A 594 33.27 -32.99 7.49
N ALA A 595 34.06 -32.06 8.02
CA ALA A 595 34.82 -31.10 7.23
C ALA A 595 35.91 -31.82 6.39
N PRO A 596 36.42 -31.18 5.32
CA PRO A 596 37.56 -31.71 4.58
C PRO A 596 38.75 -31.97 5.51
N THR A 597 39.50 -33.05 5.26
CA THR A 597 40.76 -33.27 5.98
C THR A 597 41.73 -32.15 5.60
N PRO A 598 42.41 -31.50 6.56
CA PRO A 598 43.37 -30.44 6.25
C PRO A 598 44.43 -30.92 5.25
N SER A 599 44.77 -30.07 4.27
CA SER A 599 45.82 -30.39 3.31
C SER A 599 47.16 -30.59 4.03
N LYS A 600 47.90 -31.61 3.59
CA LYS A 600 49.29 -31.87 4.03
C LYS A 600 50.32 -31.36 3.02
N ALA A 601 49.87 -30.70 1.94
CA ALA A 601 50.76 -30.18 0.92
C ALA A 601 51.58 -28.99 1.44
N SER A 602 52.86 -28.93 1.05
CA SER A 602 53.73 -27.79 1.34
C SER A 602 53.29 -26.53 0.59
N PRO A 603 53.64 -25.30 1.05
CA PRO A 603 53.30 -24.06 0.35
C PRO A 603 53.64 -24.07 -1.14
N ARG A 604 54.82 -24.60 -1.52
CA ARG A 604 55.24 -24.70 -2.92
C ARG A 604 54.31 -25.61 -3.75
N GLN A 605 53.85 -26.71 -3.17
CA GLN A 605 52.92 -27.63 -3.84
C GLN A 605 51.55 -27.00 -4.02
N LEU A 606 51.04 -26.31 -3.00
CA LEU A 606 49.77 -25.57 -3.09
C LEU A 606 49.82 -24.53 -4.22
N ILE A 607 50.89 -23.73 -4.28
CA ILE A 607 51.04 -22.70 -5.33
C ILE A 607 51.17 -23.33 -6.72
N THR A 608 51.91 -24.43 -6.85
CA THR A 608 52.06 -25.15 -8.12
C THR A 608 50.72 -25.75 -8.57
N ALA A 609 49.94 -26.33 -7.65
CA ALA A 609 48.61 -26.83 -7.92
C ALA A 609 47.62 -25.71 -8.30
N TRP A 610 47.76 -24.52 -7.70
CA TRP A 610 46.98 -23.35 -8.09
C TRP A 610 47.33 -22.90 -9.51
N GLN A 611 48.61 -22.92 -9.88
CA GLN A 611 49.09 -22.61 -11.23
C GLN A 611 48.50 -23.55 -12.29
N SER A 612 48.46 -24.85 -12.01
CA SER A 612 47.90 -25.86 -12.92
C SER A 612 46.38 -26.00 -12.84
N ASN A 613 45.69 -25.23 -11.99
CA ASN A 613 44.25 -25.36 -11.71
C ASN A 613 43.84 -26.77 -11.24
N THR A 614 44.69 -27.40 -10.42
CA THR A 614 44.49 -28.75 -9.88
C THR A 614 44.41 -28.77 -8.35
N LEU A 615 44.07 -27.64 -7.71
CA LEU A 615 43.82 -27.60 -6.27
C LEU A 615 42.64 -28.52 -5.92
N THR A 616 42.75 -29.21 -4.78
CA THR A 616 41.58 -29.76 -4.07
C THR A 616 40.94 -28.67 -3.21
N ASP A 617 39.72 -28.89 -2.70
CA ASP A 617 39.07 -27.96 -1.75
C ASP A 617 39.95 -27.72 -0.50
N ALA A 618 40.55 -28.79 0.04
CA ALA A 618 41.44 -28.70 1.19
C ALA A 618 42.73 -27.92 0.88
N ASP A 619 43.25 -28.05 -0.34
CA ASP A 619 44.42 -27.28 -0.78
C ASP A 619 44.10 -25.79 -0.94
N ALA A 620 42.91 -25.46 -1.45
CA ALA A 620 42.46 -24.09 -1.59
C ALA A 620 42.32 -23.39 -0.22
N GLU A 621 41.68 -24.05 0.75
CA GLU A 621 41.57 -23.54 2.13
C GLU A 621 42.93 -23.40 2.82
N ALA A 622 43.86 -24.34 2.59
CA ALA A 622 45.21 -24.25 3.13
C ALA A 622 46.01 -23.09 2.51
N LEU A 623 45.88 -22.88 1.20
CA LEU A 623 46.54 -21.77 0.51
C LEU A 623 45.99 -20.42 0.96
N ASP A 624 44.67 -20.30 1.15
CA ASP A 624 44.06 -19.10 1.72
C ASP A 624 44.58 -18.83 3.13
N ALA A 625 44.66 -19.84 3.99
CA ALA A 625 45.18 -19.68 5.35
C ALA A 625 46.62 -19.16 5.39
N LEU A 626 47.47 -19.53 4.42
CA LEU A 626 48.83 -18.98 4.28
C LEU A 626 48.82 -17.49 3.91
N ILE A 627 47.89 -17.07 3.05
CA ILE A 627 47.68 -15.66 2.69
C ILE A 627 47.18 -14.88 3.91
N GLN A 628 46.17 -15.41 4.62
CA GLN A 628 45.56 -14.72 5.77
C GLN A 628 46.48 -14.61 6.98
N SER A 629 47.37 -15.58 7.17
CA SER A 629 48.42 -15.52 8.17
C SER A 629 49.65 -14.69 7.73
N LYS A 630 49.58 -14.02 6.57
CA LYS A 630 50.64 -13.19 5.97
C LYS A 630 51.95 -13.94 5.70
N GLN A 631 51.90 -15.26 5.61
CA GLN A 631 53.05 -16.08 5.21
C GLN A 631 53.35 -15.93 3.71
N LEU A 632 52.33 -15.57 2.91
CA LEU A 632 52.45 -15.21 1.50
C LEU A 632 52.07 -13.72 1.32
N SER A 633 53.05 -12.88 0.99
CA SER A 633 52.86 -11.44 0.78
C SER A 633 52.20 -11.14 -0.58
N LEU A 634 51.37 -10.08 -0.63
CA LEU A 634 50.71 -9.58 -1.84
C LEU A 634 51.42 -8.37 -2.46
N ASP A 635 52.58 -7.95 -1.95
CA ASP A 635 53.22 -6.67 -2.34
C ASP A 635 53.59 -6.61 -3.84
N SER A 636 53.79 -7.77 -4.48
CA SER A 636 54.16 -7.86 -5.90
C SER A 636 53.04 -7.44 -6.86
N ILE A 637 51.80 -7.32 -6.39
CA ILE A 637 50.64 -7.00 -7.23
C ILE A 637 50.02 -5.64 -6.91
N THR A 638 50.61 -4.80 -6.06
CA THR A 638 50.04 -3.50 -5.67
C THR A 638 49.60 -2.64 -6.87
N PRO A 639 50.39 -2.49 -7.96
CA PRO A 639 49.95 -1.74 -9.15
C PRO A 639 48.76 -2.39 -9.88
N LEU A 640 48.71 -3.72 -9.92
CA LEU A 640 47.62 -4.48 -10.55
C LEU A 640 46.33 -4.39 -9.72
N LEU A 641 46.43 -4.41 -8.39
CA LEU A 641 45.31 -4.18 -7.49
C LEU A 641 44.75 -2.77 -7.66
N GLN A 642 45.60 -1.75 -7.75
CA GLN A 642 45.13 -0.39 -8.01
C GLN A 642 44.37 -0.31 -9.34
N ARG A 643 44.95 -0.86 -10.41
CA ARG A 643 44.28 -0.93 -11.72
C ARG A 643 42.95 -1.70 -11.65
N TYR A 644 42.88 -2.75 -10.84
CA TYR A 644 41.65 -3.52 -10.63
C TYR A 644 40.56 -2.65 -10.00
N ARG A 645 40.91 -1.86 -8.98
CA ARG A 645 39.97 -0.96 -8.30
C ARG A 645 39.54 0.20 -9.18
N ASP A 646 40.46 0.78 -9.94
CA ASP A 646 40.14 1.84 -10.89
C ASP A 646 39.16 1.37 -11.96
N LEU A 647 39.28 0.10 -12.38
CA LEU A 647 38.41 -0.51 -13.36
C LEU A 647 37.05 -0.91 -12.75
N GLU A 648 37.05 -1.54 -11.58
CA GLU A 648 35.83 -1.88 -10.84
C GLU A 648 35.01 -0.64 -10.45
N ALA A 649 35.66 0.47 -10.11
CA ALA A 649 35.00 1.73 -9.80
C ALA A 649 34.13 2.22 -10.97
N LYS A 650 34.50 1.91 -12.22
CA LYS A 650 33.76 2.27 -13.45
C LYS A 650 32.58 1.34 -13.75
N LEU A 651 32.45 0.20 -13.05
CA LEU A 651 31.27 -0.66 -13.22
C LEU A 651 30.00 0.04 -12.75
N PRO A 652 28.93 0.03 -13.56
CA PRO A 652 27.63 0.54 -13.16
C PRO A 652 27.01 -0.35 -12.08
N LEU A 653 26.25 0.26 -11.16
CA LEU A 653 25.48 -0.47 -10.17
C LEU A 653 24.23 -1.10 -10.82
N PRO A 654 23.78 -2.29 -10.36
CA PRO A 654 22.52 -2.88 -10.78
C PRO A 654 21.33 -1.95 -10.53
N THR A 655 20.50 -1.75 -11.55
CA THR A 655 19.25 -1.02 -11.40
C THR A 655 18.18 -2.00 -10.93
N ARG A 656 18.12 -2.22 -9.62
CA ARG A 656 17.18 -3.13 -8.96
C ARG A 656 15.70 -2.75 -9.13
N VAL A 657 14.86 -3.70 -9.53
CA VAL A 657 13.40 -3.54 -9.60
C VAL A 657 12.69 -4.79 -9.06
N PRO A 658 11.47 -4.68 -8.49
CA PRO A 658 10.68 -5.87 -8.17
C PRO A 658 10.40 -6.67 -9.45
N GLY A 659 10.43 -7.99 -9.36
CA GLY A 659 10.11 -8.85 -10.49
C GLY A 659 10.00 -10.32 -10.10
N VAL A 660 10.08 -11.19 -11.09
CA VAL A 660 10.17 -12.64 -10.92
C VAL A 660 11.35 -13.17 -11.74
N ILE A 661 11.80 -14.38 -11.42
CA ILE A 661 12.78 -15.11 -12.22
C ILE A 661 12.18 -16.44 -12.67
N GLU A 662 12.53 -16.87 -13.88
CA GLU A 662 12.16 -18.19 -14.39
C GLU A 662 12.70 -19.28 -13.46
N ALA A 663 11.86 -20.28 -13.20
CA ALA A 663 12.11 -21.37 -12.27
C ALA A 663 11.81 -22.73 -12.91
N ASP A 664 11.68 -23.77 -12.08
CA ASP A 664 11.25 -25.12 -12.48
C ASP A 664 9.80 -25.08 -13.01
N ALA A 665 9.68 -24.94 -14.32
CA ALA A 665 8.41 -24.83 -15.01
C ALA A 665 7.65 -26.16 -15.04
N LYS A 666 6.42 -26.15 -14.51
CA LYS A 666 5.55 -27.33 -14.44
C LYS A 666 4.08 -27.00 -14.62
N ASP A 667 3.36 -27.96 -15.17
CA ASP A 667 1.90 -27.95 -15.21
C ASP A 667 1.35 -28.14 -13.79
N ALA A 668 0.26 -27.44 -13.46
CA ALA A 668 -0.30 -27.46 -12.12
C ALA A 668 -1.47 -28.43 -12.00
N PRO A 669 -1.66 -29.10 -10.85
CA PRO A 669 -2.86 -29.88 -10.59
C PRO A 669 -4.08 -28.95 -10.46
N LEU A 670 -5.21 -29.37 -11.01
CA LEU A 670 -6.50 -28.80 -10.68
C LEU A 670 -6.84 -29.13 -9.21
N PHE A 671 -7.40 -28.18 -8.46
CA PHE A 671 -7.90 -28.45 -7.12
C PHE A 671 -9.40 -28.63 -7.11
N VAL A 672 -9.88 -29.74 -6.55
CA VAL A 672 -11.32 -30.02 -6.46
C VAL A 672 -11.99 -28.94 -5.62
N ARG A 673 -12.95 -28.22 -6.20
CA ARG A 673 -13.61 -27.07 -5.55
C ARG A 673 -12.66 -25.97 -5.07
N GLY A 674 -11.45 -25.89 -5.64
CA GLY A 674 -10.45 -24.88 -5.28
C GLY A 674 -9.69 -25.17 -3.98
N ASP A 675 -9.92 -26.34 -3.36
CA ASP A 675 -9.28 -26.80 -2.12
C ASP A 675 -7.92 -27.42 -2.44
N HIS A 676 -6.83 -26.71 -2.12
CA HIS A 676 -5.45 -27.11 -2.41
C HIS A 676 -5.04 -28.45 -1.77
N LYS A 677 -5.84 -28.97 -0.83
CA LYS A 677 -5.63 -30.28 -0.19
C LYS A 677 -6.22 -31.43 -1.00
N GLN A 678 -6.93 -31.15 -2.09
CA GLN A 678 -7.52 -32.13 -3.00
C GLN A 678 -7.02 -31.91 -4.44
N PRO A 679 -5.73 -32.16 -4.72
CA PRO A 679 -5.21 -32.15 -6.09
C PRO A 679 -5.85 -33.26 -6.93
N ALA A 680 -6.15 -32.92 -8.18
CA ALA A 680 -6.72 -33.79 -9.20
C ALA A 680 -5.77 -33.86 -10.41
N GLU A 681 -6.30 -33.95 -11.63
CA GLU A 681 -5.52 -34.03 -12.85
C GLU A 681 -4.61 -32.81 -13.09
N LEU A 682 -3.46 -33.05 -13.73
CA LEU A 682 -2.58 -31.98 -14.19
C LEU A 682 -3.21 -31.22 -15.36
N VAL A 683 -3.12 -29.90 -15.30
CA VAL A 683 -3.62 -29.00 -16.33
C VAL A 683 -2.44 -28.38 -17.07
N SER A 684 -2.34 -28.66 -18.37
CA SER A 684 -1.30 -28.08 -19.20
C SER A 684 -1.42 -26.58 -19.31
N ARG A 685 -0.28 -25.89 -19.21
CA ARG A 685 -0.19 -24.44 -19.38
C ARG A 685 -0.59 -24.05 -20.81
N ARG A 686 -1.53 -23.13 -20.93
CA ARG A 686 -2.13 -22.65 -22.19
C ARG A 686 -2.83 -21.31 -21.98
N PHE A 687 -3.34 -20.72 -23.06
CA PHE A 687 -4.25 -19.58 -23.00
C PHE A 687 -5.69 -20.02 -22.66
N LEU A 688 -6.66 -19.10 -22.70
CA LEU A 688 -8.06 -19.40 -22.40
C LEU A 688 -8.67 -20.34 -23.46
N GLU A 689 -9.40 -21.37 -23.02
CA GLU A 689 -9.95 -22.44 -23.87
C GLU A 689 -10.88 -21.87 -24.95
N ALA A 690 -11.65 -20.83 -24.60
CA ALA A 690 -12.55 -20.16 -25.52
C ALA A 690 -11.82 -19.42 -26.66
N LEU A 691 -10.56 -19.03 -26.49
CA LEU A 691 -9.80 -18.25 -27.48
C LEU A 691 -8.75 -19.11 -28.18
N ASP A 692 -7.89 -19.77 -27.40
CA ASP A 692 -6.86 -20.68 -27.91
C ASP A 692 -6.61 -21.80 -26.89
N PRO A 693 -7.14 -23.03 -27.12
CA PRO A 693 -6.97 -24.15 -26.21
C PRO A 693 -5.61 -24.85 -26.35
N THR A 694 -4.72 -24.39 -27.23
CA THR A 694 -3.46 -25.07 -27.54
C THR A 694 -2.47 -25.01 -26.36
N PRO A 695 -2.00 -26.16 -25.84
CA PRO A 695 -0.93 -26.19 -24.84
C PRO A 695 0.37 -25.54 -25.32
N PHE A 696 1.04 -24.82 -24.43
CA PHE A 696 2.36 -24.27 -24.71
C PHE A 696 3.42 -25.37 -24.67
N SER A 697 4.30 -25.40 -25.67
CA SER A 697 5.36 -26.41 -25.81
C SER A 697 6.68 -26.03 -25.14
N THR A 698 6.68 -24.91 -24.41
CA THR A 698 7.89 -24.33 -23.80
C THR A 698 8.34 -25.08 -22.55
N LYS A 699 9.66 -25.09 -22.34
CA LYS A 699 10.29 -25.58 -21.10
C LYS A 699 10.42 -24.49 -20.04
N GLN A 700 10.11 -23.24 -20.38
CA GLN A 700 10.04 -22.10 -19.46
C GLN A 700 8.63 -21.98 -18.87
N SER A 701 8.33 -20.93 -18.12
CA SER A 701 7.06 -20.72 -17.41
C SER A 701 5.81 -20.68 -18.30
N GLY A 702 5.93 -20.28 -19.56
CA GLY A 702 4.78 -19.99 -20.43
C GLY A 702 4.33 -18.52 -20.40
N ARG A 703 5.01 -17.65 -19.62
CA ARG A 703 4.65 -16.23 -19.50
C ARG A 703 4.79 -15.48 -20.83
N LEU A 704 5.82 -15.77 -21.62
CA LEU A 704 6.05 -15.10 -22.90
C LEU A 704 4.93 -15.43 -23.89
N GLU A 705 4.60 -16.72 -24.03
CA GLU A 705 3.53 -17.21 -24.90
C GLU A 705 2.17 -16.66 -24.44
N PHE A 706 1.91 -16.63 -23.13
CA PHE A 706 0.72 -16.00 -22.57
C PHE A 706 0.62 -14.51 -22.93
N ALA A 707 1.73 -13.79 -22.81
CA ALA A 707 1.81 -12.36 -23.12
C ALA A 707 1.59 -12.08 -24.62
N GLU A 708 2.13 -12.91 -25.50
CA GLU A 708 1.94 -12.82 -26.95
C GLU A 708 0.49 -13.04 -27.35
N ARG A 709 -0.18 -14.06 -26.77
CA ARG A 709 -1.62 -14.32 -27.01
C ARG A 709 -2.53 -13.24 -26.42
N MET A 710 -2.16 -12.68 -25.27
CA MET A 710 -2.86 -11.54 -24.67
C MET A 710 -2.78 -10.30 -25.57
N ALA A 711 -1.61 -10.04 -26.16
CA ALA A 711 -1.33 -8.85 -26.96
C ALA A 711 -1.79 -8.95 -28.43
N ASP A 712 -2.16 -10.14 -28.91
CA ASP A 712 -2.65 -10.36 -30.27
C ASP A 712 -4.09 -9.88 -30.45
N MET A 713 -4.26 -8.57 -30.61
CA MET A 713 -5.58 -7.93 -30.76
C MET A 713 -6.38 -8.37 -32.00
N ARG A 714 -5.75 -9.07 -32.97
CA ARG A 714 -6.46 -9.56 -34.17
C ARG A 714 -7.17 -10.88 -33.89
N ASN A 715 -6.57 -11.74 -33.07
CA ASN A 715 -7.13 -13.04 -32.71
C ASN A 715 -7.76 -13.06 -31.31
N ASN A 716 -7.45 -12.07 -30.46
CA ASN A 716 -8.07 -11.84 -29.17
C ASN A 716 -8.92 -10.55 -29.22
N PRO A 717 -10.26 -10.66 -29.39
CA PRO A 717 -11.12 -9.49 -29.54
C PRO A 717 -11.32 -8.69 -28.25
N LEU A 718 -11.00 -9.27 -27.08
CA LEU A 718 -11.19 -8.62 -25.79
C LEU A 718 -10.18 -7.48 -25.60
N THR A 719 -8.91 -7.71 -25.92
CA THR A 719 -7.81 -6.78 -25.64
C THR A 719 -8.08 -5.37 -26.20
N ALA A 720 -8.46 -5.27 -27.48
CA ALA A 720 -8.74 -3.97 -28.11
C ALA A 720 -10.04 -3.34 -27.58
N ARG A 721 -11.11 -4.12 -27.39
CA ARG A 721 -12.39 -3.60 -26.89
C ARG A 721 -12.26 -3.07 -25.46
N VAL A 722 -11.51 -3.77 -24.60
CA VAL A 722 -11.33 -3.41 -23.19
C VAL A 722 -10.54 -2.12 -23.07
N ILE A 723 -9.40 -1.98 -23.75
CA ILE A 723 -8.61 -0.74 -23.68
C ILE A 723 -9.37 0.45 -24.27
N VAL A 724 -10.04 0.28 -25.40
CA VAL A 724 -10.89 1.33 -25.99
C VAL A 724 -11.98 1.76 -25.01
N ASN A 725 -12.65 0.81 -24.36
CA ASN A 725 -13.69 1.12 -23.38
C ASN A 725 -13.14 1.83 -22.13
N ARG A 726 -11.94 1.44 -21.66
CA ARG A 726 -11.25 2.10 -20.53
C ARG A 726 -10.86 3.54 -20.89
N LEU A 727 -10.25 3.76 -22.05
CA LEU A 727 -9.89 5.10 -22.53
C LEU A 727 -11.15 5.97 -22.71
N TRP A 728 -12.20 5.40 -23.31
CA TRP A 728 -13.51 6.04 -23.44
C TRP A 728 -14.09 6.42 -22.07
N HIS A 729 -14.03 5.53 -21.08
CA HIS A 729 -14.48 5.81 -19.72
C HIS A 729 -13.73 7.00 -19.10
N HIS A 730 -12.40 7.05 -19.22
CA HIS A 730 -11.62 8.16 -18.68
C HIS A 730 -11.91 9.49 -19.41
N VAL A 731 -12.19 9.45 -20.71
CA VAL A 731 -12.62 10.63 -21.48
C VAL A 731 -14.05 11.05 -21.08
N PHE A 732 -15.06 10.21 -21.29
CA PHE A 732 -16.49 10.57 -21.17
C PHE A 732 -17.12 10.33 -19.79
N GLY A 733 -16.41 9.74 -18.83
CA GLY A 733 -16.88 9.45 -17.46
C GLY A 733 -17.69 8.15 -17.34
N ARG A 734 -18.09 7.55 -18.45
CA ARG A 734 -18.78 6.26 -18.53
C ARG A 734 -18.24 5.50 -19.73
N GLY A 735 -17.85 4.23 -19.55
CA GLY A 735 -17.48 3.37 -20.69
C GLY A 735 -18.67 3.17 -21.65
N ILE A 736 -18.43 2.74 -22.88
CA ILE A 736 -19.49 2.24 -23.78
C ILE A 736 -20.18 1.04 -23.11
N VAL A 737 -19.36 0.17 -22.49
CA VAL A 737 -19.74 -0.84 -21.50
C VAL A 737 -19.51 -0.24 -20.10
N ALA A 738 -20.56 -0.14 -19.28
CA ALA A 738 -20.46 0.54 -17.98
C ALA A 738 -19.61 -0.21 -16.95
N SER A 739 -19.66 -1.54 -16.98
CA SER A 739 -18.84 -2.46 -16.19
C SER A 739 -17.46 -2.62 -16.81
N VAL A 740 -16.60 -1.64 -16.56
CA VAL A 740 -15.26 -1.52 -17.16
C VAL A 740 -14.38 -2.76 -16.90
N ASP A 741 -14.56 -3.44 -15.76
CA ASP A 741 -13.76 -4.60 -15.35
C ASP A 741 -14.46 -5.96 -15.59
N ASN A 742 -15.66 -5.98 -16.18
CA ASN A 742 -16.40 -7.22 -16.43
C ASN A 742 -17.16 -7.17 -17.77
N PHE A 743 -16.60 -7.80 -18.80
CA PHE A 743 -17.23 -8.01 -20.11
C PHE A 743 -17.92 -9.37 -20.23
N GLY A 744 -17.95 -10.16 -19.15
CA GLY A 744 -18.71 -11.40 -19.07
C GLY A 744 -20.22 -11.16 -18.99
N LYS A 745 -21.00 -12.24 -18.86
CA LYS A 745 -22.48 -12.25 -18.87
C LYS A 745 -23.10 -11.43 -17.73
N LEU A 746 -22.39 -11.27 -16.61
CA LEU A 746 -22.80 -10.41 -15.49
C LEU A 746 -22.44 -8.93 -15.69
N GLY A 747 -21.67 -8.62 -16.72
CA GLY A 747 -21.41 -7.27 -17.17
C GLY A 747 -22.56 -6.69 -17.98
N ASP A 748 -22.43 -5.41 -18.30
CA ASP A 748 -23.37 -4.65 -19.10
C ASP A 748 -23.15 -4.93 -20.59
N LEU A 749 -24.21 -4.77 -21.37
CA LEU A 749 -24.08 -4.70 -22.82
C LEU A 749 -23.51 -3.34 -23.25
N PRO A 750 -22.75 -3.28 -24.37
CA PRO A 750 -22.32 -2.01 -24.93
C PRO A 750 -23.53 -1.17 -25.34
N THR A 751 -23.53 0.11 -24.97
CA THR A 751 -24.54 1.08 -25.42
C THR A 751 -24.50 1.28 -26.94
N HIS A 752 -23.28 1.27 -27.51
CA HIS A 752 -23.03 1.46 -28.94
C HIS A 752 -22.07 0.36 -29.45
N PRO A 753 -22.55 -0.87 -29.71
CA PRO A 753 -21.69 -2.00 -30.09
C PRO A 753 -20.91 -1.74 -31.39
N GLU A 754 -21.52 -1.12 -32.41
CA GLU A 754 -20.83 -0.81 -33.67
C GLU A 754 -19.74 0.25 -33.49
N LEU A 755 -19.95 1.24 -32.61
CA LEU A 755 -18.94 2.25 -32.29
C LEU A 755 -17.75 1.64 -31.54
N LEU A 756 -18.01 0.71 -30.60
CA LEU A 756 -16.95 0.02 -29.88
C LEU A 756 -16.05 -0.78 -30.83
N ASP A 757 -16.65 -1.55 -31.75
CA ASP A 757 -15.89 -2.31 -32.76
C ASP A 757 -15.17 -1.39 -33.75
N PHE A 758 -15.79 -0.28 -34.17
CA PHE A 758 -15.15 0.74 -35.01
C PHE A 758 -13.89 1.31 -34.35
N LEU A 759 -13.97 1.71 -33.08
CA LEU A 759 -12.84 2.25 -32.33
C LEU A 759 -11.79 1.18 -32.04
N ALA A 760 -12.18 -0.06 -31.74
CA ALA A 760 -11.27 -1.18 -31.57
C ALA A 760 -10.48 -1.48 -32.84
N GLN A 761 -11.14 -1.46 -34.01
CA GLN A 761 -10.48 -1.64 -35.29
C GLN A 761 -9.51 -0.48 -35.58
N ARG A 762 -9.94 0.77 -35.38
CA ARG A 762 -9.09 1.95 -35.56
C ARG A 762 -7.86 1.92 -34.64
N PHE A 763 -8.04 1.46 -33.40
CA PHE A 763 -6.94 1.27 -32.46
C PHE A 763 -5.94 0.22 -32.95
N ILE A 764 -6.43 -0.92 -33.44
CA ILE A 764 -5.59 -1.97 -34.07
C ILE A 764 -4.82 -1.41 -35.28
N ASP A 765 -5.50 -0.66 -36.15
CA ASP A 765 -4.90 -0.10 -37.36
C ASP A 765 -3.84 0.97 -37.07
N SER A 766 -3.98 1.70 -35.95
CA SER A 766 -2.96 2.63 -35.44
C SER A 766 -1.73 1.94 -34.83
N GLY A 767 -1.73 0.61 -34.73
CA GLY A 767 -0.71 -0.16 -34.02
C GLY A 767 -0.88 -0.14 -32.49
N GLY A 768 -2.00 0.35 -31.97
CA GLY A 768 -2.28 0.47 -30.54
C GLY A 768 -1.76 1.75 -29.88
N SER A 769 -1.72 2.87 -30.61
CA SER A 769 -1.36 4.20 -30.09
C SER A 769 -2.47 4.75 -29.19
N ILE A 770 -2.14 5.02 -27.94
CA ILE A 770 -3.09 5.56 -26.96
C ILE A 770 -3.32 7.04 -27.25
N LYS A 771 -2.25 7.80 -27.54
CA LYS A 771 -2.37 9.24 -27.86
C LYS A 771 -3.24 9.48 -29.08
N SER A 772 -3.09 8.68 -30.14
CA SER A 772 -3.89 8.82 -31.36
C SER A 772 -5.39 8.64 -31.09
N LEU A 773 -5.75 7.59 -30.35
CA LEU A 773 -7.15 7.32 -30.02
C LEU A 773 -7.74 8.39 -29.08
N LEU A 774 -6.96 8.88 -28.11
CA LEU A 774 -7.39 10.00 -27.26
C LEU A 774 -7.63 11.27 -28.08
N ARG A 775 -6.73 11.59 -29.00
CA ARG A 775 -6.90 12.71 -29.93
C ARG A 775 -8.20 12.56 -30.73
N ASP A 776 -8.48 11.39 -31.27
CA ASP A 776 -9.73 11.14 -32.02
C ASP A 776 -10.98 11.37 -31.16
N MET A 777 -10.97 10.92 -29.90
CA MET A 777 -12.09 11.15 -28.97
C MET A 777 -12.26 12.64 -28.64
N LEU A 778 -11.17 13.35 -28.33
CA LEU A 778 -11.18 14.76 -27.94
C LEU A 778 -11.53 15.71 -29.11
N MET A 779 -11.24 15.30 -30.35
CA MET A 779 -11.61 16.05 -31.56
C MET A 779 -13.06 15.84 -31.99
N SER A 780 -13.81 14.91 -31.39
CA SER A 780 -15.21 14.65 -31.75
C SER A 780 -16.13 15.80 -31.34
N LYS A 781 -17.17 16.07 -32.15
CA LYS A 781 -18.23 17.02 -31.76
C LYS A 781 -18.91 16.56 -30.48
N THR A 782 -19.08 15.24 -30.32
CA THR A 782 -19.62 14.60 -29.12
C THR A 782 -18.87 15.03 -27.86
N PHE A 783 -17.53 15.01 -27.88
CA PHE A 783 -16.71 15.51 -26.77
C PHE A 783 -16.85 17.01 -26.55
N GLN A 784 -17.00 17.80 -27.62
CA GLN A 784 -17.07 19.26 -27.55
C GLN A 784 -18.45 19.81 -27.16
N ARG A 785 -19.45 18.96 -26.93
CA ARG A 785 -20.80 19.38 -26.48
C ARG A 785 -20.74 20.10 -25.13
N ALA A 786 -21.63 21.06 -24.95
CA ALA A 786 -21.91 21.69 -23.67
C ALA A 786 -22.52 20.66 -22.70
N SER A 787 -22.29 20.85 -21.41
CA SER A 787 -22.98 20.06 -20.39
C SER A 787 -24.46 20.44 -20.31
N GLY A 788 -25.28 19.48 -19.91
CA GLY A 788 -26.73 19.63 -19.89
C GLY A 788 -27.40 18.56 -19.04
N ASN A 789 -28.70 18.42 -19.21
CA ASN A 789 -29.48 17.33 -18.65
C ASN A 789 -30.56 16.94 -19.68
N ASN A 790 -30.88 15.65 -19.76
CA ASN A 790 -31.95 15.15 -20.60
C ASN A 790 -32.81 14.17 -19.79
N ALA A 791 -34.10 14.48 -19.61
CA ALA A 791 -35.01 13.64 -18.82
C ALA A 791 -35.28 12.27 -19.47
N THR A 792 -35.14 12.15 -20.79
CA THR A 792 -35.34 10.90 -21.53
C THR A 792 -34.12 9.98 -21.46
N ASP A 793 -32.93 10.57 -21.27
CA ASP A 793 -31.67 9.84 -21.07
C ASP A 793 -30.90 10.44 -19.87
N PRO A 794 -31.38 10.20 -18.64
CA PRO A 794 -30.83 10.84 -17.44
C PRO A 794 -29.41 10.35 -17.09
N GLU A 795 -29.03 9.16 -17.57
CA GLU A 795 -27.67 8.64 -17.45
C GLU A 795 -26.75 9.10 -18.59
N ASN A 796 -27.29 9.85 -19.55
CA ASN A 796 -26.62 10.33 -20.76
C ASN A 796 -25.90 9.19 -21.52
N LYS A 797 -26.55 8.02 -21.64
CA LYS A 797 -26.04 6.83 -22.35
C LYS A 797 -25.81 7.12 -23.83
N LEU A 798 -26.61 8.00 -24.42
CA LEU A 798 -26.58 8.39 -25.83
C LEU A 798 -25.71 9.63 -26.08
N LEU A 799 -25.10 10.19 -25.04
CA LEU A 799 -24.12 11.28 -25.12
C LEU A 799 -24.67 12.53 -25.80
N SER A 800 -25.95 12.83 -25.60
CA SER A 800 -26.61 14.04 -26.12
C SER A 800 -25.97 15.33 -25.62
N HIS A 801 -25.30 15.30 -24.47
CA HIS A 801 -24.58 16.41 -23.85
C HIS A 801 -23.30 15.90 -23.16
N TRP A 802 -22.48 16.80 -22.60
CA TRP A 802 -21.38 16.38 -21.73
C TRP A 802 -21.87 16.17 -20.28
N SER A 803 -21.37 15.12 -19.62
CA SER A 803 -21.73 14.85 -18.22
C SER A 803 -20.81 15.59 -17.25
N THR A 804 -21.36 16.50 -16.44
CA THR A 804 -20.62 17.15 -15.36
C THR A 804 -20.12 16.09 -14.37
N ARG A 805 -18.83 16.08 -14.08
CA ARG A 805 -18.21 15.04 -13.23
C ARG A 805 -17.16 15.60 -12.27
N ARG A 806 -17.01 14.97 -11.10
CA ARG A 806 -16.01 15.35 -10.10
C ARG A 806 -14.60 15.04 -10.61
N LEU A 807 -13.65 15.92 -10.31
CA LEU A 807 -12.22 15.68 -10.48
C LEU A 807 -11.75 14.57 -9.55
N GLU A 808 -10.73 13.83 -9.98
CA GLU A 808 -10.07 12.82 -9.16
C GLU A 808 -9.30 13.46 -8.01
N ALA A 809 -9.11 12.70 -6.94
CA ALA A 809 -8.38 13.13 -5.74
C ALA A 809 -7.04 13.82 -6.04
N GLU A 810 -6.25 13.22 -6.93
CA GLU A 810 -4.95 13.71 -7.36
C GLU A 810 -5.06 15.02 -8.12
N ALA A 811 -6.05 15.15 -9.01
CA ALA A 811 -6.27 16.38 -9.77
C ALA A 811 -6.75 17.54 -8.87
N ILE A 812 -7.56 17.25 -7.85
CA ILE A 812 -7.98 18.23 -6.84
C ILE A 812 -6.76 18.72 -6.06
N ARG A 813 -5.98 17.79 -5.48
CA ARG A 813 -4.76 18.13 -4.73
C ARG A 813 -3.77 18.91 -5.59
N ASP A 814 -3.42 18.38 -6.76
CA ASP A 814 -2.44 18.99 -7.66
C ASP A 814 -2.89 20.39 -8.11
N SER A 815 -4.20 20.62 -8.29
CA SER A 815 -4.73 21.96 -8.59
C SER A 815 -4.50 22.94 -7.44
N ILE A 816 -4.73 22.52 -6.19
CA ILE A 816 -4.51 23.38 -5.01
C ILE A 816 -3.02 23.73 -4.88
N VAL A 817 -2.13 22.76 -5.06
CA VAL A 817 -0.67 22.99 -5.02
C VAL A 817 -0.19 23.84 -6.20
N THR A 818 -0.83 23.71 -7.37
CA THR A 818 -0.55 24.57 -8.54
C THR A 818 -0.95 26.02 -8.24
N LEU A 819 -2.14 26.24 -7.67
CA LEU A 819 -2.63 27.56 -7.28
C LEU A 819 -1.73 28.24 -6.25
N SER A 820 -1.18 27.47 -5.30
CA SER A 820 -0.24 28.00 -4.31
C SER A 820 1.09 28.46 -4.92
N GLY A 821 1.39 28.07 -6.16
CA GLY A 821 2.65 28.34 -6.84
C GLY A 821 3.82 27.50 -6.35
N ARG A 822 3.54 26.45 -5.56
CA ARG A 822 4.58 25.61 -4.94
C ARG A 822 4.75 24.24 -5.56
N LEU A 823 3.95 23.89 -6.57
CA LEU A 823 4.03 22.58 -7.22
C LEU A 823 5.46 22.31 -7.74
N ASP A 824 6.09 21.25 -7.23
CA ASP A 824 7.36 20.76 -7.73
C ASP A 824 7.12 19.86 -8.97
N PRO A 825 7.56 20.28 -10.18
CA PRO A 825 7.38 19.53 -11.41
C PRO A 825 8.43 18.43 -11.62
N THR A 826 9.29 18.16 -10.63
CA THR A 826 10.37 17.17 -10.75
C THR A 826 9.82 15.78 -11.06
N LEU A 827 10.23 15.26 -12.22
CA LEU A 827 9.85 13.94 -12.69
C LEU A 827 10.69 12.84 -12.05
N TYR A 828 10.06 11.69 -11.82
CA TYR A 828 10.71 10.43 -11.41
C TYR A 828 11.39 10.45 -10.03
N GLY A 829 11.95 9.33 -9.61
CA GLY A 829 12.69 9.20 -8.35
C GLY A 829 11.82 8.65 -7.21
N GLU A 830 12.32 8.65 -5.99
CA GLU A 830 11.59 8.01 -4.89
C GLU A 830 10.27 8.71 -4.54
N SER A 831 9.34 7.95 -3.97
CA SER A 831 8.06 8.48 -3.52
C SER A 831 8.22 9.36 -2.28
N VAL A 832 7.39 10.38 -2.17
CA VAL A 832 7.39 11.37 -1.09
C VAL A 832 6.21 11.20 -0.13
N GLY A 833 6.25 11.90 1.00
CA GLY A 833 5.14 11.95 1.96
C GLY A 833 3.92 12.71 1.42
N SER A 834 2.75 12.55 2.04
CA SER A 834 1.50 13.15 1.60
C SER A 834 1.45 14.69 1.65
N GLY A 835 2.28 15.31 2.50
CA GLY A 835 2.40 16.76 2.64
C GLY A 835 3.41 17.43 1.69
N ASP A 836 4.13 16.64 0.88
CA ASP A 836 5.14 17.16 -0.06
C ASP A 836 4.51 17.88 -1.26
N GLU A 837 5.20 18.84 -1.87
CA GLU A 837 4.64 19.71 -2.92
C GLU A 837 4.78 19.13 -4.34
N ARG A 838 5.27 17.89 -4.48
CA ARG A 838 5.26 17.16 -5.76
C ARG A 838 3.84 16.73 -6.17
N ARG A 839 3.70 16.45 -7.48
CA ARG A 839 2.51 15.83 -8.08
C ARG A 839 2.07 14.60 -7.28
N SER A 840 0.77 14.44 -7.10
CA SER A 840 0.19 13.39 -6.25
C SER A 840 0.54 11.96 -6.67
N ILE A 841 0.92 11.74 -7.93
CA ILE A 841 1.40 10.42 -8.41
C ILE A 841 2.72 9.99 -7.71
N TYR A 842 3.50 10.93 -7.19
CA TYR A 842 4.73 10.64 -6.44
C TYR A 842 4.49 10.44 -4.94
N VAL A 843 3.27 10.65 -4.44
CA VAL A 843 2.95 10.38 -3.05
C VAL A 843 2.95 8.88 -2.80
N LYS A 844 3.61 8.47 -1.72
CA LYS A 844 3.81 7.06 -1.39
C LYS A 844 2.49 6.32 -1.13
N VAL A 845 2.32 5.14 -1.72
CA VAL A 845 1.12 4.31 -1.59
C VAL A 845 1.38 3.11 -0.67
N ILE A 846 0.97 3.22 0.59
CA ILE A 846 1.09 2.17 1.61
C ILE A 846 -0.30 1.58 1.86
N ARG A 847 -0.47 0.27 1.62
CA ARG A 847 -1.78 -0.42 1.66
C ARG A 847 -2.54 -0.21 2.96
N ASN A 848 -1.86 -0.27 4.10
CA ASN A 848 -2.48 -0.10 5.42
C ASN A 848 -2.38 1.32 5.99
N SER A 849 -1.86 2.28 5.22
CA SER A 849 -1.70 3.68 5.63
C SER A 849 -1.78 4.61 4.41
N LEU A 850 -2.96 4.65 3.79
CA LEU A 850 -3.19 5.49 2.62
C LEU A 850 -3.22 6.99 2.99
N PRO A 851 -2.80 7.89 2.07
CA PRO A 851 -2.88 9.33 2.30
C PRO A 851 -4.32 9.78 2.62
N PRO A 852 -4.57 10.43 3.77
CA PRO A 852 -5.93 10.79 4.20
C PRO A 852 -6.66 11.68 3.20
N PHE A 853 -6.02 12.75 2.70
CA PHE A 853 -6.61 13.65 1.72
C PHE A 853 -7.07 12.89 0.46
N LEU A 854 -6.20 12.07 -0.12
CA LEU A 854 -6.52 11.34 -1.34
C LEU A 854 -7.68 10.35 -1.11
N THR A 855 -7.67 9.68 0.04
CA THR A 855 -8.70 8.71 0.44
C THR A 855 -10.08 9.38 0.58
N THR A 856 -10.14 10.57 1.19
CA THR A 856 -11.40 11.32 1.32
C THR A 856 -12.06 11.63 -0.03
N PHE A 857 -11.25 11.84 -1.07
CA PHE A 857 -11.71 12.10 -2.43
C PHE A 857 -11.80 10.84 -3.31
N ASP A 858 -11.99 9.68 -2.67
CA ASP A 858 -12.20 8.37 -3.29
C ASP A 858 -11.01 7.84 -4.12
N ALA A 859 -9.77 8.15 -3.70
CA ALA A 859 -8.61 7.45 -4.26
C ALA A 859 -8.73 5.93 -4.03
N PRO A 860 -8.43 5.10 -5.04
CA PRO A 860 -8.69 3.67 -4.97
C PRO A 860 -7.79 2.99 -3.95
N VAL A 861 -8.38 2.10 -3.16
CA VAL A 861 -7.63 1.25 -2.24
C VAL A 861 -7.02 0.10 -3.06
N PRO A 862 -5.69 -0.10 -3.08
CA PRO A 862 -5.03 -1.00 -4.03
C PRO A 862 -5.23 -2.51 -3.76
N PHE A 863 -6.27 -2.92 -3.02
CA PHE A 863 -6.59 -4.34 -2.75
C PHE A 863 -7.28 -5.07 -3.91
N ALA A 864 -7.74 -4.38 -4.95
CA ALA A 864 -8.36 -5.00 -6.13
C ALA A 864 -8.15 -4.13 -7.37
N THR A 865 -8.22 -4.73 -8.57
CA THR A 865 -8.23 -3.98 -9.83
C THR A 865 -9.39 -3.00 -9.86
N ARG A 866 -9.11 -1.74 -10.23
CA ARG A 866 -10.12 -0.67 -10.32
C ARG A 866 -10.10 -0.02 -11.70
N GLY A 867 -10.99 -0.46 -12.60
CA GLY A 867 -11.22 0.19 -13.89
C GLY A 867 -12.13 1.39 -13.83
N LYS A 868 -13.02 1.44 -12.83
CA LYS A 868 -13.87 2.59 -12.49
C LYS A 868 -13.70 2.90 -11.01
N ARG A 869 -13.36 4.16 -10.70
CA ARG A 869 -13.29 4.67 -9.32
C ARG A 869 -14.68 4.97 -8.78
N ASP A 870 -14.83 4.83 -7.47
CA ASP A 870 -16.03 5.31 -6.78
C ASP A 870 -16.04 6.85 -6.80
N SER A 871 -17.22 7.45 -6.88
CA SER A 871 -17.38 8.91 -6.84
C SER A 871 -18.51 9.23 -5.86
N THR A 872 -18.12 9.48 -4.63
CA THR A 872 -19.01 9.91 -3.56
C THR A 872 -19.07 11.44 -3.50
N ASN A 873 -20.16 11.95 -2.95
CA ASN A 873 -20.36 13.36 -2.64
C ASN A 873 -20.81 13.46 -1.19
N VAL A 874 -19.84 13.53 -0.28
CA VAL A 874 -20.08 13.47 1.17
C VAL A 874 -19.59 14.76 1.85
N PRO A 875 -20.24 15.23 2.93
CA PRO A 875 -19.85 16.46 3.62
C PRO A 875 -18.38 16.47 4.10
N ALA A 876 -17.82 15.30 4.41
CA ALA A 876 -16.42 15.15 4.82
C ALA A 876 -15.43 15.68 3.77
N GLN A 877 -15.76 15.63 2.48
CA GLN A 877 -14.92 16.17 1.40
C GLN A 877 -14.81 17.69 1.49
N SER A 878 -15.93 18.40 1.62
CA SER A 878 -15.93 19.86 1.78
C SER A 878 -15.28 20.28 3.10
N LEU A 879 -15.52 19.53 4.19
CA LEU A 879 -14.83 19.76 5.46
C LEU A 879 -13.31 19.55 5.36
N THR A 880 -12.85 18.62 4.52
CA THR A 880 -11.42 18.40 4.28
C THR A 880 -10.79 19.59 3.55
N LEU A 881 -11.46 20.15 2.54
CA LEU A 881 -10.96 21.37 1.86
C LEU A 881 -10.89 22.58 2.79
N LEU A 882 -11.76 22.65 3.80
CA LEU A 882 -11.80 23.75 4.77
C LEU A 882 -10.79 23.58 5.91
N ASN A 883 -10.51 22.35 6.34
CA ASN A 883 -9.80 22.09 7.61
C ASN A 883 -8.47 21.35 7.46
N ASP A 884 -8.12 20.82 6.29
CA ASP A 884 -6.82 20.18 6.10
C ASP A 884 -5.69 21.23 6.24
N PRO A 885 -4.71 21.02 7.15
CA PRO A 885 -3.66 22.01 7.38
C PRO A 885 -2.84 22.35 6.13
N ASN A 886 -2.63 21.39 5.22
CA ASN A 886 -1.88 21.64 3.99
C ASN A 886 -2.71 22.50 3.03
N VAL A 887 -4.02 22.25 2.93
CA VAL A 887 -4.91 23.07 2.10
C VAL A 887 -4.96 24.50 2.60
N ILE A 888 -5.01 24.70 3.92
CA ILE A 888 -4.96 26.03 4.54
C ILE A 888 -3.64 26.74 4.20
N ASP A 889 -2.49 26.07 4.33
CA ASP A 889 -1.17 26.65 4.00
C ASP A 889 -1.01 26.96 2.51
N TRP A 890 -1.47 26.08 1.63
CA TRP A 890 -1.45 26.30 0.18
C TRP A 890 -2.38 27.44 -0.24
N ALA A 891 -3.56 27.56 0.36
CA ALA A 891 -4.47 28.68 0.14
C ALA A 891 -3.86 30.01 0.62
N ARG A 892 -3.19 30.00 1.78
CA ARG A 892 -2.44 31.16 2.30
C ARG A 892 -1.33 31.58 1.34
N SER A 893 -0.62 30.62 0.78
CA SER A 893 0.46 30.86 -0.18
C SER A 893 -0.06 31.45 -1.49
N TRP A 894 -1.19 30.95 -1.98
CA TRP A 894 -1.89 31.51 -3.13
C TRP A 894 -2.30 32.97 -2.87
N ALA A 895 -2.90 33.25 -1.71
CA ALA A 895 -3.26 34.61 -1.30
C ALA A 895 -2.05 35.55 -1.22
N LEU A 896 -0.95 35.11 -0.59
CA LEU A 896 0.29 35.89 -0.50
C LEU A 896 0.88 36.20 -1.88
N ARG A 897 0.89 35.22 -2.79
CA ARG A 897 1.31 35.44 -4.17
C ARG A 897 0.44 36.49 -4.83
N THR A 898 -0.89 36.34 -4.78
CA THR A 898 -1.85 37.25 -5.39
C THR A 898 -1.72 38.69 -4.88
N ILE A 899 -1.45 38.89 -3.58
CA ILE A 899 -1.26 40.22 -3.01
C ILE A 899 0.10 40.83 -3.42
N ASN A 900 1.14 40.02 -3.55
CA ASN A 900 2.51 40.48 -3.77
C ASN A 900 2.91 40.65 -5.25
N ASP A 901 2.20 40.00 -6.19
CA ASP A 901 2.54 39.93 -7.63
C ASP A 901 2.46 41.28 -8.39
N ASP A 902 1.97 42.33 -7.73
CA ASP A 902 1.98 43.73 -8.16
C ASP A 902 1.31 44.51 -7.03
N LYS A 903 2.03 45.27 -6.21
CA LYS A 903 1.44 45.87 -4.99
C LYS A 903 0.40 46.95 -5.28
N ASP A 904 0.44 47.56 -6.47
CA ASP A 904 -0.44 48.65 -6.86
C ASP A 904 -1.67 48.17 -7.64
N ARG A 905 -1.73 46.88 -7.99
CA ARG A 905 -2.89 46.28 -8.67
C ARG A 905 -4.17 46.41 -7.82
N PRO A 906 -5.25 46.97 -8.40
CA PRO A 906 -6.57 46.99 -7.77
C PRO A 906 -7.11 45.61 -7.39
N ASP A 907 -7.89 45.54 -6.31
CA ASP A 907 -8.39 44.27 -5.76
C ASP A 907 -9.39 43.57 -6.71
N ASP A 908 -10.15 44.29 -7.55
CA ASP A 908 -11.01 43.70 -8.58
C ASP A 908 -10.21 42.90 -9.62
N LEU A 909 -9.06 43.42 -10.06
CA LEU A 909 -8.18 42.72 -11.01
C LEU A 909 -7.54 41.48 -10.39
N ARG A 910 -7.22 41.52 -9.09
CA ARG A 910 -6.73 40.35 -8.34
C ARG A 910 -7.81 39.28 -8.19
N ILE A 911 -9.05 39.67 -7.89
CA ILE A 911 -10.19 38.74 -7.84
C ILE A 911 -10.39 38.09 -9.22
N ARG A 912 -10.41 38.88 -10.30
CA ARG A 912 -10.50 38.35 -11.68
C ARG A 912 -9.37 37.37 -12.00
N GLN A 913 -8.15 37.64 -11.52
CA GLN A 913 -7.02 36.69 -11.63
C GLN A 913 -7.30 35.39 -10.89
N MET A 914 -7.75 35.44 -9.63
CA MET A 914 -8.01 34.22 -8.84
C MET A 914 -9.12 33.35 -9.45
N PHE A 915 -10.19 33.96 -9.98
CA PHE A 915 -11.25 33.22 -10.68
C PHE A 915 -10.76 32.56 -11.97
N ARG A 916 -9.92 33.25 -12.74
CA ARG A 916 -9.25 32.68 -13.90
C ARG A 916 -8.36 31.50 -13.51
N GLU A 917 -7.52 31.65 -12.51
CA GLU A 917 -6.63 30.57 -12.05
C GLU A 917 -7.41 29.35 -11.53
N ALA A 918 -8.46 29.56 -10.72
CA ALA A 918 -9.23 28.46 -10.12
C ALA A 918 -10.21 27.78 -11.08
N PHE A 919 -10.93 28.56 -11.91
CA PHE A 919 -12.07 28.09 -12.71
C PHE A 919 -11.85 28.19 -14.21
N SER A 920 -10.73 28.76 -14.66
CA SER A 920 -10.42 28.93 -16.08
C SER A 920 -11.41 29.83 -16.83
N ARG A 921 -12.13 30.71 -16.13
CA ARG A 921 -13.08 31.68 -16.70
C ARG A 921 -12.99 33.03 -15.99
N GLU A 922 -13.58 34.05 -16.60
CA GLU A 922 -13.74 35.35 -15.96
C GLU A 922 -14.75 35.29 -14.80
N ALA A 923 -14.50 36.11 -13.78
CA ALA A 923 -15.48 36.39 -12.73
C ALA A 923 -16.59 37.28 -13.31
N THR A 924 -17.83 36.99 -12.95
CA THR A 924 -18.96 37.88 -13.21
C THR A 924 -18.87 39.13 -12.32
N ASP A 925 -19.54 40.21 -12.72
CA ASP A 925 -19.51 41.46 -11.95
C ASP A 925 -20.11 41.27 -10.54
N ASP A 926 -21.10 40.39 -10.39
CA ASP A 926 -21.69 40.01 -9.09
C ASP A 926 -20.69 39.23 -8.22
N GLU A 927 -19.96 38.26 -8.77
CA GLU A 927 -18.90 37.53 -8.04
C GLU A 927 -17.79 38.45 -7.56
N ILE A 928 -17.43 39.48 -8.35
CA ILE A 928 -16.43 40.48 -7.97
C ILE A 928 -16.96 41.33 -6.82
N GLN A 929 -18.19 41.85 -6.95
CA GLN A 929 -18.81 42.67 -5.91
C GLN A 929 -18.93 41.90 -4.60
N GLN A 930 -19.37 40.64 -4.63
CA GLN A 930 -19.46 39.79 -3.45
C GLN A 930 -18.10 39.48 -2.84
N SER A 931 -17.08 39.21 -3.66
CA SER A 931 -15.72 38.98 -3.18
C SER A 931 -15.12 40.21 -2.51
N GLN A 932 -15.33 41.41 -3.08
CA GLN A 932 -14.87 42.67 -2.47
C GLN A 932 -15.59 42.97 -1.16
N ALA A 933 -16.91 42.75 -1.10
CA ALA A 933 -17.69 42.91 0.13
C ALA A 933 -17.19 41.95 1.21
N TYR A 934 -16.92 40.68 0.84
CA TYR A 934 -16.39 39.66 1.75
C TYR A 934 -14.98 39.99 2.26
N LEU A 935 -14.09 40.46 1.39
CA LEU A 935 -12.75 40.91 1.80
C LEU A 935 -12.83 42.08 2.78
N THR A 936 -13.72 43.05 2.51
CA THR A 936 -13.89 44.23 3.35
C THR A 936 -14.45 43.85 4.73
N SER A 937 -15.46 42.98 4.78
CA SER A 937 -16.03 42.52 6.05
C SER A 937 -15.02 41.75 6.88
N LEU A 938 -14.28 40.82 6.29
CA LEU A 938 -13.25 40.06 7.00
C LEU A 938 -12.09 40.93 7.48
N GLN A 939 -11.64 41.90 6.68
CA GLN A 939 -10.61 42.83 7.13
C GLN A 939 -11.07 43.66 8.33
N ALA A 940 -12.33 44.10 8.34
CA ALA A 940 -12.91 44.83 9.46
C ALA A 940 -13.02 43.93 10.71
N GLU A 941 -13.49 42.69 10.56
CA GLU A 941 -13.58 41.71 11.64
C GLU A 941 -12.20 41.36 12.22
N SER A 942 -11.21 41.05 11.37
CA SER A 942 -9.84 40.77 11.79
C SER A 942 -9.19 41.99 12.46
N ALA A 943 -9.45 43.21 11.97
CA ALA A 943 -8.96 44.43 12.61
C ALA A 943 -9.62 44.66 13.99
N GLU A 944 -10.93 44.41 14.12
CA GLU A 944 -11.65 44.49 15.39
C GLU A 944 -11.15 43.45 16.38
N GLN A 945 -10.90 42.21 15.93
CA GLN A 945 -10.32 41.13 16.74
C GLN A 945 -8.91 41.48 17.22
N ALA A 946 -8.04 41.98 16.33
CA ALA A 946 -6.71 42.43 16.69
C ALA A 946 -6.75 43.60 17.70
N GLN A 947 -7.70 44.52 17.54
CA GLN A 947 -7.90 45.62 18.48
C GLN A 947 -8.41 45.12 19.84
N LYS A 948 -9.38 44.19 19.86
CA LYS A 948 -9.88 43.55 21.09
C LYS A 948 -8.76 42.79 21.82
N LEU A 949 -7.95 42.04 21.08
CA LEU A 949 -6.80 41.32 21.63
C LEU A 949 -5.82 42.31 22.28
N SER A 950 -5.43 43.37 21.56
CA SER A 950 -4.57 44.43 22.08
C SER A 950 -5.17 45.13 23.32
N GLN A 951 -6.48 45.39 23.33
CA GLN A 951 -7.17 45.97 24.50
C GLN A 951 -7.13 45.03 25.71
N GLN A 952 -7.39 43.74 25.50
CA GLN A 952 -7.34 42.73 26.55
C GLN A 952 -5.92 42.54 27.08
N GLU A 953 -4.90 42.56 26.22
CA GLU A 953 -3.50 42.52 26.63
C GLU A 953 -3.09 43.75 27.44
N ASN A 954 -3.55 44.95 27.05
CA ASN A 954 -3.36 46.18 27.82
C ASN A 954 -4.07 46.13 29.18
N GLN A 955 -5.28 45.55 29.23
CA GLN A 955 -6.03 45.36 30.48
C GLN A 955 -5.34 44.36 31.40
N LEU A 956 -4.80 43.27 30.85
CA LEU A 956 -3.99 42.32 31.59
C LEU A 956 -2.74 43.00 32.19
N ALA A 957 -2.03 43.80 31.39
CA ALA A 957 -0.89 44.58 31.87
C ALA A 957 -1.28 45.60 32.96
N ALA A 958 -2.48 46.18 32.87
CA ALA A 958 -3.01 47.07 33.92
C ALA A 958 -3.34 46.31 35.22
N LEU A 959 -4.03 45.17 35.13
CA LEU A 959 -4.33 44.31 36.28
C LEU A 959 -3.05 43.83 36.97
N ASN A 960 -2.05 43.39 36.19
CA ASN A 960 -0.75 42.98 36.73
C ASN A 960 -0.01 44.13 37.45
N ARG A 961 -0.11 45.36 36.93
CA ARG A 961 0.43 46.55 37.62
C ARG A 961 -0.30 46.84 38.94
N GLN A 962 -1.62 46.69 38.97
CA GLN A 962 -2.42 46.89 40.20
C GLN A 962 -2.13 45.82 41.25
N ILE A 963 -2.04 44.55 40.84
CA ILE A 963 -1.63 43.44 41.70
C ILE A 963 -0.23 43.70 42.28
N SER A 964 0.71 44.11 41.43
CA SER A 964 2.09 44.43 41.85
C SER A 964 2.12 45.61 42.82
N ALA A 965 1.29 46.64 42.63
CA ALA A 965 1.21 47.78 43.54
C ALA A 965 0.70 47.40 44.95
N ILE A 966 -0.07 46.31 45.09
CA ILE A 966 -0.50 45.78 46.38
C ILE A 966 0.60 44.89 47.00
N LEU A 967 1.21 44.02 46.21
CA LEU A 967 2.18 43.03 46.68
C LEU A 967 3.55 43.63 47.02
N GLU A 968 4.05 44.56 46.21
CA GLU A 968 5.43 45.04 46.28
C GLU A 968 5.76 45.80 47.58
N PRO A 969 4.88 46.65 48.14
CA PRO A 969 5.13 47.26 49.45
C PRO A 969 5.24 46.24 50.59
N ALA A 970 4.41 45.18 50.57
CA ALA A 970 4.47 44.11 51.57
C ALA A 970 5.74 43.27 51.41
N ARG A 971 6.14 43.01 50.15
CA ARG A 971 7.38 42.32 49.79
C ARG A 971 8.60 43.09 50.28
N GLN A 972 8.68 44.41 50.01
CA GLN A 972 9.78 45.26 50.46
C GLN A 972 9.86 45.35 51.99
N LYS A 973 8.72 45.42 52.68
CA LYS A 973 8.68 45.44 54.15
C LYS A 973 9.19 44.14 54.77
N LEU A 974 8.85 42.99 54.19
CA LEU A 974 9.35 41.68 54.63
C LEU A 974 10.84 41.48 54.31
N LEU A 975 11.31 42.03 53.19
CA LEU A 975 12.74 42.03 52.83
C LEU A 975 13.57 42.92 53.77
N GLN A 976 13.06 44.09 54.18
CA GLN A 976 13.73 45.00 55.12
C GLN A 976 13.74 44.48 56.58
N ALA A 977 12.78 43.61 56.95
CA ALA A 977 12.67 43.06 58.30
C ALA A 977 13.57 41.84 58.55
N ARG A 978 14.39 41.41 57.57
CA ARG A 978 15.29 40.26 57.70
C ARG A 978 16.72 40.71 58.08
N PRO A 979 17.41 40.00 58.99
CA PRO A 979 18.83 40.24 59.21
C PRO A 979 19.61 39.99 57.92
N SER A 980 20.59 40.85 57.63
CA SER A 980 21.46 40.75 56.46
C SER A 980 22.26 39.45 56.49
N VAL A 981 21.78 38.43 55.77
CA VAL A 981 22.53 37.21 55.50
C VAL A 981 23.47 37.50 54.33
N THR A 982 24.76 37.29 54.61
CA THR A 982 25.87 37.37 53.66
C THR A 982 25.52 36.65 52.36
N SER A 983 25.71 37.35 51.25
CA SER A 983 25.55 36.87 49.88
C SER A 983 26.08 35.44 49.68
N VAL A 984 25.20 34.48 49.42
CA VAL A 984 25.61 33.19 48.84
C VAL A 984 25.86 33.42 47.35
N SER A 985 27.00 34.02 47.01
CA SER A 985 27.39 34.32 45.63
C SER A 985 27.98 33.10 44.88
N SER A 986 27.74 31.88 45.36
CA SER A 986 28.49 30.70 44.91
C SER A 986 27.65 29.45 44.60
N VAL A 987 26.35 29.60 44.34
CA VAL A 987 25.56 28.48 43.79
C VAL A 987 25.55 28.58 42.26
N PRO A 988 25.80 27.48 41.53
CA PRO A 988 25.74 27.50 40.07
C PRO A 988 24.37 27.96 39.56
N SER A 989 24.38 28.80 38.52
CA SER A 989 23.15 29.25 37.85
C SER A 989 22.59 28.11 37.00
N PRO A 990 21.29 27.78 37.14
CA PRO A 990 20.63 26.85 36.25
C PRO A 990 20.39 27.47 34.87
N LEU A 991 20.17 26.61 33.87
CA LEU A 991 19.67 27.01 32.55
C LEU A 991 18.21 27.48 32.65
N ALA A 992 17.43 26.76 33.46
CA ALA A 992 16.06 27.10 33.84
C ALA A 992 15.77 26.60 35.26
N GLU A 993 15.01 27.40 36.00
CA GLU A 993 14.57 27.10 37.37
C GLU A 993 13.11 27.46 37.53
N TRP A 994 12.30 26.52 38.03
CA TRP A 994 10.91 26.75 38.38
C TRP A 994 10.75 26.71 39.89
N THR A 995 10.27 27.82 40.47
CA THR A 995 9.91 27.92 41.90
C THR A 995 8.43 27.68 42.15
N PHE A 996 7.63 27.59 41.09
CA PHE A 996 6.19 27.35 41.11
C PHE A 996 5.36 28.42 41.85
N ASP A 997 5.94 29.61 42.03
CA ASP A 997 5.17 30.84 42.31
C ASP A 997 4.38 31.27 41.06
N ASP A 998 4.91 30.98 39.87
CA ASP A 998 4.21 31.00 38.59
C ASP A 998 4.70 29.85 37.68
N LEU A 999 4.23 29.83 36.43
CA LEU A 999 4.63 28.82 35.43
C LEU A 999 5.91 29.19 34.67
N ASN A 1000 6.46 30.38 34.89
CA ASN A 1000 7.67 30.81 34.23
C ASN A 1000 8.88 30.24 34.97
N ASP A 1001 9.95 29.97 34.24
CA ASP A 1001 11.23 29.80 34.91
C ASP A 1001 11.75 31.18 35.35
N THR A 1002 12.57 31.23 36.40
CA THR A 1002 13.11 32.47 36.96
C THR A 1002 14.02 33.24 35.99
N HIS A 1003 14.44 32.62 34.88
CA HIS A 1003 15.20 33.26 33.81
C HIS A 1003 14.33 33.63 32.59
N GLY A 1004 13.04 33.29 32.58
CA GLY A 1004 12.04 33.67 31.56
C GLY A 1004 12.26 33.05 30.18
N LYS A 1005 12.96 31.91 30.07
CA LYS A 1005 13.35 31.27 28.80
C LYS A 1005 12.54 30.03 28.44
N LEU A 1006 11.94 29.36 29.42
CA LEU A 1006 11.23 28.09 29.31
C LEU A 1006 9.94 28.12 30.17
N PRO A 1007 8.94 28.92 29.79
CA PRO A 1007 7.64 28.89 30.46
C PRO A 1007 6.98 27.52 30.29
N LEU A 1008 6.31 27.07 31.36
CA LEU A 1008 5.58 25.81 31.38
C LEU A 1008 4.12 26.00 30.97
N LYS A 1009 3.60 25.01 30.27
CA LYS A 1009 2.18 24.81 29.99
C LYS A 1009 1.70 23.60 30.80
N LEU A 1010 0.59 23.78 31.52
CA LEU A 1010 -0.04 22.70 32.29
C LEU A 1010 -0.94 21.85 31.39
N THR A 1011 -0.90 20.53 31.57
CA THR A 1011 -1.72 19.54 30.86
C THR A 1011 -2.41 18.60 31.86
N GLY A 1012 -3.68 18.29 31.63
CA GLY A 1012 -4.50 17.51 32.57
C GLY A 1012 -4.91 18.32 33.80
N ASN A 1013 -4.98 17.68 34.97
CA ASN A 1013 -5.31 18.33 36.25
C ASN A 1013 -4.10 18.95 36.98
N ALA A 1014 -2.98 19.15 36.28
CA ALA A 1014 -1.80 19.79 36.86
C ALA A 1014 -2.17 21.22 37.26
N ARG A 1015 -1.74 21.64 38.44
CA ARG A 1015 -2.05 22.97 38.97
C ARG A 1015 -0.95 23.46 39.90
N LEU A 1016 -0.85 24.77 40.01
CA LEU A 1016 -0.06 25.41 41.07
C LEU A 1016 -0.92 25.48 42.34
N GLU A 1017 -0.40 24.98 43.45
CA GLU A 1017 -1.07 25.00 44.74
C GLU A 1017 -0.04 25.24 45.83
N ASN A 1018 -0.19 26.33 46.59
CA ASN A 1018 0.69 26.70 47.72
C ASN A 1018 2.19 26.75 47.38
N GLY A 1019 2.56 27.29 46.21
CA GLY A 1019 3.96 27.38 45.76
C GLY A 1019 4.57 26.04 45.32
N ALA A 1020 3.73 25.11 44.87
CA ALA A 1020 4.16 23.82 44.32
C ALA A 1020 3.36 23.45 43.07
N LEU A 1021 3.99 22.76 42.13
CA LEU A 1021 3.31 22.07 41.04
C LEU A 1021 2.75 20.74 41.55
N VAL A 1022 1.43 20.60 41.54
CA VAL A 1022 0.72 19.38 41.93
C VAL A 1022 0.40 18.55 40.69
N VAL A 1023 0.79 17.27 40.70
CA VAL A 1023 0.52 16.29 39.62
C VAL A 1023 -0.11 15.03 40.20
N ASP A 1024 -1.10 14.48 39.48
CA ASP A 1024 -1.99 13.40 39.94
C ASP A 1024 -1.73 12.04 39.28
N GLY A 1025 -0.60 11.89 38.60
CA GLY A 1025 -0.22 10.66 37.90
C GLY A 1025 -0.76 10.55 36.46
N GLN A 1026 -1.64 11.48 36.06
CA GLN A 1026 -2.16 11.59 34.69
C GLN A 1026 -1.92 12.97 34.07
N SER A 1027 -1.51 13.93 34.90
CA SER A 1027 -1.21 15.30 34.53
C SER A 1027 0.29 15.61 34.52
N MET A 1028 0.68 16.64 33.78
CA MET A 1028 2.07 17.06 33.64
C MET A 1028 2.18 18.55 33.30
N ALA A 1029 3.39 19.08 33.34
CA ALA A 1029 3.72 20.39 32.79
C ALA A 1029 4.80 20.23 31.70
N GLU A 1030 4.70 20.97 30.61
CA GLU A 1030 5.61 20.89 29.46
C GLU A 1030 6.13 22.28 29.07
N SER A 1031 7.40 22.39 28.65
CA SER A 1031 8.00 23.65 28.20
C SER A 1031 7.93 23.82 26.67
N GLY A 1032 8.25 25.03 26.20
CA GLY A 1032 8.66 25.26 24.81
C GLY A 1032 10.02 24.63 24.44
N SER A 1033 10.56 25.00 23.28
CA SER A 1033 11.88 24.56 22.79
C SER A 1033 13.00 24.92 23.76
N LEU A 1034 14.01 24.05 23.92
CA LEU A 1034 15.22 24.37 24.68
C LEU A 1034 15.95 25.58 24.09
N PRO A 1035 16.60 26.44 24.91
CA PRO A 1035 17.31 27.62 24.41
C PRO A 1035 18.71 27.33 23.85
N LYS A 1036 19.26 26.12 24.05
CA LYS A 1036 20.59 25.70 23.57
C LYS A 1036 20.71 24.17 23.54
N THR A 1037 21.68 23.67 22.77
CA THR A 1037 22.02 22.24 22.71
C THR A 1037 22.59 21.75 24.04
N LEU A 1038 22.13 20.58 24.50
CA LEU A 1038 22.62 19.91 25.71
C LEU A 1038 23.30 18.58 25.37
N THR A 1039 24.60 18.47 25.63
CA THR A 1039 25.37 17.22 25.52
C THR A 1039 25.71 16.62 26.89
N ALA A 1040 25.83 17.48 27.92
CA ALA A 1040 25.87 17.13 29.33
C ALA A 1040 24.80 17.96 30.06
N LYS A 1041 24.25 17.44 31.16
CA LYS A 1041 23.16 18.10 31.89
C LYS A 1041 23.00 17.59 33.31
N THR A 1042 22.34 18.39 34.14
CA THR A 1042 21.90 17.96 35.47
C THR A 1042 20.41 18.25 35.61
N LEU A 1043 19.66 17.23 36.04
CA LEU A 1043 18.23 17.32 36.35
C LEU A 1043 18.08 17.30 37.87
N GLU A 1044 17.52 18.35 38.47
CA GLU A 1044 17.44 18.53 39.93
C GLU A 1044 16.01 18.95 40.34
N ALA A 1045 15.49 18.39 41.43
CA ALA A 1045 14.15 18.73 41.93
C ALA A 1045 14.00 18.55 43.44
N TRP A 1046 13.07 19.32 44.02
CA TRP A 1046 12.53 19.15 45.36
C TRP A 1046 11.11 18.63 45.23
N VAL A 1047 10.90 17.38 45.60
CA VAL A 1047 9.67 16.65 45.34
C VAL A 1047 9.14 16.01 46.61
N GLN A 1048 7.82 16.01 46.80
CA GLN A 1048 7.13 15.20 47.79
C GLN A 1048 6.13 14.32 47.06
N LEU A 1049 6.26 13.01 47.22
CA LEU A 1049 5.38 12.02 46.64
C LEU A 1049 4.10 11.90 47.46
N ASP A 1050 2.96 11.60 46.84
CA ASP A 1050 1.74 11.33 47.60
C ASP A 1050 1.79 9.96 48.28
N ASP A 1051 2.39 8.97 47.61
CA ASP A 1051 2.64 7.63 48.16
C ASP A 1051 3.90 7.01 47.56
N LEU A 1052 4.56 6.11 48.31
CA LEU A 1052 5.78 5.40 47.87
C LEU A 1052 5.50 4.13 47.04
N LYS A 1053 4.22 3.78 46.83
CA LYS A 1053 3.79 2.60 46.06
C LYS A 1053 3.61 2.91 44.57
N GLN A 1054 3.65 4.19 44.18
CA GLN A 1054 3.62 4.62 42.79
C GLN A 1054 4.80 4.05 41.98
N GLN A 1055 4.63 3.91 40.66
CA GLN A 1055 5.60 3.27 39.77
C GLN A 1055 5.83 4.12 38.52
N GLY A 1056 7.08 4.22 38.09
CA GLY A 1056 7.48 4.78 36.79
C GLY A 1056 7.28 6.29 36.57
N GLY A 1057 6.97 7.05 37.62
CA GLY A 1057 6.70 8.49 37.52
C GLY A 1057 7.96 9.33 37.29
N GLY A 1058 8.00 10.07 36.17
CA GLY A 1058 9.08 11.02 35.86
C GLY A 1058 8.92 12.34 36.62
N VAL A 1059 9.97 12.79 37.31
CA VAL A 1059 9.98 14.06 38.06
C VAL A 1059 10.29 15.22 37.13
N ILE A 1060 11.43 15.13 36.43
CA ILE A 1060 11.89 16.08 35.42
C ILE A 1060 12.51 15.29 34.27
N THR A 1061 12.14 15.65 33.05
CA THR A 1061 12.54 14.96 31.82
C THR A 1061 12.98 15.98 30.79
N VAL A 1062 14.08 15.69 30.08
CA VAL A 1062 14.42 16.37 28.82
C VAL A 1062 14.19 15.37 27.68
N GLN A 1063 13.42 15.76 26.68
CA GLN A 1063 13.06 14.88 25.56
C GLN A 1063 13.05 15.63 24.22
N HIS A 1064 13.16 14.88 23.12
CA HIS A 1064 12.71 15.38 21.82
C HIS A 1064 11.19 15.56 21.81
N LYS A 1065 10.68 16.51 21.02
CA LYS A 1065 9.24 16.80 20.89
C LYS A 1065 8.44 15.62 20.36
N ASP A 1066 9.07 14.71 19.60
CA ASP A 1066 8.47 13.47 19.14
C ASP A 1066 8.45 12.35 20.20
N GLY A 1067 9.09 12.55 21.36
CA GLY A 1067 9.23 11.57 22.44
C GLY A 1067 10.13 10.37 22.11
N GLY A 1068 10.88 10.40 20.99
CA GLY A 1068 11.75 9.30 20.55
C GLY A 1068 13.05 9.17 21.34
N LEU A 1069 13.60 10.30 21.79
CA LEU A 1069 14.82 10.38 22.62
C LEU A 1069 14.50 11.14 23.92
N PHE A 1070 14.87 10.59 25.08
CA PHE A 1070 14.70 11.29 26.36
C PHE A 1070 15.70 10.83 27.42
N ASP A 1071 15.94 11.71 28.40
CA ASP A 1071 16.61 11.42 29.67
C ASP A 1071 15.77 12.03 30.82
N SER A 1072 15.56 11.25 31.88
CA SER A 1072 14.62 11.58 32.96
C SER A 1072 15.13 11.19 34.34
N LEU A 1073 14.78 11.96 35.37
CA LEU A 1073 14.83 11.52 36.77
C LEU A 1073 13.49 10.83 37.12
N VAL A 1074 13.53 9.54 37.45
CA VAL A 1074 12.33 8.70 37.58
C VAL A 1074 12.27 8.01 38.95
N PHE A 1075 11.06 7.87 39.49
CA PHE A 1075 10.79 7.09 40.69
C PHE A 1075 10.19 5.71 40.37
N ALA A 1076 10.73 4.66 40.99
CA ALA A 1076 10.18 3.30 40.99
C ALA A 1076 9.91 2.69 39.59
N GLU A 1077 10.76 2.97 38.60
CA GLU A 1077 10.65 2.39 37.24
C GLU A 1077 11.20 0.97 37.14
N LYS A 1078 12.37 0.70 37.75
CA LYS A 1078 13.02 -0.63 37.72
C LYS A 1078 12.82 -1.43 38.99
N THR A 1079 12.92 -0.76 40.14
CA THR A 1079 12.77 -1.37 41.46
C THR A 1079 11.83 -0.49 42.28
N PRO A 1080 10.78 -1.06 42.91
CA PRO A 1080 9.88 -0.31 43.77
C PRO A 1080 10.63 0.51 44.82
N ALA A 1081 10.13 1.71 45.11
CA ALA A 1081 10.71 2.64 46.09
C ALA A 1081 12.16 3.09 45.81
N HIS A 1082 12.69 3.03 44.58
CA HIS A 1082 14.05 3.52 44.28
C HIS A 1082 14.03 4.64 43.22
N TRP A 1083 14.95 5.59 43.36
CA TRP A 1083 15.21 6.60 42.32
C TRP A 1083 16.12 6.02 41.22
N VAL A 1084 15.88 6.40 39.97
CA VAL A 1084 16.65 5.90 38.81
C VAL A 1084 16.71 6.94 37.68
N ALA A 1085 17.68 6.81 36.79
CA ALA A 1085 17.70 7.54 35.52
C ALA A 1085 16.88 6.78 34.46
N GLY A 1086 15.87 7.43 33.91
CA GLY A 1086 15.04 6.95 32.79
C GLY A 1086 15.60 7.38 31.43
N SER A 1087 15.44 6.54 30.41
CA SER A 1087 15.83 6.83 29.02
C SER A 1087 15.03 6.00 28.00
N ASN A 1088 15.06 6.41 26.73
CA ASN A 1088 14.47 5.70 25.60
C ASN A 1088 14.98 4.25 25.54
N PHE A 1089 14.06 3.29 25.39
CA PHE A 1089 14.34 1.84 25.36
C PHE A 1089 15.27 1.34 26.49
N PHE A 1090 15.33 2.06 27.62
CA PHE A 1090 16.25 1.82 28.73
C PHE A 1090 17.74 1.83 28.37
N GLU A 1091 18.14 2.46 27.25
CA GLU A 1091 19.52 2.46 26.75
C GLU A 1091 20.53 2.98 27.78
N ARG A 1092 20.16 4.03 28.51
CA ARG A 1092 20.96 4.68 29.56
C ARG A 1092 20.42 4.43 30.97
N SER A 1093 19.44 3.54 31.13
CA SER A 1093 18.80 3.27 32.43
C SER A 1093 19.40 2.07 33.14
N GLU A 1094 19.94 2.31 34.33
CA GLU A 1094 20.47 1.30 35.26
C GLU A 1094 20.20 1.72 36.72
N LEU A 1095 20.06 0.75 37.62
CA LEU A 1095 19.86 1.01 39.05
C LEU A 1095 21.10 1.67 39.63
N PHE A 1096 20.89 2.71 40.43
CA PHE A 1096 21.98 3.29 41.21
C PHE A 1096 22.40 2.41 42.39
N GLU A 1097 21.63 1.39 42.80
CA GLU A 1097 21.91 0.61 44.03
C GLU A 1097 21.95 1.48 45.31
N GLY A 1098 21.24 2.61 45.31
CA GLY A 1098 20.99 3.40 46.51
C GLY A 1098 19.93 2.76 47.43
N PRO A 1099 19.76 3.24 48.67
CA PRO A 1099 18.73 2.74 49.58
C PRO A 1099 17.31 3.04 49.06
N ALA A 1100 16.33 2.22 49.45
CA ALA A 1100 14.93 2.49 49.17
C ALA A 1100 14.49 3.82 49.82
N GLU A 1101 13.67 4.59 49.12
CA GLU A 1101 13.08 5.83 49.58
C GLU A 1101 12.02 5.57 50.65
N THR A 1102 12.09 6.32 51.75
CA THR A 1102 11.21 6.19 52.91
C THR A 1102 10.57 7.50 53.35
N GLU A 1103 11.07 8.64 52.88
CA GLU A 1103 10.76 9.96 53.42
C GLU A 1103 10.00 10.85 52.43
N ALA A 1104 10.08 10.57 51.13
CA ALA A 1104 9.44 11.38 50.09
C ALA A 1104 7.91 11.50 50.24
N ALA A 1105 7.23 10.60 50.97
CA ALA A 1105 5.80 10.71 51.25
C ALA A 1105 5.47 11.65 52.42
N THR A 1106 6.39 11.84 53.36
CA THR A 1106 6.15 12.58 54.60
C THR A 1106 6.79 13.96 54.60
N ARG A 1107 7.77 14.22 53.72
CA ARG A 1107 8.38 15.54 53.52
C ARG A 1107 8.85 15.74 52.09
N PRO A 1108 9.08 17.01 51.66
CA PRO A 1108 9.85 17.29 50.46
C PRO A 1108 11.27 16.74 50.58
N VAL A 1109 11.75 16.19 49.46
CA VAL A 1109 13.04 15.55 49.33
C VAL A 1109 13.79 16.13 48.15
N HIS A 1110 15.10 16.37 48.31
CA HIS A 1110 15.95 16.81 47.21
C HIS A 1110 16.52 15.60 46.46
N VAL A 1111 16.42 15.62 45.13
CA VAL A 1111 16.89 14.57 44.23
C VAL A 1111 17.51 15.17 42.98
N ALA A 1112 18.62 14.58 42.51
CA ALA A 1112 19.25 15.00 41.26
C ALA A 1112 19.88 13.84 40.48
N VAL A 1113 19.91 13.95 39.15
CA VAL A 1113 20.65 13.07 38.24
C VAL A 1113 21.58 13.90 37.37
N VAL A 1114 22.86 13.54 37.39
CA VAL A 1114 23.92 14.18 36.60
C VAL A 1114 24.28 13.28 35.43
N TYR A 1115 24.21 13.82 34.20
CA TYR A 1115 24.61 13.18 32.95
C TYR A 1115 25.85 13.87 32.38
N GLN A 1116 26.96 13.14 32.25
CA GLN A 1116 28.17 13.61 31.57
C GLN A 1116 28.10 13.35 30.06
N ALA A 1117 28.84 14.13 29.27
CA ALA A 1117 28.82 14.05 27.81
C ALA A 1117 29.30 12.69 27.27
N ASP A 1118 30.14 11.99 28.02
CA ASP A 1118 30.62 10.66 27.64
C ASP A 1118 29.57 9.56 27.89
N GLY A 1119 28.50 9.84 28.65
CA GLY A 1119 27.46 8.90 29.03
C GLY A 1119 27.53 8.41 30.48
N THR A 1120 28.44 8.94 31.30
CA THR A 1120 28.46 8.65 32.75
C THR A 1120 27.28 9.31 33.47
N ILE A 1121 26.60 8.55 34.34
CA ILE A 1121 25.39 8.96 35.08
C ILE A 1121 25.60 8.77 36.59
N ARG A 1122 25.19 9.77 37.38
CA ARG A 1122 25.24 9.78 38.86
C ARG A 1122 23.94 10.26 39.47
N GLY A 1123 23.42 9.56 40.47
CA GLY A 1123 22.26 9.98 41.26
C GLY A 1123 22.65 10.64 42.58
N TYR A 1124 21.82 11.56 43.07
CA TYR A 1124 21.99 12.24 44.35
C TYR A 1124 20.67 12.34 45.13
N ARG A 1125 20.76 12.30 46.45
CA ARG A 1125 19.64 12.40 47.40
C ARG A 1125 20.06 13.30 48.57
N ASP A 1126 19.31 14.37 48.82
CA ASP A 1126 19.62 15.42 49.83
C ASP A 1126 21.07 15.94 49.75
N GLY A 1127 21.58 16.08 48.52
CA GLY A 1127 22.92 16.62 48.26
C GLY A 1127 24.04 15.57 48.33
N GLN A 1128 23.72 14.34 48.75
CA GLN A 1128 24.67 13.24 48.89
C GLN A 1128 24.57 12.26 47.70
N PRO A 1129 25.67 11.59 47.30
CA PRO A 1129 25.60 10.55 46.27
C PRO A 1129 24.60 9.45 46.63
N TYR A 1130 23.72 9.13 45.70
CA TYR A 1130 22.71 8.08 45.84
C TYR A 1130 23.17 6.84 45.08
N GLY A 1131 23.90 5.95 45.77
CA GLY A 1131 24.41 4.71 45.21
C GLY A 1131 25.62 4.87 44.27
N ARG A 1132 25.78 3.93 43.33
CA ARG A 1132 26.91 3.86 42.40
C ARG A 1132 26.75 4.75 41.17
N THR A 1133 27.90 5.13 40.62
CA THR A 1133 28.03 5.75 39.29
C THR A 1133 28.09 4.66 38.22
N TYR A 1134 27.50 4.88 37.04
CA TYR A 1134 27.60 3.93 35.92
C TYR A 1134 27.67 4.64 34.56
N ARG A 1135 28.03 3.88 33.51
CA ARG A 1135 28.03 4.30 32.11
C ARG A 1135 27.60 3.12 31.24
N LYS A 1136 26.40 3.22 30.67
CA LYS A 1136 25.77 2.11 29.93
C LYS A 1136 25.77 2.31 28.41
N ALA A 1137 25.63 3.56 27.96
CA ALA A 1137 25.64 3.95 26.56
C ALA A 1137 26.28 5.36 26.44
N PRO A 1138 26.63 5.83 25.23
CA PRO A 1138 27.07 7.21 25.01
C PRO A 1138 26.03 8.24 25.47
N GLY A 1139 26.47 9.45 25.79
CA GLY A 1139 25.59 10.56 26.16
C GLY A 1139 24.62 10.94 25.02
N ALA A 1140 23.41 11.33 25.38
CA ALA A 1140 22.42 11.84 24.43
C ALA A 1140 22.58 13.35 24.21
N THR A 1141 22.37 13.80 22.97
CA THR A 1141 22.38 15.22 22.59
C THR A 1141 20.96 15.70 22.37
N PHE A 1142 20.60 16.85 22.95
CA PHE A 1142 19.28 17.47 22.85
C PHE A 1142 19.38 18.84 22.19
N GLU A 1143 18.88 18.98 20.97
CA GLU A 1143 18.96 20.22 20.19
C GLU A 1143 17.84 21.22 20.55
N PRO A 1144 18.07 22.55 20.46
CA PRO A 1144 17.13 23.61 20.86
C PRO A 1144 15.69 23.40 20.36
N ASP A 1145 15.51 23.43 19.04
CA ASP A 1145 14.19 23.48 18.40
C ASP A 1145 13.45 22.15 18.39
N GLN A 1146 14.18 21.07 18.64
CA GLN A 1146 13.67 19.70 18.63
C GLN A 1146 13.40 19.17 20.03
N SER A 1147 13.85 19.85 21.08
CA SER A 1147 13.80 19.34 22.46
C SER A 1147 12.96 20.22 23.38
N GLN A 1148 12.41 19.61 24.44
CA GLN A 1148 11.60 20.26 25.45
C GLN A 1148 11.80 19.61 26.82
N VAL A 1149 11.31 20.27 27.87
CA VAL A 1149 11.28 19.78 29.26
C VAL A 1149 9.87 19.34 29.63
N LEU A 1150 9.75 18.21 30.34
CA LEU A 1150 8.52 17.80 31.01
C LEU A 1150 8.73 17.70 32.52
N LEU A 1151 7.70 18.04 33.29
CA LEU A 1151 7.60 17.81 34.73
C LEU A 1151 6.39 16.91 35.03
N GLY A 1152 6.57 15.92 35.90
CA GLY A 1152 5.52 14.97 36.30
C GLY A 1152 5.27 13.82 35.31
N CYS A 1153 6.05 13.73 34.23
CA CYS A 1153 5.91 12.70 33.21
C CYS A 1153 7.27 12.21 32.70
N ARG A 1154 7.36 10.89 32.43
CA ARG A 1154 8.58 10.24 31.91
C ARG A 1154 8.83 10.55 30.43
N HIS A 1155 7.81 10.53 29.56
CA HIS A 1155 7.88 10.96 28.14
C HIS A 1155 6.47 11.08 27.53
N ALA A 1156 6.29 11.90 26.49
CA ALA A 1156 4.96 12.26 25.95
C ALA A 1156 4.44 11.40 24.75
N LYS A 1157 4.48 10.06 24.79
CA LYS A 1157 3.91 9.17 23.72
C LYS A 1157 2.65 8.39 24.15
N PRO A 1158 1.76 7.97 23.22
CA PRO A 1158 0.33 7.68 23.48
C PRO A 1158 -0.02 6.31 24.10
N THR A 1159 0.94 5.48 24.46
CA THR A 1159 0.65 4.13 24.98
C THR A 1159 1.54 3.79 26.17
N GLY A 1160 0.98 3.91 27.38
CA GLY A 1160 1.59 3.39 28.63
C GLY A 1160 2.24 4.41 29.56
N ASN A 1161 1.76 5.66 29.61
CA ASN A 1161 2.36 6.70 30.45
C ASN A 1161 2.02 6.50 31.95
N HIS A 1162 3.04 6.31 32.78
CA HIS A 1162 2.92 6.35 34.24
C HIS A 1162 3.38 7.72 34.74
N GLY A 1163 2.45 8.63 35.04
CA GLY A 1163 2.78 9.95 35.57
C GLY A 1163 3.17 9.90 37.05
N LEU A 1164 3.81 10.97 37.52
CA LEU A 1164 4.14 11.16 38.92
C LEU A 1164 2.90 11.61 39.73
N ARG A 1165 2.74 11.05 40.93
CA ARG A 1165 1.76 11.51 41.93
C ARG A 1165 2.48 12.22 43.07
N GLY A 1166 2.34 13.53 43.15
CA GLY A 1166 3.00 14.33 44.17
C GLY A 1166 3.07 15.82 43.86
N ARG A 1167 3.89 16.50 44.65
CA ARG A 1167 4.13 17.95 44.62
C ARG A 1167 5.60 18.21 44.31
N LEU A 1168 5.87 19.06 43.31
CA LEU A 1168 7.20 19.60 43.07
C LEU A 1168 7.24 21.01 43.64
N TYR A 1169 8.16 21.27 44.56
CA TYR A 1169 8.36 22.59 45.18
C TYR A 1169 9.40 23.41 44.42
N ARG A 1170 10.32 22.73 43.72
CA ARG A 1170 11.28 23.35 42.83
C ARG A 1170 11.81 22.36 41.81
N ALA A 1171 12.10 22.83 40.60
CA ALA A 1171 12.77 22.04 39.56
C ALA A 1171 13.84 22.89 38.86
N ARG A 1172 14.98 22.28 38.53
CA ARG A 1172 16.12 22.94 37.89
C ARG A 1172 16.73 22.07 36.80
N LEU A 1173 17.02 22.71 35.67
CA LEU A 1173 17.79 22.14 34.58
C LEU A 1173 19.12 22.89 34.48
N TYR A 1174 20.23 22.18 34.52
CA TYR A 1174 21.55 22.74 34.21
C TYR A 1174 22.03 22.21 32.86
N ASP A 1175 22.70 23.07 32.11
CA ASP A 1175 23.28 22.77 30.80
C ASP A 1175 24.67 22.11 30.86
N ARG A 1176 25.03 21.59 32.04
CA ARG A 1176 26.27 20.88 32.32
C ARG A 1176 26.09 19.85 33.43
N ALA A 1177 27.06 18.95 33.54
CA ALA A 1177 27.19 18.06 34.69
C ALA A 1177 27.71 18.84 35.91
N LEU A 1178 26.93 18.90 36.99
CA LEU A 1178 27.37 19.51 38.24
C LEU A 1178 28.30 18.59 39.03
N THR A 1179 29.20 19.20 39.80
CA THR A 1179 30.09 18.49 40.74
C THR A 1179 29.33 18.09 42.02
N PRO A 1180 29.77 17.05 42.76
CA PRO A 1180 29.17 16.68 44.04
C PRO A 1180 29.07 17.84 45.04
N GLU A 1181 30.09 18.70 45.10
CA GLU A 1181 30.12 19.87 45.97
C GLU A 1181 29.09 20.92 45.56
N GLU A 1182 28.87 21.09 44.26
CA GLU A 1182 27.81 21.97 43.74
C GLU A 1182 26.42 21.44 44.07
N ILE A 1183 26.19 20.12 43.92
CA ILE A 1183 24.94 19.47 44.30
C ILE A 1183 24.66 19.57 45.80
N ALA A 1184 25.69 19.42 46.64
CA ALA A 1184 25.55 19.60 48.09
C ALA A 1184 25.18 21.05 48.45
N LYS A 1185 25.71 22.04 47.73
CA LYS A 1185 25.38 23.47 47.93
C LYS A 1185 23.95 23.78 47.46
N THR A 1186 23.55 23.32 46.28
CA THR A 1186 22.21 23.59 45.73
C THR A 1186 21.12 23.00 46.61
N ALA A 1187 21.35 21.82 47.20
CA ALA A 1187 20.44 21.15 48.13
C ALA A 1187 20.03 22.00 49.36
N THR A 1188 20.83 23.01 49.75
CA THR A 1188 20.61 23.82 50.97
C THR A 1188 19.83 25.13 50.74
N ILE A 1189 19.42 25.45 49.50
CA ILE A 1189 18.81 26.76 49.16
C ILE A 1189 17.38 26.94 49.69
N GLU A 1190 16.57 25.89 49.80
CA GLU A 1190 15.15 26.04 50.17
C GLU A 1190 14.92 26.60 51.57
N ALA A 1191 15.92 26.55 52.46
CA ALA A 1191 15.78 27.07 53.83
C ALA A 1191 15.57 28.61 53.92
N ASN A 1192 15.78 29.39 52.83
CA ASN A 1192 15.84 30.86 52.90
C ASN A 1192 14.96 31.65 51.90
N THR A 1193 14.08 31.01 51.12
CA THR A 1193 13.23 31.73 50.12
C THR A 1193 11.99 32.35 50.78
N LEU A 1194 11.60 33.57 50.37
CA LEU A 1194 10.40 34.30 50.87
C LEU A 1194 9.17 33.80 50.10
N ARG A 1195 8.24 33.12 50.77
CA ARG A 1195 7.10 32.44 50.13
C ARG A 1195 5.94 33.41 49.89
N GLU A 1196 5.11 33.15 48.89
CA GLU A 1196 3.89 33.94 48.63
C GLU A 1196 2.97 34.00 49.87
N SER A 1197 2.89 32.91 50.65
CA SER A 1197 2.19 32.85 51.93
C SER A 1197 2.70 33.90 52.94
N ASP A 1198 4.00 34.19 52.93
CA ASP A 1198 4.62 35.17 53.83
C ASP A 1198 4.17 36.59 53.45
N ILE A 1199 4.07 36.87 52.15
CA ILE A 1199 3.59 38.15 51.59
C ILE A 1199 2.09 38.32 51.87
N LEU A 1200 1.28 37.29 51.65
CA LEU A 1200 -0.17 37.30 51.90
C LEU A 1200 -0.49 37.54 53.39
N THR A 1201 0.32 36.98 54.30
CA THR A 1201 0.17 37.18 55.75
C THR A 1201 0.47 38.63 56.16
N ALA A 1202 1.39 39.31 55.45
CA ALA A 1202 1.77 40.70 55.72
C ALA A 1202 0.79 41.75 55.15
N LEU A 1203 -0.13 41.36 54.27
CA LEU A 1203 -1.20 42.23 53.78
C LEU A 1203 -2.32 42.38 54.79
N THR A 1204 -2.96 43.55 54.82
CA THR A 1204 -4.21 43.75 55.57
C THR A 1204 -5.38 42.99 54.93
N GLU A 1205 -6.44 42.73 55.69
CA GLU A 1205 -7.62 42.02 55.17
C GLU A 1205 -8.28 42.72 53.96
N PRO A 1206 -8.45 44.06 53.92
CA PRO A 1206 -8.92 44.76 52.73
C PRO A 1206 -7.98 44.59 51.51
N GLN A 1207 -6.67 44.64 51.73
CA GLN A 1207 -5.68 44.43 50.66
C GLN A 1207 -5.70 43.01 50.12
N ARG A 1208 -5.90 42.00 50.99
CA ARG A 1208 -6.08 40.60 50.56
C ARG A 1208 -7.35 40.42 49.73
N GLN A 1209 -8.47 40.98 50.18
CA GLN A 1209 -9.73 40.92 49.42
C GLN A 1209 -9.60 41.60 48.04
N GLN A 1210 -8.95 42.76 47.99
CA GLN A 1210 -8.68 43.45 46.73
C GLN A 1210 -7.73 42.67 45.82
N LEU A 1211 -6.68 42.07 46.37
CA LEU A 1211 -5.74 41.22 45.65
C LEU A 1211 -6.45 40.01 45.03
N TYR A 1212 -7.26 39.28 45.81
CA TYR A 1212 -8.00 38.12 45.32
C TYR A 1212 -9.02 38.50 44.24
N ALA A 1213 -9.69 39.64 44.37
CA ALA A 1213 -10.59 40.14 43.34
C ALA A 1213 -9.85 40.46 42.02
N LEU A 1214 -8.69 41.12 42.09
CA LEU A 1214 -7.86 41.45 40.93
C LEU A 1214 -7.23 40.20 40.29
N GLN A 1215 -6.77 39.24 41.09
CA GLN A 1215 -6.23 37.96 40.61
C GLN A 1215 -7.31 37.15 39.90
N SER A 1216 -8.52 37.06 40.45
CA SER A 1216 -9.66 36.40 39.80
C SER A 1216 -10.01 37.05 38.44
N GLN A 1217 -10.00 38.38 38.37
CA GLN A 1217 -10.19 39.11 37.09
C GLN A 1217 -9.06 38.83 36.09
N ARG A 1218 -7.79 38.85 36.55
CA ARG A 1218 -6.62 38.52 35.73
C ARG A 1218 -6.71 37.09 35.18
N ASP A 1219 -7.07 36.13 36.02
CA ASP A 1219 -7.11 34.71 35.65
C ASP A 1219 -8.24 34.44 34.65
N THR A 1220 -9.41 35.05 34.84
CA THR A 1220 -10.52 35.01 33.88
C THR A 1220 -10.11 35.63 32.54
N LEU A 1221 -9.43 36.79 32.58
CA LEU A 1221 -8.96 37.47 31.37
C LEU A 1221 -7.85 36.68 30.67
N ASN A 1222 -6.93 36.05 31.41
CA ASN A 1222 -5.89 35.19 30.84
C ASN A 1222 -6.48 33.95 30.16
N GLN A 1223 -7.48 33.29 30.76
CA GLN A 1223 -8.15 32.14 30.14
C GLN A 1223 -8.80 32.50 28.80
N THR A 1224 -9.41 33.69 28.72
CA THR A 1224 -10.02 34.18 27.48
C THR A 1224 -8.98 34.64 26.46
N LEU A 1225 -7.89 35.27 26.90
CA LEU A 1225 -6.76 35.66 26.04
C LEU A 1225 -6.01 34.47 25.43
N GLU A 1226 -5.76 33.41 26.19
CA GLU A 1226 -5.06 32.22 25.67
C GLU A 1226 -5.84 31.54 24.55
N ALA A 1227 -7.18 31.46 24.68
CA ALA A 1227 -8.05 30.97 23.61
C ALA A 1227 -8.06 31.91 22.39
N ALA A 1228 -8.03 33.24 22.61
CA ALA A 1228 -7.97 34.21 21.53
C ALA A 1228 -6.61 34.20 20.80
N ARG A 1229 -5.50 34.02 21.52
CA ARG A 1229 -4.14 33.92 20.94
C ARG A 1229 -3.95 32.68 20.09
N THR A 1230 -4.52 31.55 20.49
CA THR A 1230 -4.51 30.34 19.66
C THR A 1230 -5.41 30.47 18.43
N ALA A 1231 -6.45 31.31 18.48
CA ALA A 1231 -7.36 31.57 17.37
C ALA A 1231 -6.91 32.69 16.40
N THR A 1232 -6.02 33.59 16.83
CA THR A 1232 -5.62 34.77 16.03
C THR A 1232 -4.36 34.47 15.21
N SER A 1233 -4.46 34.57 13.88
CA SER A 1233 -3.31 34.41 12.98
C SER A 1233 -2.29 35.54 13.16
N THR A 1234 -1.00 35.23 12.99
CA THR A 1234 0.10 36.21 12.97
C THR A 1234 0.11 37.07 11.70
N ASP A 1235 -0.70 36.72 10.71
CA ASP A 1235 -0.83 37.45 9.46
C ASP A 1235 -1.59 38.77 9.60
N SER A 1236 -1.27 39.74 8.74
CA SER A 1236 -2.06 40.98 8.65
C SER A 1236 -3.54 40.70 8.29
N PRO A 1237 -4.49 41.56 8.71
CA PRO A 1237 -5.91 41.42 8.36
C PRO A 1237 -6.15 41.25 6.86
N LYS A 1238 -5.34 41.92 6.02
CA LYS A 1238 -5.40 41.76 4.57
C LYS A 1238 -5.06 40.32 4.17
N VAL A 1239 -3.92 39.79 4.61
CA VAL A 1239 -3.51 38.41 4.27
C VAL A 1239 -4.52 37.37 4.77
N GLN A 1240 -5.09 37.56 5.96
CA GLN A 1240 -6.14 36.67 6.48
C GLN A 1240 -7.38 36.67 5.57
N ALA A 1241 -7.91 37.85 5.22
CA ALA A 1241 -9.09 37.97 4.37
C ALA A 1241 -8.89 37.33 2.98
N TRP A 1242 -7.72 37.56 2.37
CA TRP A 1242 -7.39 36.95 1.08
C TRP A 1242 -7.16 35.43 1.17
N THR A 1243 -6.61 34.94 2.29
CA THR A 1243 -6.50 33.50 2.56
C THR A 1243 -7.87 32.85 2.68
N SER A 1244 -8.81 33.48 3.37
CA SER A 1244 -10.20 33.02 3.47
C SER A 1244 -10.92 33.06 2.12
N LEU A 1245 -10.67 34.07 1.28
CA LEU A 1245 -11.18 34.10 -0.09
C LEU A 1245 -10.61 32.93 -0.91
N ALA A 1246 -9.29 32.70 -0.86
CA ALA A 1246 -8.64 31.57 -1.53
C ALA A 1246 -9.25 30.21 -1.13
N GLN A 1247 -9.44 29.97 0.17
CA GLN A 1247 -10.10 28.76 0.68
C GLN A 1247 -11.55 28.65 0.22
N SER A 1248 -12.29 29.77 0.22
CA SER A 1248 -13.67 29.80 -0.26
C SER A 1248 -13.77 29.39 -1.72
N LEU A 1249 -12.87 29.88 -2.58
CA LEU A 1249 -12.81 29.50 -3.99
C LEU A 1249 -12.46 28.01 -4.17
N ILE A 1250 -11.50 27.48 -3.40
CA ILE A 1250 -11.15 26.04 -3.41
C ILE A 1250 -12.35 25.18 -2.99
N ASN A 1251 -13.19 25.66 -2.07
CA ASN A 1251 -14.34 24.92 -1.56
C ASN A 1251 -15.61 25.06 -2.44
N LEU A 1252 -15.60 25.90 -3.49
CA LEU A 1252 -16.70 25.97 -4.44
C LEU A 1252 -16.80 24.66 -5.24
N LYS A 1253 -18.03 24.20 -5.51
CA LYS A 1253 -18.26 23.00 -6.33
C LYS A 1253 -17.61 23.12 -7.71
N GLU A 1254 -17.59 24.31 -8.30
CA GLU A 1254 -16.93 24.53 -9.59
C GLU A 1254 -15.43 24.21 -9.58
N PHE A 1255 -14.76 24.29 -8.43
CA PHE A 1255 -13.35 23.94 -8.31
C PHE A 1255 -13.11 22.46 -8.57
N ILE A 1256 -13.95 21.60 -7.97
CA ILE A 1256 -13.77 20.14 -8.00
C ILE A 1256 -14.65 19.43 -9.04
N TYR A 1257 -15.45 20.14 -9.84
CA TYR A 1257 -16.27 19.55 -10.90
C TYR A 1257 -15.87 20.09 -12.28
N LEU A 1258 -15.81 19.19 -13.25
CA LEU A 1258 -15.55 19.49 -14.65
C LEU A 1258 -16.86 19.47 -15.44
N ARG A 1259 -17.10 20.56 -16.18
CA ARG A 1259 -18.25 20.76 -17.05
C ARG A 1259 -17.98 20.40 -18.49
#